data_AF-A0A927S186-F1
#
_entry.id   AF-A0A927S186-F1
#
_cell.length_a   1.000
_cell.length_b   1.000
_cell.length_c   1.000
_cell.angle_alpha   90.00
_cell.angle_beta   90.00
_cell.angle_gamma   90.00
#
_symmetry.space_group_name_H-M   'P 1'
#
loop_
_entity.id
_entity.type
_entity.pdbx_description
1 polymer ?
#
loop_
_entity_poly.entity_id
_entity_poly.type
_entity_poly.pdbx_seq_one_letter_code
_entity_poly.pdbx_strand_id
1 'polypeptide(L)'
;MKKQASLKTLICLLLALTFLFPLQAFAENGVFTDPNFREWDTEYPNHWKFVTEDLESAYIIQTGDGFMVEVFESYAYLYQKIELEQQTAYRISFDVLTEGMENSGIGAQAAFMYQVASSDHVFDTAEDYQTVEFFVKTNVDLEQEYVFRLGVGVEGYQCTGSAYFRNLKIEALDVMPDDQIVYTLIGSIGIDAEEFDFIEQTVVEDEYISPAASEEEEVKVTYNSIGVALSGALAAVALFLLFIGRHSPKLGAILQKKSSMIVLFGLAFLIRVLFAITEEGHITDMNCFKAWASIVYTDGMDVFYTSGGFADYPPAYMMLLYIFGFIRDAFSLAYDSMVYELLILLPPMICDLALAYFVFSIAEKKMNRSTGIMLALFILFGPVFVIDGAVWGQIDSVLTLAIAVSLYFLTQGKKWQMAAVYTLAVLIKPQAALIAPIIIAVYLRDVFTKGKTKQALIDIGLSAVAVVVVYSVISLPFKGTQGYLYVFERMLDTVGQYPYATVNAFNLFGLAGGNFVNYDEIFVLLSYKDWGTIFIALVVIFAIYLTIREKDSTRGIWIGAAVTYIGIFFFGHGMHERYVFPSIVFFIMAAIEYDSKRLLGASAFLQSVSFANIFYVLIYRGTWIPEYCIEPIAIAYMLYITYAFIAALFAGTRERTIRIEDVELQRFAERAALEAKYRFEEFEPHDDRRMKKKDYLFMLLITAVYALVALTNLGGTNIPERTEVLTEGESYIIELDESRYIEKLEYYAGYAEADLVVYLSEDGVEYHSGTQTNMIDHEYNKMFAWQFYDIYEHAKYIKLYVSHGEMELREIGFWNEAAELLPIENAYVLGSSGAKREAPDLFDEQDEVDYVTDYMDEMIFDEVYHARTAYEYLEGIYPYEITHPPFGKSIMTLGIRLFGMNPFGWRFMGTLFGVMILPVMYVFAKRIFKKTKWACASTILFAADFMHYALTRIATIDSYSIFFILTMAYFMYEYMQHNFLKEKLSRTLLPLGLCGMFWALGCATKWLCIYAGVGLAIAFFYTVYQRSIELKVILSEDYVLENKEAIKKDFRKKLIWTLLFCVLMFIIVPLAVYCVSYLPYENTAENFGLHGIWKNQEYMLNYHGDVREEGHPFNSKVWTWPFDIRPVFFFMANNMDGEHTAGISCFGNPILWWSGVIAVLFLIGVGKKGKLDFKGMPYIALMALCQLVPWMIIRREVYIYHYFATVPFLVLAIVFALRYLEENFSWGKKAAWIYVGVVVLAFICFYPMITGIVVPRWYSDFFRWLETWPFYNV
;
A
#
# COMPACT_ATOMS: atom_id res chain seq x y z
N MET A 1 -17.85 -44.96 25.11
CA MET A 1 -18.46 -45.98 24.23
C MET A 1 -19.05 -45.23 23.04
N LYS A 2 -18.35 -45.21 21.90
CA LYS A 2 -18.69 -45.92 20.64
C LYS A 2 -20.00 -45.38 20.02
N LYS A 3 -20.09 -44.91 18.77
CA LYS A 3 -19.22 -45.07 17.57
C LYS A 3 -19.77 -44.18 16.41
N GLN A 4 -18.85 -43.55 15.66
CA GLN A 4 -18.68 -43.61 14.18
C GLN A 4 -19.85 -43.16 13.26
N ALA A 5 -19.68 -42.67 12.03
CA ALA A 5 -18.59 -42.15 11.20
C ALA A 5 -19.29 -41.80 9.86
N SER A 6 -19.04 -40.64 9.25
CA SER A 6 -19.11 -40.41 7.78
C SER A 6 -19.11 -38.91 7.45
N LEU A 7 -17.94 -38.28 7.44
CA LEU A 7 -17.69 -37.11 6.58
C LEU A 7 -16.19 -36.91 6.31
N LYS A 8 -15.42 -38.00 6.32
CA LYS A 8 -13.98 -38.04 5.98
C LYS A 8 -13.71 -38.95 4.76
N THR A 9 -14.75 -39.34 4.03
CA THR A 9 -14.64 -40.26 2.88
C THR A 9 -15.44 -39.79 1.66
N LEU A 10 -16.22 -38.70 1.78
CA LEU A 10 -16.96 -38.12 0.65
C LEU A 10 -16.18 -36.99 -0.07
N ILE A 11 -15.13 -36.45 0.57
CA ILE A 11 -14.24 -35.45 -0.03
C ILE A 11 -13.07 -36.11 -0.78
N CYS A 12 -12.73 -37.36 -0.43
CA CYS A 12 -11.68 -38.13 -1.09
C CYS A 12 -12.14 -38.95 -2.32
N LEU A 13 -13.40 -38.82 -2.74
CA LEU A 13 -13.99 -39.66 -3.81
C LEU A 13 -14.66 -38.87 -4.96
N LEU A 14 -14.56 -37.54 -4.95
CA LEU A 14 -15.08 -36.68 -6.02
C LEU A 14 -14.01 -35.83 -6.73
N LEU A 15 -12.74 -35.92 -6.31
CA LEU A 15 -11.60 -35.32 -7.03
C LEU A 15 -10.71 -36.36 -7.71
N ALA A 16 -11.09 -37.64 -7.65
CA ALA A 16 -10.53 -38.68 -8.49
C ALA A 16 -11.58 -39.09 -9.53
N LEU A 17 -11.71 -38.30 -10.60
CA LEU A 17 -12.06 -38.72 -11.97
C LEU A 17 -12.52 -37.53 -12.81
N THR A 18 -11.55 -36.72 -13.24
CA THR A 18 -11.52 -36.19 -14.60
C THR A 18 -10.11 -36.43 -15.16
N PHE A 19 -10.08 -37.47 -16.01
CA PHE A 19 -9.15 -37.86 -17.09
C PHE A 19 -8.28 -36.73 -17.70
N LEU A 20 -7.19 -36.92 -18.44
CA LEU A 20 -6.30 -38.01 -18.91
C LEU A 20 -5.17 -37.27 -19.68
N PHE A 21 -3.97 -37.85 -19.76
CA PHE A 21 -2.76 -37.39 -20.46
C PHE A 21 -2.93 -36.90 -21.92
N PRO A 22 -1.95 -36.14 -22.44
CA PRO A 22 -0.97 -36.81 -23.32
C PRO A 22 0.49 -36.60 -22.90
N LEU A 23 1.30 -37.60 -23.25
CA LEU A 23 2.77 -37.57 -23.30
C LEU A 23 3.26 -36.57 -24.36
N GLN A 24 4.39 -35.91 -24.08
CA GLN A 24 5.43 -35.72 -25.11
C GLN A 24 6.82 -35.87 -24.50
N ALA A 25 7.69 -36.51 -25.29
CA ALA A 25 9.01 -36.97 -24.93
C ALA A 25 10.02 -35.82 -24.93
N PHE A 26 10.90 -35.80 -23.93
CA PHE A 26 12.17 -35.10 -24.03
C PHE A 26 13.08 -35.84 -25.01
N ALA A 27 13.50 -35.12 -26.04
CA ALA A 27 14.62 -35.50 -26.88
C ALA A 27 15.94 -35.16 -26.18
N GLU A 28 16.99 -35.83 -26.64
CA GLU A 28 18.28 -36.05 -26.00
C GLU A 28 19.16 -34.81 -25.75
N ASN A 29 19.78 -34.84 -24.56
CA ASN A 29 21.21 -34.67 -24.28
C ASN A 29 21.87 -33.29 -24.51
N GLY A 30 21.78 -32.47 -23.47
CA GLY A 30 22.76 -31.45 -23.12
C GLY A 30 22.25 -30.63 -21.93
N VAL A 31 22.98 -30.64 -20.80
CA VAL A 31 22.65 -29.74 -19.66
C VAL A 31 22.90 -28.28 -20.04
N PHE A 32 23.84 -28.04 -20.96
CA PHE A 32 24.08 -26.75 -21.60
C PHE A 32 23.70 -26.83 -23.09
N THR A 33 23.15 -25.73 -23.60
CA THR A 33 23.02 -25.51 -25.04
C THR A 33 24.29 -24.80 -25.53
N ASP A 34 25.03 -25.42 -26.45
CA ASP A 34 26.37 -25.00 -26.92
C ASP A 34 27.47 -24.83 -25.83
N PRO A 35 27.86 -25.90 -25.09
CA PRO A 35 28.94 -25.84 -24.08
C PRO A 35 30.35 -25.62 -24.67
N ASN A 36 30.49 -25.65 -26.00
CA ASN A 36 31.76 -25.42 -26.68
C ASN A 36 31.80 -24.05 -27.40
N PHE A 37 30.77 -23.22 -27.23
CA PHE A 37 30.69 -21.84 -27.74
C PHE A 37 30.94 -21.74 -29.27
N ARG A 38 30.43 -22.71 -30.04
CA ARG A 38 30.67 -22.86 -31.48
C ARG A 38 29.67 -22.13 -32.37
N GLU A 39 28.49 -21.80 -31.87
CA GLU A 39 27.42 -21.15 -32.62
C GLU A 39 27.29 -19.69 -32.15
N TRP A 40 27.41 -18.70 -33.05
CA TRP A 40 27.39 -17.26 -32.72
C TRP A 40 26.48 -16.52 -33.71
N ASP A 41 25.64 -15.60 -33.22
CA ASP A 41 24.80 -14.71 -34.04
C ASP A 41 25.40 -13.30 -33.97
N THR A 42 26.26 -13.02 -34.95
CA THR A 42 27.01 -11.77 -35.21
C THR A 42 27.87 -11.13 -34.10
N GLU A 43 27.62 -11.31 -32.80
CA GLU A 43 28.46 -10.72 -31.71
C GLU A 43 28.63 -11.58 -30.43
N TYR A 44 27.76 -12.56 -30.12
CA TYR A 44 27.83 -13.40 -28.90
C TYR A 44 27.50 -14.88 -29.17
N PRO A 45 27.92 -15.85 -28.31
CA PRO A 45 27.56 -17.25 -28.48
C PRO A 45 26.05 -17.50 -28.31
N ASN A 46 25.46 -18.22 -29.26
CA ASN A 46 24.05 -18.59 -29.29
C ASN A 46 23.68 -19.31 -27.98
N HIS A 47 22.53 -18.94 -27.42
CA HIS A 47 21.99 -19.47 -26.17
C HIS A 47 22.74 -19.04 -24.88
N TRP A 48 23.77 -18.21 -24.97
CA TRP A 48 24.44 -17.59 -23.83
C TRP A 48 24.23 -16.07 -23.87
N LYS A 49 23.94 -15.48 -22.71
CA LYS A 49 23.77 -14.02 -22.58
C LYS A 49 25.02 -13.39 -21.98
N PHE A 50 25.51 -12.30 -22.56
CA PHE A 50 26.66 -11.54 -22.08
C PHE A 50 26.23 -10.40 -21.17
N VAL A 51 26.95 -10.20 -20.07
CA VAL A 51 26.70 -9.12 -19.12
C VAL A 51 28.03 -8.44 -18.80
N THR A 52 28.03 -7.11 -18.88
CA THR A 52 29.12 -6.24 -18.43
C THR A 52 28.56 -4.90 -17.95
N GLU A 53 29.40 -4.07 -17.32
CA GLU A 53 29.06 -2.72 -16.86
C GLU A 53 28.87 -1.74 -18.03
N ASP A 54 29.76 -1.80 -19.02
CA ASP A 54 29.64 -1.07 -20.28
C ASP A 54 30.47 -1.78 -21.38
N LEU A 55 30.08 -1.61 -22.66
CA LEU A 55 30.71 -2.27 -23.81
C LEU A 55 32.07 -1.66 -24.23
N GLU A 56 32.48 -0.52 -23.66
CA GLU A 56 33.79 0.09 -23.92
C GLU A 56 34.88 -0.46 -22.99
N SER A 57 34.48 -0.93 -21.80
CA SER A 57 35.33 -1.38 -20.70
C SER A 57 35.42 -2.90 -20.58
N ALA A 58 34.59 -3.66 -21.29
CA ALA A 58 34.78 -5.08 -21.49
C ALA A 58 34.20 -5.58 -22.81
N TYR A 59 34.85 -6.59 -23.40
CA TYR A 59 34.34 -7.23 -24.61
C TYR A 59 34.65 -8.72 -24.64
N ILE A 60 33.94 -9.44 -25.50
CA ILE A 60 34.06 -10.88 -25.68
C ILE A 60 34.38 -11.21 -27.15
N ILE A 61 35.30 -12.15 -27.36
CA ILE A 61 35.73 -12.57 -28.69
C ILE A 61 35.63 -14.08 -28.82
N GLN A 62 35.06 -14.55 -29.94
CA GLN A 62 35.07 -15.97 -30.28
C GLN A 62 36.50 -16.44 -30.53
N THR A 63 36.90 -17.52 -29.87
CA THR A 63 38.17 -18.20 -30.12
C THR A 63 37.89 -19.55 -30.77
N GLY A 64 38.86 -20.13 -31.49
CA GLY A 64 38.62 -21.32 -32.33
C GLY A 64 38.07 -22.55 -31.57
N ASP A 65 38.23 -22.60 -30.25
CA ASP A 65 37.81 -23.67 -29.36
C ASP A 65 37.07 -23.19 -28.09
N GLY A 66 36.63 -21.93 -28.04
CA GLY A 66 35.92 -21.35 -26.88
C GLY A 66 35.67 -19.85 -27.03
N PHE A 67 35.77 -19.08 -25.95
CA PHE A 67 35.66 -17.61 -25.98
C PHE A 67 36.69 -16.94 -25.08
N MET A 68 37.00 -15.68 -25.38
CA MET A 68 37.85 -14.83 -24.55
C MET A 68 37.05 -13.63 -24.08
N VAL A 69 37.21 -13.26 -22.81
CA VAL A 69 36.67 -12.04 -22.20
C VAL A 69 37.85 -11.17 -21.78
N GLU A 70 37.86 -9.91 -22.20
CA GLU A 70 38.82 -8.90 -21.76
C GLU A 70 38.08 -7.80 -21.02
N VAL A 71 38.56 -7.44 -19.83
CA VAL A 71 37.99 -6.41 -18.95
C VAL A 71 39.05 -5.37 -18.59
N PHE A 72 38.65 -4.10 -18.52
CA PHE A 72 39.43 -2.96 -18.04
C PHE A 72 38.63 -2.25 -16.94
N GLU A 73 39.06 -2.42 -15.67
CA GLU A 73 38.34 -1.91 -14.48
C GLU A 73 36.84 -2.20 -14.51
N SER A 74 36.44 -3.39 -14.99
CA SER A 74 35.04 -3.77 -15.21
C SER A 74 34.80 -5.24 -14.82
N TYR A 75 33.61 -5.77 -15.08
CA TYR A 75 33.29 -7.19 -15.01
C TYR A 75 32.62 -7.63 -16.30
N ALA A 76 32.80 -8.89 -16.68
CA ALA A 76 32.15 -9.45 -17.85
C ALA A 76 31.99 -10.97 -17.74
N TYR A 77 30.77 -11.47 -17.95
CA TYR A 77 30.50 -12.91 -17.93
C TYR A 77 29.39 -13.31 -18.88
N LEU A 78 29.47 -14.56 -19.33
CA LEU A 78 28.36 -15.24 -20.00
C LEU A 78 27.50 -15.97 -18.99
N TYR A 79 26.20 -16.04 -19.22
CA TYR A 79 25.32 -16.89 -18.43
C TYR A 79 24.26 -17.62 -19.27
N GLN A 80 23.78 -18.75 -18.75
CA GLN A 80 22.75 -19.59 -19.34
C GLN A 80 21.87 -20.23 -18.25
N LYS A 81 20.57 -20.37 -18.52
CA LYS A 81 19.66 -21.20 -17.70
C LYS A 81 19.89 -22.68 -18.02
N ILE A 82 20.07 -23.50 -16.99
CA ILE A 82 20.29 -24.94 -17.11
C ILE A 82 19.39 -25.73 -16.16
N GLU A 83 19.01 -26.93 -16.57
CA GLU A 83 18.24 -27.87 -15.74
C GLU A 83 19.14 -29.03 -15.25
N LEU A 84 19.09 -29.34 -13.96
CA LEU A 84 19.82 -30.45 -13.34
C LEU A 84 18.88 -31.51 -12.77
N GLU A 85 19.34 -32.75 -12.62
CA GLU A 85 18.56 -33.83 -12.00
C GLU A 85 18.52 -33.68 -10.48
N GLN A 86 17.38 -34.02 -9.87
CA GLN A 86 17.15 -33.94 -8.42
C GLN A 86 18.04 -34.93 -7.65
N GLN A 87 18.53 -34.49 -6.49
CA GLN A 87 19.40 -35.29 -5.60
C GLN A 87 20.68 -35.83 -6.25
N THR A 88 21.09 -35.25 -7.38
CA THR A 88 22.23 -35.70 -8.15
C THR A 88 23.45 -34.83 -7.85
N ALA A 89 24.59 -35.49 -7.72
CA ALA A 89 25.89 -34.87 -7.58
C ALA A 89 26.42 -34.51 -8.97
N TYR A 90 26.93 -33.30 -9.16
CA TYR A 90 27.54 -32.88 -10.42
C TYR A 90 28.97 -32.41 -10.21
N ARG A 91 29.85 -32.82 -11.13
CA ARG A 91 31.16 -32.21 -11.34
C ARG A 91 31.04 -31.21 -12.49
N ILE A 92 31.36 -29.95 -12.24
CA ILE A 92 31.52 -28.94 -13.28
C ILE A 92 33.01 -28.75 -13.51
N SER A 93 33.44 -28.73 -14.78
CA SER A 93 34.82 -28.48 -15.15
C SER A 93 34.91 -27.64 -16.42
N PHE A 94 35.93 -26.79 -16.49
CA PHE A 94 36.25 -25.99 -17.67
C PHE A 94 37.75 -25.69 -17.69
N ASP A 95 38.31 -25.43 -18.86
CA ASP A 95 39.69 -24.96 -18.99
C ASP A 95 39.69 -23.44 -19.12
N VAL A 96 40.52 -22.78 -18.31
CA VAL A 96 40.71 -21.34 -18.35
C VAL A 96 42.18 -20.98 -18.45
N LEU A 97 42.50 -20.02 -19.31
CA LEU A 97 43.81 -19.37 -19.40
C LEU A 97 43.59 -17.88 -19.14
N THR A 98 44.41 -17.27 -18.31
CA THR A 98 44.26 -15.84 -17.96
C THR A 98 45.57 -15.09 -18.19
N GLU A 99 45.46 -13.88 -18.76
CA GLU A 99 46.60 -13.03 -19.10
C GLU A 99 46.43 -11.65 -18.47
N GLY A 100 47.42 -11.22 -17.70
CA GLY A 100 47.46 -9.86 -17.14
C GLY A 100 46.39 -9.53 -16.09
N MET A 101 45.75 -10.55 -15.50
CA MET A 101 44.68 -10.33 -14.52
C MET A 101 45.21 -9.91 -13.14
N GLU A 102 44.64 -8.83 -12.59
CA GLU A 102 45.06 -8.31 -11.30
C GLU A 102 44.66 -9.21 -10.12
N ASN A 103 45.58 -9.39 -9.16
CA ASN A 103 45.40 -10.24 -7.98
C ASN A 103 44.55 -9.58 -6.86
N SER A 104 43.80 -8.53 -7.18
CA SER A 104 42.97 -7.74 -6.28
C SER A 104 41.53 -7.67 -6.78
N GLY A 105 40.80 -8.78 -6.68
CA GLY A 105 39.40 -8.85 -7.12
C GLY A 105 38.88 -10.28 -7.24
N ILE A 106 37.75 -10.43 -7.95
CA ILE A 106 37.21 -11.73 -8.38
C ILE A 106 37.80 -12.03 -9.76
N GLY A 107 38.74 -12.98 -9.81
CA GLY A 107 39.33 -13.45 -11.06
C GLY A 107 38.38 -14.30 -11.90
N ALA A 108 38.89 -14.91 -12.95
CA ALA A 108 38.12 -15.78 -13.84
C ALA A 108 37.51 -16.96 -13.06
N GLN A 109 36.20 -17.18 -13.20
CA GLN A 109 35.48 -18.22 -12.46
C GLN A 109 34.20 -18.68 -13.17
N ALA A 110 33.69 -19.83 -12.73
CA ALA A 110 32.31 -20.25 -12.95
C ALA A 110 31.51 -20.13 -11.65
N ALA A 111 30.23 -19.78 -11.72
CA ALA A 111 29.36 -19.78 -10.55
C ALA A 111 27.90 -20.05 -10.91
N PHE A 112 27.14 -20.55 -9.94
CA PHE A 112 25.68 -20.56 -9.98
C PHE A 112 25.16 -19.29 -9.30
N MET A 113 24.44 -18.46 -10.05
CA MET A 113 23.89 -17.22 -9.51
C MET A 113 22.89 -17.55 -8.41
N TYR A 114 22.90 -16.75 -7.34
CA TYR A 114 22.05 -16.90 -6.15
C TYR A 114 22.25 -18.20 -5.34
N GLN A 115 23.26 -19.03 -5.66
CA GLN A 115 23.46 -20.34 -5.04
C GLN A 115 24.75 -20.50 -4.21
N VAL A 116 25.54 -19.43 -4.04
CA VAL A 116 26.84 -19.45 -3.30
C VAL A 116 27.86 -20.46 -3.84
N ALA A 117 27.54 -21.19 -4.92
CA ALA A 117 28.39 -22.19 -5.54
C ALA A 117 29.22 -21.54 -6.64
N SER A 118 30.53 -21.47 -6.44
CA SER A 118 31.49 -20.98 -7.43
C SER A 118 32.75 -21.84 -7.46
N SER A 119 33.45 -21.79 -8.58
CA SER A 119 34.81 -22.30 -8.69
C SER A 119 35.79 -21.40 -7.94
N ASP A 120 37.02 -21.90 -7.76
CA ASP A 120 38.14 -21.04 -7.36
C ASP A 120 38.39 -19.95 -8.42
N HIS A 121 38.87 -18.80 -7.96
CA HIS A 121 39.25 -17.70 -8.83
C HIS A 121 40.61 -17.96 -9.47
N VAL A 122 40.70 -17.77 -10.79
CA VAL A 122 41.95 -17.87 -11.55
C VAL A 122 42.40 -16.47 -11.98
N PHE A 123 43.65 -16.13 -11.69
CA PHE A 123 44.19 -14.79 -11.93
C PHE A 123 45.25 -14.77 -13.04
N ASP A 124 46.48 -15.25 -12.85
CA ASP A 124 47.49 -15.30 -13.92
C ASP A 124 48.01 -16.73 -14.07
N THR A 125 47.84 -17.33 -15.26
CA THR A 125 48.21 -18.72 -15.53
C THR A 125 49.50 -18.89 -16.33
N ALA A 126 50.28 -17.81 -16.52
CA ALA A 126 51.58 -17.85 -17.21
C ALA A 126 51.52 -18.48 -18.63
N GLU A 127 50.51 -18.10 -19.41
CA GLU A 127 50.27 -18.53 -20.80
C GLU A 127 49.88 -20.02 -21.00
N ASP A 128 49.59 -20.77 -19.92
CA ASP A 128 49.08 -22.15 -19.99
C ASP A 128 47.62 -22.24 -19.52
N TYR A 129 46.84 -23.16 -20.12
CA TYR A 129 45.47 -23.45 -19.67
C TYR A 129 45.48 -24.27 -18.38
N GLN A 130 44.68 -23.84 -17.41
CA GLN A 130 44.39 -24.58 -16.19
C GLN A 130 42.97 -25.14 -16.23
N THR A 131 42.82 -26.44 -15.94
CA THR A 131 41.49 -27.03 -15.72
C THR A 131 41.02 -26.69 -14.31
N VAL A 132 39.85 -26.07 -14.21
CA VAL A 132 39.16 -25.74 -12.97
C VAL A 132 37.97 -26.68 -12.82
N GLU A 133 37.80 -27.26 -11.64
CA GLU A 133 36.63 -28.09 -11.33
C GLU A 133 36.04 -27.72 -9.96
N PHE A 134 34.71 -27.82 -9.85
CA PHE A 134 34.02 -27.71 -8.57
C PHE A 134 32.79 -28.64 -8.55
N PHE A 135 32.34 -28.97 -7.34
CA PHE A 135 31.34 -29.99 -7.12
C PHE A 135 30.07 -29.37 -6.52
N VAL A 136 28.93 -29.75 -7.08
CA VAL A 136 27.62 -29.30 -6.60
C VAL A 136 26.70 -30.48 -6.37
N LYS A 137 25.70 -30.32 -5.49
CA LYS A 137 24.66 -31.31 -5.26
C LYS A 137 23.30 -30.64 -5.26
N THR A 138 22.37 -31.15 -6.05
CA THR A 138 20.99 -30.64 -6.09
C THR A 138 20.16 -31.16 -4.90
N ASN A 139 19.23 -30.34 -4.42
CA ASN A 139 18.35 -30.66 -3.27
C ASN A 139 17.01 -31.30 -3.70
N VAL A 140 16.13 -31.60 -2.75
CA VAL A 140 14.92 -32.45 -2.89
C VAL A 140 13.69 -31.77 -3.51
N ASP A 141 13.74 -30.47 -3.85
CA ASP A 141 12.55 -29.72 -4.33
C ASP A 141 12.32 -29.83 -5.85
N LEU A 142 11.05 -29.65 -6.25
CA LEU A 142 10.49 -30.04 -7.57
C LEU A 142 10.99 -29.22 -8.76
N GLU A 143 11.51 -28.00 -8.57
CA GLU A 143 12.06 -27.15 -9.63
C GLU A 143 13.60 -27.21 -9.63
N GLN A 144 14.17 -27.48 -10.79
CA GLN A 144 15.61 -27.72 -10.99
C GLN A 144 16.25 -26.80 -12.04
N GLU A 145 15.61 -25.64 -12.28
CA GLU A 145 16.20 -24.59 -13.10
C GLU A 145 17.23 -23.80 -12.30
N TYR A 146 18.41 -23.63 -12.88
CA TYR A 146 19.53 -22.91 -12.29
C TYR A 146 20.12 -21.93 -13.31
N VAL A 147 20.66 -20.80 -12.85
CA VAL A 147 21.39 -19.88 -13.73
C VAL A 147 22.90 -20.04 -13.52
N PHE A 148 23.58 -20.55 -14.53
CA PHE A 148 25.03 -20.76 -14.51
C PHE A 148 25.73 -19.62 -15.24
N ARG A 149 26.76 -19.04 -14.62
CA ARG A 149 27.60 -18.00 -15.20
C ARG A 149 29.06 -18.42 -15.29
N LEU A 150 29.76 -17.89 -16.29
CA LEU A 150 31.17 -18.13 -16.59
C LEU A 150 31.81 -16.84 -17.10
N GLY A 151 32.82 -16.32 -16.39
CA GLY A 151 33.49 -15.08 -16.79
C GLY A 151 34.38 -14.48 -15.69
N VAL A 152 34.59 -13.18 -15.76
CA VAL A 152 35.53 -12.42 -14.91
C VAL A 152 34.77 -11.33 -14.15
N GLY A 153 35.04 -11.19 -12.85
CA GLY A 153 34.40 -10.18 -12.01
C GLY A 153 32.89 -10.40 -11.79
N VAL A 154 32.29 -9.52 -10.99
CA VAL A 154 30.84 -9.39 -10.78
C VAL A 154 30.52 -7.93 -10.44
N GLU A 155 29.26 -7.53 -10.56
CA GLU A 155 28.81 -6.19 -10.16
C GLU A 155 29.29 -5.82 -8.75
N GLY A 156 29.99 -4.68 -8.63
CA GLY A 156 30.61 -4.19 -7.39
C GLY A 156 32.03 -4.71 -7.09
N TYR A 157 32.58 -5.61 -7.91
CA TYR A 157 33.95 -6.12 -7.79
C TYR A 157 34.62 -6.20 -9.17
N GLN A 158 35.14 -5.05 -9.62
CA GLN A 158 35.78 -4.86 -10.92
C GLN A 158 37.19 -5.49 -10.97
N CYS A 159 37.61 -5.89 -12.17
CA CYS A 159 38.93 -6.45 -12.44
C CYS A 159 39.45 -5.97 -13.81
N THR A 160 40.76 -6.05 -14.00
CA THR A 160 41.44 -5.75 -15.28
C THR A 160 42.23 -6.99 -15.70
N GLY A 161 42.09 -7.40 -16.96
CA GLY A 161 42.80 -8.55 -17.55
C GLY A 161 41.98 -9.33 -18.57
N SER A 162 42.58 -10.36 -19.16
CA SER A 162 41.92 -11.26 -20.14
C SER A 162 41.77 -12.68 -19.60
N ALA A 163 40.66 -13.35 -19.94
CA ALA A 163 40.42 -14.76 -19.64
C ALA A 163 39.83 -15.51 -20.83
N TYR A 164 40.44 -16.64 -21.17
CA TYR A 164 40.07 -17.53 -22.26
C TYR A 164 39.45 -18.79 -21.69
N PHE A 165 38.19 -19.08 -22.02
CA PHE A 165 37.44 -20.22 -21.52
C PHE A 165 37.16 -21.24 -22.62
N ARG A 166 37.37 -22.52 -22.34
CA ARG A 166 37.00 -23.62 -23.24
C ARG A 166 36.63 -24.90 -22.48
N ASN A 167 36.10 -25.89 -23.21
CA ASN A 167 35.83 -27.24 -22.70
C ASN A 167 34.91 -27.31 -21.46
N LEU A 168 33.85 -26.49 -21.40
CA LEU A 168 32.88 -26.54 -20.30
C LEU A 168 32.15 -27.89 -20.29
N LYS A 169 32.14 -28.55 -19.13
CA LYS A 169 31.47 -29.84 -18.90
C LYS A 169 30.78 -29.84 -17.56
N ILE A 170 29.63 -30.51 -17.54
CA ILE A 170 28.90 -30.86 -16.32
C ILE A 170 28.55 -32.34 -16.38
N GLU A 171 28.98 -33.08 -15.36
CA GLU A 171 28.89 -34.53 -15.33
C GLU A 171 28.26 -35.00 -14.03
N ALA A 172 27.19 -35.80 -14.13
CA ALA A 172 26.60 -36.45 -12.98
C ALA A 172 27.59 -37.47 -12.37
N LEU A 173 27.68 -37.50 -11.05
CA LEU A 173 28.55 -38.41 -10.29
C LEU A 173 27.73 -39.46 -9.55
N ASP A 174 28.14 -40.72 -9.69
CA ASP A 174 27.55 -41.84 -8.94
C ASP A 174 27.96 -41.83 -7.45
N VAL A 175 29.12 -41.26 -7.12
CA VAL A 175 29.69 -41.20 -5.76
C VAL A 175 30.43 -39.88 -5.57
N MET A 176 30.16 -39.18 -4.46
CA MET A 176 30.80 -37.90 -4.14
C MET A 176 32.24 -38.09 -3.64
N PRO A 177 33.19 -37.18 -3.98
CA PRO A 177 34.53 -37.21 -3.42
C PRO A 177 34.53 -36.83 -1.93
N ASP A 178 35.18 -37.64 -1.08
CA ASP A 178 35.22 -37.41 0.38
C ASP A 178 36.07 -36.19 0.80
N ASP A 179 36.93 -35.68 -0.10
CA ASP A 179 37.98 -34.69 0.19
C ASP A 179 37.77 -33.32 -0.50
N GLN A 180 36.61 -33.06 -1.11
CA GLN A 180 36.33 -31.83 -1.88
C GLN A 180 35.14 -31.05 -1.31
N ILE A 181 35.16 -29.71 -1.44
CA ILE A 181 34.03 -28.85 -1.05
C ILE A 181 32.90 -29.08 -2.04
N VAL A 182 31.74 -29.47 -1.52
CA VAL A 182 30.52 -29.68 -2.29
C VAL A 182 29.51 -28.60 -1.93
N TYR A 183 29.12 -27.79 -2.90
CA TYR A 183 28.07 -26.81 -2.71
C TYR A 183 26.69 -27.45 -2.91
N THR A 184 25.78 -27.27 -1.96
CA THR A 184 24.39 -27.72 -2.11
C THR A 184 23.59 -26.65 -2.82
N LEU A 185 23.11 -26.94 -4.04
CA LEU A 185 22.20 -26.08 -4.79
C LEU A 185 20.76 -26.29 -4.32
N ILE A 186 20.04 -25.20 -4.16
CA ILE A 186 18.65 -25.15 -3.70
C ILE A 186 17.81 -24.63 -4.88
N GLY A 187 16.75 -25.33 -5.29
CA GLY A 187 15.98 -25.02 -6.53
C GLY A 187 15.50 -23.56 -6.65
N SER A 188 15.28 -23.09 -7.88
CA SER A 188 14.79 -21.76 -8.33
C SER A 188 14.94 -20.58 -7.34
N ILE A 189 16.12 -20.44 -6.71
CA ILE A 189 16.43 -19.21 -5.99
C ILE A 189 16.70 -18.12 -7.03
N GLY A 190 15.79 -17.17 -7.10
CA GLY A 190 16.00 -15.88 -7.75
C GLY A 190 15.71 -15.89 -9.24
N ILE A 191 14.46 -15.63 -9.59
CA ILE A 191 13.97 -14.62 -10.55
C ILE A 191 12.55 -15.07 -10.97
N ASP A 192 11.52 -14.31 -10.60
CA ASP A 192 10.24 -14.36 -11.32
C ASP A 192 10.55 -14.08 -12.79
N ALA A 193 10.05 -14.90 -13.71
CA ALA A 193 10.36 -14.80 -15.14
C ALA A 193 10.23 -13.37 -15.74
N GLU A 194 9.53 -12.45 -15.07
CA GLU A 194 9.36 -11.03 -15.44
C GLU A 194 10.60 -10.14 -15.20
N GLU A 195 11.44 -10.38 -14.18
CA GLU A 195 12.71 -9.61 -13.99
C GLU A 195 13.79 -10.02 -15.01
N PHE A 196 13.58 -11.15 -15.70
CA PHE A 196 14.50 -11.70 -16.70
C PHE A 196 14.37 -11.02 -18.08
N ASP A 197 13.19 -10.46 -18.39
CA ASP A 197 12.93 -9.71 -19.62
C ASP A 197 13.45 -8.26 -19.53
N PHE A 198 13.60 -7.71 -18.32
CA PHE A 198 14.10 -6.35 -18.11
C PHE A 198 15.60 -6.21 -18.44
N ILE A 199 16.42 -7.20 -18.06
CA ILE A 199 17.85 -7.23 -18.44
C ILE A 199 18.02 -7.39 -19.96
N GLU A 200 17.06 -8.04 -20.62
CA GLU A 200 17.07 -8.27 -22.07
C GLU A 200 16.88 -6.97 -22.88
N GLN A 201 16.25 -5.94 -22.30
CA GLN A 201 16.04 -4.64 -22.97
C GLN A 201 17.21 -3.67 -22.81
N THR A 202 17.87 -3.63 -21.64
CA THR A 202 18.95 -2.67 -21.36
C THR A 202 20.25 -2.91 -22.15
N VAL A 203 20.52 -4.13 -22.62
CA VAL A 203 21.82 -4.47 -23.28
C VAL A 203 21.75 -4.34 -24.81
N VAL A 204 20.55 -4.23 -25.40
CA VAL A 204 20.36 -4.30 -26.86
C VAL A 204 20.24 -2.91 -27.51
N GLU A 205 19.98 -1.85 -26.75
CA GLU A 205 19.73 -0.50 -27.30
C GLU A 205 20.79 0.54 -26.92
N ASP A 206 22.06 0.30 -27.24
CA ASP A 206 23.09 1.36 -27.25
C ASP A 206 23.27 1.93 -28.67
N GLU A 207 22.33 2.78 -29.11
CA GLU A 207 22.60 3.79 -30.14
C GLU A 207 22.44 5.21 -29.56
N TYR A 208 23.59 5.82 -29.23
CA TYR A 208 23.87 7.25 -29.24
C TYR A 208 22.73 8.20 -28.80
N ILE A 209 22.59 8.44 -27.48
CA ILE A 209 21.88 9.63 -26.98
C ILE A 209 22.81 10.48 -26.10
N SER A 210 22.89 11.76 -26.50
CA SER A 210 23.66 12.86 -25.91
C SER A 210 23.39 13.07 -24.40
N PRO A 211 24.39 13.50 -23.61
CA PRO A 211 24.26 13.70 -22.17
C PRO A 211 23.53 15.03 -21.88
N ALA A 212 22.20 14.99 -21.79
CA ALA A 212 21.41 16.05 -21.18
C ALA A 212 20.09 15.48 -20.63
N ALA A 213 19.93 15.61 -19.31
CA ALA A 213 18.77 15.19 -18.51
C ALA A 213 18.61 13.66 -18.40
N SER A 214 19.30 13.08 -17.42
CA SER A 214 18.90 11.82 -16.80
C SER A 214 17.46 11.93 -16.30
N GLU A 215 16.52 11.27 -16.99
CA GLU A 215 15.24 10.93 -16.39
C GLU A 215 15.51 10.00 -15.21
N GLU A 216 15.06 10.41 -14.02
CA GLU A 216 15.02 9.57 -12.84
C GLU A 216 14.12 8.37 -13.17
N GLU A 217 14.69 7.17 -13.36
CA GLU A 217 13.91 5.93 -13.35
C GLU A 217 13.17 5.86 -12.01
N GLU A 218 11.85 6.09 -12.09
CA GLU A 218 10.95 6.10 -10.95
C GLU A 218 10.88 4.67 -10.41
N VAL A 219 11.69 4.38 -9.39
CA VAL A 219 11.69 3.13 -8.62
C VAL A 219 10.24 2.74 -8.31
N LYS A 220 9.71 1.74 -9.03
CA LYS A 220 8.37 1.18 -8.82
C LYS A 220 8.35 0.41 -7.52
N VAL A 221 8.18 1.15 -6.43
CA VAL A 221 7.89 0.58 -5.13
C VAL A 221 6.42 0.16 -5.10
N THR A 222 6.14 -1.08 -4.74
CA THR A 222 4.77 -1.56 -4.45
C THR A 222 4.38 -1.18 -3.01
N TYR A 223 3.54 -0.16 -2.85
CA TYR A 223 3.35 0.62 -1.60
C TYR A 223 2.28 0.12 -0.59
N ASN A 224 2.07 -1.19 -0.43
CA ASN A 224 1.06 -1.72 0.51
C ASN A 224 1.33 -1.38 2.00
N SER A 225 2.57 -1.09 2.35
CA SER A 225 3.00 -0.89 3.73
C SER A 225 2.65 0.51 4.30
N ILE A 226 2.29 1.52 3.46
CA ILE A 226 1.83 2.86 3.91
C ILE A 226 0.47 2.77 4.62
N GLY A 227 -0.44 1.89 4.17
CA GLY A 227 -1.75 1.72 4.79
C GLY A 227 -1.67 1.13 6.20
N VAL A 228 -0.71 0.20 6.39
CA VAL A 228 -0.34 -0.37 7.68
C VAL A 228 0.33 0.70 8.57
N ALA A 229 1.19 1.53 7.98
CA ALA A 229 1.83 2.68 8.62
C ALA A 229 0.85 3.68 9.19
N LEU A 230 -0.08 4.16 8.37
CA LEU A 230 -1.09 5.13 8.75
C LEU A 230 -2.08 4.53 9.75
N SER A 231 -2.50 3.28 9.58
CA SER A 231 -3.39 2.60 10.52
C SER A 231 -2.75 2.40 11.89
N GLY A 232 -1.47 2.00 11.91
CA GLY A 232 -0.71 1.83 13.15
C GLY A 232 -0.28 3.15 13.80
N ALA A 233 0.06 4.18 13.03
CA ALA A 233 0.33 5.53 13.54
C ALA A 233 -0.96 6.21 14.02
N LEU A 234 -2.08 6.06 13.30
CA LEU A 234 -3.40 6.51 13.76
C LEU A 234 -3.88 5.70 14.96
N ALA A 235 -3.54 4.41 15.09
CA ALA A 235 -3.82 3.60 16.27
C ALA A 235 -2.93 4.02 17.45
N ALA A 236 -1.64 4.27 17.25
CA ALA A 236 -0.71 4.76 18.27
C ALA A 236 -1.10 6.17 18.74
N VAL A 237 -1.46 7.06 17.81
CA VAL A 237 -2.00 8.39 18.09
C VAL A 237 -3.38 8.27 18.74
N ALA A 238 -4.29 7.40 18.29
CA ALA A 238 -5.59 7.19 18.92
C ALA A 238 -5.44 6.63 20.34
N LEU A 239 -4.56 5.66 20.57
CA LEU A 239 -4.25 5.08 21.89
C LEU A 239 -3.59 6.13 22.80
N PHE A 240 -2.65 6.92 22.27
CA PHE A 240 -2.03 8.04 22.97
C PHE A 240 -3.04 9.14 23.31
N LEU A 241 -3.91 9.53 22.38
CA LEU A 241 -5.00 10.51 22.53
C LEU A 241 -6.09 10.02 23.48
N LEU A 242 -6.43 8.73 23.45
CA LEU A 242 -7.32 8.06 24.41
C LEU A 242 -6.70 8.08 25.81
N PHE A 243 -5.39 7.92 25.91
CA PHE A 243 -4.64 7.84 27.16
C PHE A 243 -4.41 9.20 27.84
N ILE A 244 -4.16 10.26 27.07
CA ILE A 244 -4.09 11.64 27.60
C ILE A 244 -5.47 12.32 27.66
N GLY A 245 -6.49 11.69 27.09
CA GLY A 245 -7.84 12.23 26.94
C GLY A 245 -8.78 11.92 28.11
N ARG A 246 -9.87 12.69 28.18
CA ARG A 246 -10.92 12.64 29.22
C ARG A 246 -11.75 11.33 29.24
N HIS A 247 -11.39 10.33 28.43
CA HIS A 247 -12.18 9.12 28.17
C HIS A 247 -11.45 7.80 28.48
N SER A 248 -10.19 7.82 28.92
CA SER A 248 -9.44 6.63 29.41
C SER A 248 -10.25 5.71 30.36
N PRO A 249 -11.07 6.23 31.29
CA PRO A 249 -11.92 5.39 32.13
C PRO A 249 -13.02 4.59 31.39
N LYS A 250 -13.50 5.06 30.23
CA LYS A 250 -14.54 4.38 29.41
C LYS A 250 -14.09 3.00 28.95
N LEU A 251 -12.86 2.94 28.45
CA LEU A 251 -12.26 1.73 27.91
C LEU A 251 -11.84 0.78 29.04
N GLY A 252 -11.28 1.32 30.12
CA GLY A 252 -10.86 0.55 31.29
C GLY A 252 -11.96 -0.35 31.87
N ALA A 253 -13.21 0.12 31.91
CA ALA A 253 -14.35 -0.67 32.41
C ALA A 253 -14.73 -1.86 31.50
N ILE A 254 -14.59 -1.73 30.18
CA ILE A 254 -14.83 -2.83 29.23
C ILE A 254 -13.68 -3.84 29.30
N LEU A 255 -12.46 -3.33 29.35
CA LEU A 255 -11.22 -4.10 29.34
C LEU A 255 -11.02 -4.97 30.58
N GLN A 256 -11.55 -4.57 31.75
CA GLN A 256 -11.40 -5.35 32.99
C GLN A 256 -11.89 -6.81 32.91
N LYS A 257 -12.81 -7.12 31.98
CA LYS A 257 -13.33 -8.48 31.79
C LYS A 257 -12.25 -9.41 31.18
N LYS A 258 -12.06 -10.59 31.78
CA LYS A 258 -11.16 -11.62 31.22
C LYS A 258 -11.47 -11.99 29.77
N SER A 259 -12.76 -12.04 29.41
CA SER A 259 -13.18 -12.31 28.03
C SER A 259 -12.70 -11.25 27.04
N SER A 260 -12.58 -9.98 27.46
CA SER A 260 -12.10 -8.91 26.61
C SER A 260 -10.62 -9.05 26.28
N MET A 261 -9.79 -9.49 27.23
CA MET A 261 -8.38 -9.79 26.97
C MET A 261 -8.20 -10.89 25.93
N ILE A 262 -8.98 -11.97 26.03
CA ILE A 262 -8.92 -13.09 25.06
C ILE A 262 -9.29 -12.60 23.66
N VAL A 263 -10.37 -11.82 23.54
CA VAL A 263 -10.81 -11.25 22.26
C VAL A 263 -9.77 -10.31 21.68
N LEU A 264 -9.11 -9.48 22.49
CA LEU A 264 -8.12 -8.50 22.01
C LEU A 264 -6.83 -9.16 21.55
N PHE A 265 -6.33 -10.15 22.29
CA PHE A 265 -5.17 -10.95 21.86
C PHE A 265 -5.49 -11.77 20.60
N GLY A 266 -6.69 -12.35 20.53
CA GLY A 266 -7.16 -13.06 19.33
C GLY A 266 -7.24 -12.13 18.12
N LEU A 267 -7.79 -10.93 18.27
CA LEU A 267 -7.86 -9.93 17.21
C LEU A 267 -6.45 -9.47 16.77
N ALA A 268 -5.56 -9.19 17.72
CA ALA A 268 -4.19 -8.77 17.42
C ALA A 268 -3.38 -9.87 16.71
N PHE A 269 -3.64 -11.14 17.02
CA PHE A 269 -3.07 -12.28 16.31
C PHE A 269 -3.63 -12.41 14.89
N LEU A 270 -4.96 -12.35 14.73
CA LEU A 270 -5.61 -12.43 13.42
C LEU A 270 -5.15 -11.31 12.47
N ILE A 271 -4.94 -10.10 12.99
CA ILE A 271 -4.39 -8.97 12.21
C ILE A 271 -2.97 -9.29 11.71
N ARG A 272 -2.11 -9.88 12.56
CA ARG A 272 -0.75 -10.29 12.14
C ARG A 272 -0.76 -11.40 11.11
N VAL A 273 -1.64 -12.40 11.28
CA VAL A 273 -1.82 -13.46 10.29
C VAL A 273 -2.30 -12.89 8.97
N LEU A 274 -3.26 -11.96 8.99
CA LEU A 274 -3.74 -11.28 7.79
C LEU A 274 -2.58 -10.57 7.08
N PHE A 275 -1.71 -9.86 7.80
CA PHE A 275 -0.58 -9.19 7.18
C PHE A 275 0.47 -10.16 6.63
N ALA A 276 0.78 -11.23 7.36
CA ALA A 276 1.75 -12.23 6.91
C ALA A 276 1.32 -13.02 5.68
N ILE A 277 0.02 -13.08 5.37
CA ILE A 277 -0.48 -13.74 4.15
C ILE A 277 -0.70 -12.77 2.99
N THR A 278 -0.66 -11.46 3.26
CA THR A 278 -0.88 -10.44 2.23
C THR A 278 0.41 -9.76 1.81
N GLU A 279 1.36 -9.53 2.72
CA GLU A 279 2.60 -8.81 2.43
C GLU A 279 3.72 -9.80 2.11
N GLU A 280 4.48 -9.53 1.05
CA GLU A 280 5.77 -10.18 0.82
C GLU A 280 6.77 -9.59 1.83
N GLY A 281 7.32 -10.46 2.67
CA GLY A 281 8.27 -10.02 3.70
C GLY A 281 9.60 -9.56 3.14
N HIS A 282 10.57 -9.25 4.00
CA HIS A 282 11.90 -8.89 3.52
C HIS A 282 12.56 -10.12 2.90
N ILE A 283 12.65 -10.15 1.57
CA ILE A 283 13.01 -11.32 0.75
C ILE A 283 14.29 -11.99 1.28
N THR A 284 15.36 -11.22 1.52
CA THR A 284 16.64 -11.76 2.01
C THR A 284 16.51 -12.46 3.36
N ASP A 285 15.86 -11.83 4.34
CA ASP A 285 15.73 -12.38 5.70
C ASP A 285 14.83 -13.62 5.69
N MET A 286 13.70 -13.55 4.98
CA MET A 286 12.75 -14.66 4.85
C MET A 286 13.38 -15.87 4.16
N ASN A 287 14.16 -15.64 3.11
CA ASN A 287 14.88 -16.70 2.41
C ASN A 287 15.98 -17.30 3.28
N CYS A 288 16.75 -16.49 4.00
CA CYS A 288 17.72 -16.98 4.98
C CYS A 288 17.05 -17.89 6.01
N PHE A 289 15.93 -17.48 6.63
CA PHE A 289 15.25 -18.32 7.62
C PHE A 289 14.69 -19.63 7.05
N LYS A 290 14.08 -19.59 5.85
CA LYS A 290 13.60 -20.79 5.15
C LYS A 290 14.76 -21.73 4.80
N ALA A 291 15.84 -21.20 4.24
CA ALA A 291 17.04 -21.96 3.89
C ALA A 291 17.69 -22.59 5.14
N TRP A 292 17.91 -21.81 6.20
CA TRP A 292 18.49 -22.31 7.44
C TRP A 292 17.63 -23.39 8.09
N ALA A 293 16.31 -23.24 8.09
CA ALA A 293 15.38 -24.26 8.58
C ALA A 293 15.48 -25.57 7.79
N SER A 294 15.70 -25.49 6.48
CA SER A 294 15.94 -26.66 5.64
C SER A 294 17.28 -27.31 5.98
N ILE A 295 18.39 -26.56 5.89
CA ILE A 295 19.75 -27.07 6.07
C ILE A 295 19.92 -27.73 7.43
N VAL A 296 19.49 -27.06 8.51
CA VAL A 296 19.66 -27.60 9.87
C VAL A 296 18.90 -28.90 10.08
N TYR A 297 17.78 -29.10 9.37
CA TYR A 297 16.95 -30.30 9.45
C TYR A 297 17.48 -31.43 8.55
N THR A 298 17.85 -31.13 7.30
CA THR A 298 18.28 -32.13 6.31
C THR A 298 19.71 -32.61 6.55
N ASP A 299 20.62 -31.68 6.84
CA ASP A 299 22.07 -31.95 6.85
C ASP A 299 22.57 -32.19 8.29
N GLY A 300 21.74 -31.86 9.28
CA GLY A 300 22.03 -32.02 10.70
C GLY A 300 22.63 -30.77 11.34
N MET A 301 22.42 -30.66 12.66
CA MET A 301 22.88 -29.50 13.45
C MET A 301 24.41 -29.38 13.47
N ASP A 302 25.13 -30.50 13.45
CA ASP A 302 26.59 -30.56 13.56
C ASP A 302 27.32 -30.14 12.27
N VAL A 303 26.62 -30.12 11.14
CA VAL A 303 27.15 -29.71 9.83
C VAL A 303 26.79 -28.26 9.47
N PHE A 304 25.75 -27.69 10.09
CA PHE A 304 25.18 -26.38 9.73
C PHE A 304 26.20 -25.24 9.59
N TYR A 305 27.13 -25.08 10.54
CA TYR A 305 28.14 -24.00 10.49
C TYR A 305 29.39 -24.36 9.68
N THR A 306 29.50 -25.61 9.23
CA THR A 306 30.65 -26.13 8.47
C THR A 306 30.30 -26.47 7.02
N SER A 307 29.04 -26.31 6.60
CA SER A 307 28.56 -26.60 5.25
C SER A 307 28.95 -25.55 4.19
N GLY A 308 29.60 -24.45 4.60
CA GLY A 308 29.94 -23.33 3.71
C GLY A 308 28.80 -22.33 3.47
N GLY A 309 27.58 -22.60 3.96
CA GLY A 309 26.44 -21.69 3.86
C GLY A 309 26.59 -20.41 4.69
N PHE A 310 26.04 -19.30 4.21
CA PHE A 310 25.95 -18.04 4.97
C PHE A 310 25.09 -18.22 6.22
N ALA A 311 25.64 -17.92 7.40
CA ALA A 311 24.93 -17.93 8.67
C ALA A 311 25.55 -16.92 9.64
N ASP A 312 24.79 -15.88 9.98
CA ASP A 312 25.18 -14.78 10.87
C ASP A 312 24.41 -14.81 12.22
N TYR A 313 23.57 -15.81 12.45
CA TYR A 313 22.86 -16.03 13.71
C TYR A 313 23.51 -17.14 14.56
N PRO A 314 23.45 -17.05 15.90
CA PRO A 314 23.97 -18.09 16.76
C PRO A 314 22.98 -19.27 16.95
N PRO A 315 23.42 -20.37 17.60
CA PRO A 315 22.73 -21.66 17.50
C PRO A 315 21.33 -21.76 18.12
N ALA A 316 20.94 -20.88 19.05
CA ALA A 316 19.68 -21.05 19.77
C ALA A 316 18.46 -20.89 18.86
N TYR A 317 18.52 -19.95 17.91
CA TYR A 317 17.42 -19.76 16.96
C TYR A 317 17.38 -20.88 15.91
N MET A 318 18.54 -21.44 15.55
CA MET A 318 18.62 -22.59 14.63
C MET A 318 17.92 -23.84 15.18
N MET A 319 17.93 -24.05 16.50
CA MET A 319 17.15 -25.13 17.12
C MET A 319 15.63 -24.97 16.92
N LEU A 320 15.15 -23.73 16.86
CA LEU A 320 13.74 -23.46 16.57
C LEU A 320 13.45 -23.71 15.09
N LEU A 321 14.33 -23.26 14.20
CA LEU A 321 14.20 -23.49 12.75
C LEU A 321 14.25 -24.99 12.40
N TYR A 322 15.02 -25.81 13.12
CA TYR A 322 15.00 -27.27 12.99
C TYR A 322 13.59 -27.86 13.18
N ILE A 323 12.82 -27.35 14.14
CA ILE A 323 11.44 -27.80 14.36
C ILE A 323 10.57 -27.44 13.15
N PHE A 324 10.82 -26.31 12.50
CA PHE A 324 10.05 -25.90 11.32
C PHE A 324 10.46 -26.64 10.06
N GLY A 325 11.74 -26.97 9.89
CA GLY A 325 12.20 -27.93 8.87
C GLY A 325 11.52 -29.28 9.04
N PHE A 326 11.45 -29.80 10.27
CA PHE A 326 10.70 -31.03 10.58
C PHE A 326 9.21 -30.93 10.27
N ILE A 327 8.54 -29.83 10.64
CA ILE A 327 7.11 -29.65 10.35
C ILE A 327 6.87 -29.56 8.83
N ARG A 328 7.73 -28.85 8.10
CA ARG A 328 7.64 -28.78 6.63
C ARG A 328 7.70 -30.17 6.02
N ASP A 329 8.69 -30.98 6.39
CA ASP A 329 8.88 -32.35 5.91
C ASP A 329 7.70 -33.26 6.32
N ALA A 330 7.29 -33.21 7.59
CA ALA A 330 6.20 -34.03 8.12
C ALA A 330 4.83 -33.78 7.45
N PHE A 331 4.60 -32.58 6.90
CA PHE A 331 3.38 -32.21 6.20
C PHE A 331 3.55 -32.04 4.68
N SER A 332 4.76 -32.31 4.15
CA SER A 332 5.10 -32.12 2.74
C SER A 332 4.71 -30.73 2.21
N LEU A 333 5.01 -29.69 2.98
CA LEU A 333 4.74 -28.31 2.59
C LEU A 333 5.76 -27.85 1.53
N ALA A 334 5.27 -27.22 0.45
CA ALA A 334 6.13 -26.61 -0.56
C ALA A 334 6.93 -25.44 0.02
N TYR A 335 8.14 -25.21 -0.51
CA TYR A 335 9.11 -24.22 0.00
C TYR A 335 8.62 -22.77 -0.13
N ASP A 336 7.85 -22.51 -1.17
CA ASP A 336 7.17 -21.25 -1.51
C ASP A 336 5.74 -21.18 -0.94
N SER A 337 5.27 -22.23 -0.26
CA SER A 337 3.89 -22.24 0.23
C SER A 337 3.65 -21.19 1.30
N MET A 338 2.56 -20.43 1.15
CA MET A 338 2.08 -19.46 2.14
C MET A 338 1.98 -20.04 3.57
N VAL A 339 1.71 -21.34 3.70
CA VAL A 339 1.64 -22.04 5.00
C VAL A 339 3.03 -22.17 5.64
N TYR A 340 4.07 -22.43 4.85
CA TYR A 340 5.44 -22.51 5.33
C TYR A 340 5.99 -21.12 5.67
N GLU A 341 5.67 -20.10 4.88
CA GLU A 341 6.03 -18.72 5.21
C GLU A 341 5.40 -18.25 6.53
N LEU A 342 4.10 -18.53 6.71
CA LEU A 342 3.43 -18.25 7.97
C LEU A 342 4.10 -18.99 9.14
N LEU A 343 4.57 -20.23 8.94
CA LEU A 343 5.26 -21.01 9.98
C LEU A 343 6.57 -20.33 10.41
N ILE A 344 7.35 -19.79 9.47
CA ILE A 344 8.59 -19.03 9.75
C ILE A 344 8.29 -17.72 10.50
N LEU A 345 7.14 -17.08 10.20
CA LEU A 345 6.72 -15.82 10.82
C LEU A 345 6.04 -15.98 12.20
N LEU A 346 5.63 -17.19 12.59
CA LEU A 346 4.95 -17.42 13.87
C LEU A 346 5.77 -17.02 15.11
N PRO A 347 7.08 -17.31 15.24
CA PRO A 347 7.86 -16.96 16.42
C PRO A 347 7.83 -15.47 16.79
N PRO A 348 8.14 -14.51 15.90
CA PRO A 348 8.07 -13.10 16.25
C PRO A 348 6.64 -12.66 16.60
N MET A 349 5.62 -13.13 15.88
CA MET A 349 4.21 -12.83 16.21
C MET A 349 3.80 -13.31 17.61
N ILE A 350 4.21 -14.51 17.99
CA ILE A 350 3.92 -15.06 19.33
C ILE A 350 4.69 -14.25 20.38
N CYS A 351 5.93 -13.86 20.10
CA CYS A 351 6.74 -13.08 21.01
C CYS A 351 6.20 -11.65 21.20
N ASP A 352 5.60 -11.02 20.19
CA ASP A 352 4.85 -9.77 20.36
C ASP A 352 3.73 -9.89 21.39
N LEU A 353 2.89 -10.93 21.25
CA LEU A 353 1.79 -11.20 22.17
C LEU A 353 2.34 -11.49 23.57
N ALA A 354 3.43 -12.26 23.67
CA ALA A 354 4.08 -12.56 24.93
C ALA A 354 4.68 -11.31 25.60
N LEU A 355 5.28 -10.39 24.84
CA LEU A 355 5.76 -9.08 25.33
C LEU A 355 4.61 -8.25 25.89
N ALA A 356 3.49 -8.17 25.17
CA ALA A 356 2.29 -7.49 25.65
C ALA A 356 1.77 -8.10 26.96
N TYR A 357 1.75 -9.42 27.06
CA TYR A 357 1.33 -10.13 28.29
C TYR A 357 2.34 -9.98 29.45
N PHE A 358 3.63 -9.95 29.14
CA PHE A 358 4.69 -9.74 30.11
C PHE A 358 4.56 -8.35 30.76
N VAL A 359 4.40 -7.31 29.94
CA VAL A 359 4.16 -5.94 30.40
C VAL A 359 2.85 -5.84 31.19
N PHE A 360 1.76 -6.44 30.70
CA PHE A 360 0.48 -6.54 31.42
C PHE A 360 0.66 -7.11 32.82
N SER A 361 1.36 -8.23 32.94
CA SER A 361 1.51 -8.99 34.19
C SER A 361 2.29 -8.22 35.25
N ILE A 362 3.28 -7.42 34.84
CA ILE A 362 4.06 -6.60 35.78
C ILE A 362 3.29 -5.35 36.17
N ALA A 363 2.67 -4.67 35.19
CA ALA A 363 1.86 -3.48 35.44
C ALA A 363 0.61 -3.77 36.29
N GLU A 364 -0.04 -4.92 36.13
CA GLU A 364 -1.17 -5.34 36.97
C GLU A 364 -0.75 -5.44 38.45
N LYS A 365 0.44 -6.00 38.71
CA LYS A 365 0.98 -6.17 40.08
C LYS A 365 1.46 -4.86 40.69
N LYS A 366 2.16 -4.03 39.91
CA LYS A 366 2.78 -2.79 40.42
C LYS A 366 1.84 -1.60 40.45
N MET A 367 0.83 -1.58 39.59
CA MET A 367 -0.08 -0.45 39.42
C MET A 367 -1.53 -0.88 39.67
N ASN A 368 -2.21 -1.34 38.63
CA ASN A 368 -3.50 -2.00 38.66
C ASN A 368 -3.79 -2.65 37.32
N ARG A 369 -4.79 -3.54 37.31
CA ARG A 369 -5.23 -4.28 36.13
C ARG A 369 -5.55 -3.37 34.94
N SER A 370 -6.27 -2.27 35.17
CA SER A 370 -6.67 -1.35 34.09
C SER A 370 -5.47 -0.72 33.38
N THR A 371 -4.46 -0.29 34.14
CA THR A 371 -3.22 0.25 33.59
C THR A 371 -2.43 -0.84 32.87
N GLY A 372 -2.40 -2.06 33.40
CA GLY A 372 -1.75 -3.19 32.74
C GLY A 372 -2.34 -3.51 31.37
N ILE A 373 -3.67 -3.58 31.25
CA ILE A 373 -4.30 -3.93 29.95
C ILE A 373 -3.98 -2.87 28.90
N MET A 374 -3.99 -1.61 29.31
CA MET A 374 -3.68 -0.50 28.42
C MET A 374 -2.24 -0.57 27.89
N LEU A 375 -1.26 -0.86 28.75
CA LEU A 375 0.13 -1.04 28.29
C LEU A 375 0.29 -2.27 27.39
N ALA A 376 -0.53 -3.31 27.59
CA ALA A 376 -0.58 -4.46 26.68
C ALA A 376 -1.09 -4.04 25.29
N LEU A 377 -2.17 -3.27 25.21
CA LEU A 377 -2.75 -2.80 23.94
C LEU A 377 -1.78 -1.92 23.15
N PHE A 378 -0.98 -1.13 23.85
CA PHE A 378 0.07 -0.30 23.27
C PHE A 378 1.15 -1.12 22.53
N ILE A 379 1.38 -2.37 22.95
CA ILE A 379 2.28 -3.31 22.26
C ILE A 379 1.51 -4.09 21.18
N LEU A 380 0.34 -4.65 21.51
CA LEU A 380 -0.45 -5.47 20.59
C LEU A 380 -0.78 -4.78 19.27
N PHE A 381 -1.11 -3.50 19.32
CA PHE A 381 -1.49 -2.68 18.16
C PHE A 381 -0.42 -1.63 17.80
N GLY A 382 0.78 -1.80 18.34
CA GLY A 382 1.90 -0.92 18.05
C GLY A 382 2.44 -1.15 16.63
N PRO A 383 2.54 -0.11 15.78
CA PRO A 383 2.90 -0.25 14.36
C PRO A 383 4.21 -0.99 14.14
N VAL A 384 5.25 -0.65 14.92
CA VAL A 384 6.57 -1.28 14.83
C VAL A 384 6.53 -2.79 15.12
N PHE A 385 5.70 -3.25 16.06
CA PHE A 385 5.60 -4.66 16.42
C PHE A 385 4.95 -5.46 15.29
N VAL A 386 3.94 -4.87 14.64
CA VAL A 386 3.27 -5.50 13.50
C VAL A 386 4.19 -5.56 12.29
N ILE A 387 4.85 -4.45 11.92
CA ILE A 387 5.66 -4.41 10.70
C ILE A 387 6.95 -5.24 10.83
N ASP A 388 7.63 -5.23 11.98
CA ASP A 388 8.88 -5.96 12.16
C ASP A 388 8.65 -7.48 12.16
N GLY A 389 7.64 -7.94 12.90
CA GLY A 389 7.39 -9.38 13.05
C GLY A 389 6.52 -9.98 11.95
N ALA A 390 5.41 -9.34 11.60
CA ALA A 390 4.39 -9.94 10.73
C ALA A 390 4.47 -9.53 9.27
N VAL A 391 5.19 -8.45 8.96
CA VAL A 391 5.43 -7.99 7.57
C VAL A 391 6.85 -8.31 7.18
N TRP A 392 7.86 -7.73 7.83
CA TRP A 392 9.27 -7.95 7.52
C TRP A 392 9.70 -9.40 7.75
N GLY A 393 9.28 -9.99 8.88
CA GLY A 393 9.64 -11.34 9.29
C GLY A 393 10.87 -11.44 10.17
N GLN A 394 11.26 -10.33 10.78
CA GLN A 394 12.42 -10.26 11.65
C GLN A 394 12.09 -10.75 13.08
N ILE A 395 13.13 -11.19 13.80
CA ILE A 395 12.99 -11.85 15.11
C ILE A 395 13.27 -10.93 16.30
N ASP A 396 13.25 -9.61 16.14
CA ASP A 396 13.65 -8.67 17.20
C ASP A 396 12.73 -8.74 18.42
N SER A 397 11.46 -9.13 18.25
CA SER A 397 10.55 -9.45 19.36
C SER A 397 10.97 -10.68 20.17
N VAL A 398 11.58 -11.69 19.53
CA VAL A 398 12.11 -12.89 20.20
C VAL A 398 13.28 -12.49 21.09
N LEU A 399 14.22 -11.73 20.55
CA LEU A 399 15.37 -11.18 21.27
C LEU A 399 14.92 -10.29 22.44
N THR A 400 14.01 -9.35 22.17
CA THR A 400 13.53 -8.38 23.15
C THR A 400 12.85 -9.06 24.33
N LEU A 401 12.04 -10.10 24.08
CA LEU A 401 11.41 -10.87 25.14
C LEU A 401 12.44 -11.58 26.03
N ALA A 402 13.45 -12.22 25.43
CA ALA A 402 14.51 -12.90 26.17
C ALA A 402 15.28 -11.93 27.08
N ILE A 403 15.65 -10.76 26.56
CA ILE A 403 16.35 -9.73 27.35
C ILE A 403 15.43 -9.15 28.43
N ALA A 404 14.16 -8.87 28.12
CA ALA A 404 13.21 -8.34 29.10
C ALA A 404 13.00 -9.32 30.27
N VAL A 405 12.87 -10.62 29.99
CA VAL A 405 12.75 -11.66 31.04
C VAL A 405 14.04 -11.76 31.86
N SER A 406 15.20 -11.67 31.22
CA SER A 406 16.50 -11.63 31.91
C SER A 406 16.61 -10.43 32.86
N LEU A 407 16.36 -9.22 32.37
CA LEU A 407 16.37 -8.00 33.19
C LEU A 407 15.34 -8.05 34.31
N TYR A 408 14.18 -8.66 34.06
CA TYR A 408 13.20 -8.90 35.13
C TYR A 408 13.76 -9.82 36.21
N PHE A 409 14.40 -10.94 35.89
CA PHE A 409 15.08 -11.76 36.89
C PHE A 409 16.18 -10.99 37.64
N LEU A 410 16.91 -10.11 36.96
CA LEU A 410 17.87 -9.20 37.59
C LEU A 410 17.20 -8.29 38.62
N THR A 411 16.05 -7.70 38.26
CA THR A 411 15.26 -6.84 39.18
C THR A 411 14.72 -7.61 40.38
N GLN A 412 14.48 -8.92 40.24
CA GLN A 412 14.03 -9.80 41.32
C GLN A 412 15.19 -10.37 42.16
N GLY A 413 16.45 -10.02 41.85
CA GLY A 413 17.64 -10.58 42.51
C GLY A 413 17.95 -12.04 42.17
N LYS A 414 17.27 -12.62 41.16
CA LYS A 414 17.43 -14.00 40.70
C LYS A 414 18.57 -14.11 39.68
N LYS A 415 19.80 -13.89 40.15
CA LYS A 415 20.96 -13.63 39.29
C LYS A 415 21.42 -14.81 38.43
N TRP A 416 21.40 -16.04 38.95
CA TRP A 416 21.80 -17.19 38.13
C TRP A 416 20.73 -17.55 37.08
N GLN A 417 19.44 -17.35 37.38
CA GLN A 417 18.37 -17.50 36.37
C GLN A 417 18.46 -16.42 35.30
N MET A 418 18.75 -15.18 35.71
CA MET A 418 19.06 -14.09 34.80
C MET A 418 20.20 -14.48 33.88
N ALA A 419 21.33 -14.96 34.42
CA ALA A 419 22.48 -15.37 33.63
C ALA A 419 22.13 -16.47 32.62
N ALA A 420 21.33 -17.48 33.02
CA ALA A 420 20.86 -18.53 32.12
C ALA A 420 20.04 -17.97 30.93
N VAL A 421 19.05 -17.11 31.21
CA VAL A 421 18.21 -16.50 30.16
C VAL A 421 19.00 -15.50 29.32
N TYR A 422 19.94 -14.77 29.92
CA TYR A 422 20.82 -13.86 29.21
C TYR A 422 21.74 -14.59 28.24
N THR A 423 22.35 -15.70 28.65
CA THR A 423 23.13 -16.56 27.76
C THR A 423 22.28 -17.07 26.61
N LEU A 424 21.03 -17.49 26.86
CA LEU A 424 20.11 -17.85 25.79
C LEU A 424 19.83 -16.68 24.83
N ALA A 425 19.64 -15.46 25.36
CA ALA A 425 19.44 -14.26 24.53
C ALA A 425 20.65 -13.98 23.61
N VAL A 426 21.87 -14.09 24.15
CA VAL A 426 23.12 -13.96 23.38
C VAL A 426 23.24 -15.04 22.31
N LEU A 427 22.79 -16.26 22.60
CA LEU A 427 22.77 -17.36 21.63
C LEU A 427 21.61 -17.29 20.62
N ILE A 428 20.63 -16.39 20.82
CA ILE A 428 19.58 -16.09 19.84
C ILE A 428 20.08 -15.03 18.86
N LYS A 429 20.72 -13.96 19.35
CA LYS A 429 21.22 -12.86 18.51
C LYS A 429 22.37 -12.13 19.22
N PRO A 430 23.48 -11.79 18.53
CA PRO A 430 24.65 -11.14 19.16
C PRO A 430 24.31 -9.80 19.81
N GLN A 431 23.29 -9.11 19.29
CA GLN A 431 22.79 -7.82 19.81
C GLN A 431 22.42 -7.85 21.29
N ALA A 432 22.08 -9.01 21.87
CA ALA A 432 21.88 -9.13 23.31
C ALA A 432 23.12 -8.69 24.11
N ALA A 433 24.34 -8.82 23.55
CA ALA A 433 25.58 -8.43 24.21
C ALA A 433 25.62 -6.96 24.64
N LEU A 434 24.85 -6.08 23.98
CA LEU A 434 24.77 -4.65 24.28
C LEU A 434 24.32 -4.36 25.73
N ILE A 435 23.58 -5.28 26.38
CA ILE A 435 23.15 -5.09 27.77
C ILE A 435 24.16 -5.57 28.82
N ALA A 436 25.22 -6.27 28.41
CA ALA A 436 26.25 -6.80 29.33
C ALA A 436 26.80 -5.76 30.32
N PRO A 437 27.13 -4.50 29.91
CA PRO A 437 27.68 -3.51 30.83
C PRO A 437 26.74 -3.20 32.01
N ILE A 438 25.43 -3.18 31.78
CA ILE A 438 24.42 -2.94 32.81
C ILE A 438 24.36 -4.11 33.80
N ILE A 439 24.41 -5.34 33.29
CA ILE A 439 24.46 -6.55 34.12
C ILE A 439 25.72 -6.54 34.98
N ILE A 440 26.89 -6.33 34.37
CA ILE A 440 28.20 -6.28 35.06
C ILE A 440 28.20 -5.19 36.13
N ALA A 441 27.72 -3.99 35.83
CA ALA A 441 27.59 -2.89 36.78
C ALA A 441 26.78 -3.26 38.02
N VAL A 442 25.69 -4.03 37.86
CA VAL A 442 24.88 -4.52 38.98
C VAL A 442 25.64 -5.56 39.83
N TYR A 443 26.37 -6.49 39.22
CA TYR A 443 27.21 -7.44 39.98
C TYR A 443 28.33 -6.74 40.73
N LEU A 444 29.05 -5.83 40.08
CA LEU A 444 30.14 -5.06 40.69
C LEU A 444 29.62 -4.22 41.87
N ARG A 445 28.52 -3.49 41.68
CA ARG A 445 27.86 -2.75 42.76
C ARG A 445 27.57 -3.66 43.96
N ASP A 446 27.02 -4.84 43.74
CA ASP A 446 26.67 -5.77 44.82
C ASP A 446 27.90 -6.37 45.52
N VAL A 447 29.03 -6.56 44.81
CA VAL A 447 30.33 -6.97 45.41
C VAL A 447 30.86 -5.89 46.34
N PHE A 448 30.84 -4.63 45.91
CA PHE A 448 31.34 -3.48 46.67
C PHE A 448 30.34 -2.93 47.72
N THR A 449 29.10 -3.44 47.74
CA THR A 449 28.11 -3.06 48.74
C THR A 449 28.35 -3.80 50.06
N LYS A 450 28.64 -3.04 51.13
CA LYS A 450 28.89 -3.57 52.47
C LYS A 450 27.76 -4.50 52.93
N GLY A 451 28.11 -5.75 53.26
CA GLY A 451 27.17 -6.78 53.73
C GLY A 451 26.59 -7.69 52.63
N LYS A 452 26.80 -7.40 51.34
CA LYS A 452 26.34 -8.24 50.21
C LYS A 452 27.44 -9.04 49.51
N THR A 453 28.72 -8.77 49.80
CA THR A 453 29.88 -9.33 49.10
C THR A 453 29.89 -10.86 49.02
N LYS A 454 29.62 -11.56 50.13
CA LYS A 454 29.59 -13.05 50.14
C LYS A 454 28.51 -13.60 49.21
N GLN A 455 27.30 -13.05 49.27
CA GLN A 455 26.20 -13.47 48.41
C GLN A 455 26.49 -13.12 46.94
N ALA A 456 27.07 -11.94 46.68
CA ALA A 456 27.45 -11.53 45.34
C ALA A 456 28.47 -12.50 44.70
N LEU A 457 29.48 -12.97 45.46
CA LEU A 457 30.44 -13.97 44.96
C LEU A 457 29.79 -15.33 44.68
N ILE A 458 28.85 -15.78 45.51
CA ILE A 458 28.05 -17.00 45.26
C ILE A 458 27.21 -16.83 44.00
N ASP A 459 26.53 -15.69 43.86
CA ASP A 459 25.72 -15.39 42.69
C ASP A 459 26.57 -15.39 41.42
N ILE A 460 27.78 -14.82 41.44
CA ILE A 460 28.73 -14.84 40.32
C ILE A 460 29.12 -16.29 39.98
N GLY A 461 29.48 -17.10 40.97
CA GLY A 461 29.84 -18.51 40.76
C GLY A 461 28.69 -19.33 40.15
N LEU A 462 27.47 -19.19 40.68
CA LEU A 462 26.28 -19.87 40.13
C LEU A 462 25.93 -19.36 38.73
N SER A 463 26.10 -18.06 38.48
CA SER A 463 25.87 -17.47 37.16
C SER A 463 26.87 -18.00 36.14
N ALA A 464 28.15 -18.15 36.50
CA ALA A 464 29.16 -18.76 35.64
C ALA A 464 28.82 -20.21 35.29
N VAL A 465 28.37 -21.00 36.27
CA VAL A 465 27.89 -22.37 36.02
C VAL A 465 26.67 -22.37 35.08
N ALA A 466 25.70 -21.47 35.31
CA ALA A 466 24.53 -21.36 34.46
C ALA A 466 24.88 -21.01 33.00
N VAL A 467 25.81 -20.06 32.80
CA VAL A 467 26.33 -19.69 31.47
C VAL A 467 26.95 -20.91 30.78
N VAL A 468 27.84 -21.64 31.47
CA VAL A 468 28.49 -22.83 30.91
C VAL A 468 27.45 -23.90 30.55
N VAL A 469 26.49 -24.19 31.43
CA VAL A 469 25.46 -25.21 31.18
C VAL A 469 24.60 -24.84 29.98
N VAL A 470 24.08 -23.60 29.91
CA VAL A 470 23.23 -23.16 28.79
C VAL A 470 24.03 -23.16 27.48
N TYR A 471 25.24 -22.63 27.51
CA TYR A 471 26.15 -22.66 26.36
C TYR A 471 26.40 -24.09 25.88
N SER A 472 26.76 -25.02 26.78
CA SER A 472 27.00 -26.42 26.40
C SER A 472 25.74 -27.06 25.80
N VAL A 473 24.57 -26.88 26.42
CA VAL A 473 23.32 -27.52 25.96
C VAL A 473 22.92 -27.05 24.56
N ILE A 474 23.08 -25.76 24.26
CA ILE A 474 22.65 -25.17 23.00
C ILE A 474 23.72 -25.28 21.91
N SER A 475 24.99 -25.08 22.26
CA SER A 475 26.08 -24.96 21.28
C SER A 475 26.75 -26.29 20.93
N LEU A 476 26.76 -27.28 21.83
CA LEU A 476 27.38 -28.60 21.55
C LEU A 476 26.74 -29.37 20.38
N PRO A 477 25.41 -29.39 20.20
CA PRO A 477 24.79 -30.05 19.05
C PRO A 477 25.28 -29.51 17.71
N PHE A 478 25.74 -28.25 17.67
CA PHE A 478 26.19 -27.55 16.47
C PHE A 478 27.71 -27.47 16.32
N LYS A 479 28.46 -28.08 17.25
CA LYS A 479 29.92 -27.98 17.28
C LYS A 479 30.55 -28.66 16.06
N GLY A 480 30.09 -29.85 15.69
CA GLY A 480 30.75 -30.68 14.68
C GLY A 480 32.25 -30.81 14.94
N THR A 481 33.05 -30.54 13.91
CA THR A 481 34.52 -30.55 13.94
C THR A 481 35.15 -29.29 14.56
N GLN A 482 34.37 -28.24 14.83
CA GLN A 482 34.85 -26.95 15.35
C GLN A 482 35.31 -27.04 16.82
N GLY A 483 36.01 -25.99 17.29
CA GLY A 483 36.44 -25.86 18.69
C GLY A 483 35.28 -25.66 19.68
N TYR A 484 35.52 -25.82 20.99
CA TYR A 484 34.46 -25.65 22.01
C TYR A 484 33.89 -24.22 22.06
N LEU A 485 34.69 -23.21 21.72
CA LEU A 485 34.33 -21.79 21.76
C LEU A 485 33.93 -21.21 20.39
N TYR A 486 33.64 -22.06 19.39
CA TYR A 486 33.38 -21.61 18.00
C TYR A 486 32.28 -20.53 17.91
N VAL A 487 31.25 -20.59 18.76
CA VAL A 487 30.17 -19.58 18.73
C VAL A 487 30.70 -18.19 19.06
N PHE A 488 31.68 -18.09 19.97
CA PHE A 488 32.30 -16.80 20.30
C PHE A 488 33.18 -16.28 19.17
N GLU A 489 33.92 -17.18 18.51
CA GLU A 489 34.74 -16.85 17.34
C GLU A 489 33.84 -16.31 16.22
N ARG A 490 32.76 -17.04 15.88
CA ARG A 490 31.80 -16.59 14.86
C ARG A 490 31.10 -15.28 15.22
N MET A 491 30.70 -15.09 16.48
CA MET A 491 30.09 -13.81 16.90
C MET A 491 31.06 -12.62 16.74
N LEU A 492 32.36 -12.83 16.90
CA LEU A 492 33.37 -11.79 16.64
C LEU A 492 33.55 -11.54 15.15
N ASP A 493 33.53 -12.60 14.34
CA ASP A 493 33.64 -12.51 12.88
C ASP A 493 32.41 -11.81 12.27
N THR A 494 31.20 -12.07 12.77
CA THR A 494 29.95 -11.42 12.33
C THR A 494 29.97 -9.91 12.50
N VAL A 495 30.64 -9.39 13.53
CA VAL A 495 30.81 -7.93 13.71
C VAL A 495 31.66 -7.30 12.59
N GLY A 496 32.51 -8.09 11.95
CA GLY A 496 33.31 -7.68 10.78
C GLY A 496 32.62 -7.88 9.43
N GLN A 497 31.50 -8.62 9.36
CA GLN A 497 30.82 -8.94 8.09
C GLN A 497 30.08 -7.76 7.45
N TYR A 498 29.75 -6.74 8.24
CA TYR A 498 29.08 -5.52 7.77
C TYR A 498 29.92 -4.29 8.12
N PRO A 499 31.03 -4.01 7.41
CA PRO A 499 31.99 -2.95 7.75
C PRO A 499 31.48 -1.56 7.35
N TYR A 500 30.21 -1.24 7.65
CA TYR A 500 29.56 -0.01 7.26
C TYR A 500 29.31 0.92 8.46
N ALA A 501 29.36 2.23 8.23
CA ALA A 501 29.04 3.22 9.25
C ALA A 501 27.59 3.06 9.72
N THR A 502 26.65 2.85 8.80
CA THR A 502 25.29 2.38 9.09
C THR A 502 24.72 1.64 7.87
N VAL A 503 23.79 0.72 8.10
CA VAL A 503 23.07 0.00 7.05
C VAL A 503 21.59 0.30 7.23
N ASN A 504 21.10 1.28 6.47
CA ASN A 504 19.72 1.76 6.49
C ASN A 504 19.22 2.26 7.86
N ALA A 505 20.06 2.35 8.89
CA ALA A 505 19.69 3.04 10.11
C ALA A 505 19.80 4.55 9.91
N PHE A 506 18.67 5.26 9.94
CA PHE A 506 18.61 6.73 9.89
C PHE A 506 19.06 7.35 11.24
N ASN A 507 20.29 7.04 11.64
CA ASN A 507 20.94 7.49 12.86
C ASN A 507 21.87 8.69 12.56
N LEU A 508 22.75 9.05 13.50
CA LEU A 508 23.68 10.18 13.30
C LEU A 508 24.54 10.02 12.05
N PHE A 509 25.03 8.81 11.76
CA PHE A 509 25.87 8.56 10.61
C PHE A 509 25.06 8.52 9.31
N GLY A 510 23.85 7.96 9.32
CA GLY A 510 22.94 8.05 8.18
C GLY A 510 22.58 9.50 7.81
N LEU A 511 22.32 10.36 8.80
CA LEU A 511 22.10 11.80 8.60
C LEU A 511 23.32 12.51 8.00
N ALA A 512 24.52 11.99 8.25
CA ALA A 512 25.78 12.55 7.77
C ALA A 512 26.26 11.92 6.46
N GLY A 513 25.36 11.26 5.71
CA GLY A 513 25.67 10.60 4.43
C GLY A 513 26.41 9.26 4.57
N GLY A 514 26.54 8.72 5.78
CA GLY A 514 27.28 7.48 6.06
C GLY A 514 26.50 6.19 5.81
N ASN A 515 25.41 6.21 5.03
CA ASN A 515 24.65 4.99 4.74
C ASN A 515 25.42 4.12 3.74
N PHE A 516 25.68 2.85 4.07
CA PHE A 516 26.53 1.94 3.28
C PHE A 516 27.98 2.42 3.04
N VAL A 517 28.43 3.48 3.72
CA VAL A 517 29.82 3.94 3.67
C VAL A 517 30.69 3.07 4.57
N ASN A 518 31.89 2.72 4.13
CA ASN A 518 32.79 1.88 4.94
C ASN A 518 33.13 2.57 6.27
N TYR A 519 33.04 1.86 7.39
CA TYR A 519 33.21 2.41 8.73
C TYR A 519 34.64 2.89 9.06
N ASP A 520 35.64 2.48 8.27
CA ASP A 520 37.04 2.87 8.45
C ASP A 520 37.34 4.20 7.71
N GLU A 521 36.39 4.69 6.89
CA GLU A 521 36.49 6.00 6.25
C GLU A 521 36.47 7.16 7.25
N ILE A 522 37.19 8.23 6.89
CA ILE A 522 37.36 9.42 7.74
C ILE A 522 36.07 10.25 7.74
N PHE A 523 35.43 10.32 8.91
CA PHE A 523 34.36 11.26 9.20
C PHE A 523 34.91 12.44 10.03
N VAL A 524 35.13 13.56 9.34
CA VAL A 524 35.76 14.78 9.89
C VAL A 524 37.24 14.58 10.25
N LEU A 525 37.55 14.11 11.46
CA LEU A 525 38.94 13.97 11.98
C LEU A 525 39.32 12.54 12.36
N LEU A 526 38.34 11.65 12.52
CA LEU A 526 38.49 10.26 12.94
C LEU A 526 37.61 9.40 12.04
N SER A 527 37.82 8.09 12.00
CA SER A 527 36.92 7.21 11.24
C SER A 527 35.50 7.20 11.83
N TYR A 528 34.50 6.80 11.04
CA TYR A 528 33.14 6.53 11.57
C TYR A 528 33.19 5.54 12.74
N LYS A 529 34.03 4.51 12.64
CA LYS A 529 34.27 3.50 13.67
C LYS A 529 34.86 4.08 14.95
N ASP A 530 35.86 4.96 14.85
CA ASP A 530 36.46 5.64 16.01
C ASP A 530 35.43 6.49 16.74
N TRP A 531 34.69 7.33 16.01
CA TRP A 531 33.62 8.15 16.57
C TRP A 531 32.54 7.30 17.23
N GLY A 532 32.06 6.27 16.53
CA GLY A 532 31.07 5.35 17.05
C GLY A 532 31.54 4.66 18.32
N THR A 533 32.81 4.23 18.38
CA THR A 533 33.39 3.60 19.58
C THR A 533 33.45 4.55 20.77
N ILE A 534 33.87 5.80 20.55
CA ILE A 534 33.89 6.85 21.58
C ILE A 534 32.47 7.10 22.11
N PHE A 535 31.49 7.27 21.22
CA PHE A 535 30.12 7.53 21.64
C PHE A 535 29.47 6.34 22.35
N ILE A 536 29.71 5.11 21.90
CA ILE A 536 29.26 3.89 22.59
C ILE A 536 29.81 3.87 24.02
N ALA A 537 31.10 4.17 24.22
CA ALA A 537 31.69 4.22 25.56
C ALA A 537 31.01 5.29 26.44
N LEU A 538 30.74 6.49 25.91
CA LEU A 538 30.04 7.55 26.63
C LEU A 538 28.60 7.16 26.99
N VAL A 539 27.86 6.55 26.07
CA VAL A 539 26.50 6.03 26.29
C VAL A 539 26.51 4.96 27.39
N VAL A 540 27.45 4.02 27.34
CA VAL A 540 27.60 2.97 28.36
C VAL A 540 27.92 3.55 29.74
N ILE A 541 28.84 4.52 29.83
CA ILE A 541 29.16 5.21 31.09
C ILE A 541 27.92 5.90 31.64
N PHE A 542 27.17 6.60 30.80
CA PHE A 542 25.95 7.29 31.20
C PHE A 542 24.86 6.31 31.65
N ALA A 543 24.66 5.21 30.93
CA ALA A 543 23.70 4.18 31.29
C ALA A 543 24.05 3.48 32.60
N ILE A 544 25.34 3.17 32.84
CA ILE A 544 25.84 2.64 34.13
C ILE A 544 25.58 3.63 35.25
N TYR A 545 25.82 4.94 35.03
CA TYR A 545 25.49 5.98 36.00
C TYR A 545 23.99 5.97 36.34
N LEU A 546 23.11 5.92 35.34
CA LEU A 546 21.66 5.82 35.56
C LEU A 546 21.26 4.55 36.33
N THR A 547 21.94 3.43 36.07
CA THR A 547 21.69 2.15 36.76
C THR A 547 22.12 2.15 38.22
N ILE A 548 23.23 2.80 38.55
CA ILE A 548 23.81 2.77 39.90
C ILE A 548 23.34 3.97 40.77
N ARG A 549 22.98 5.12 40.17
CA ARG A 549 22.59 6.32 40.94
C ARG A 549 21.35 6.13 41.80
N GLU A 550 20.44 5.25 41.39
CA GLU A 550 19.17 5.03 42.07
C GLU A 550 19.35 4.13 43.29
N LYS A 551 18.76 4.51 44.42
CA LYS A 551 18.72 3.67 45.63
C LYS A 551 17.91 2.39 45.40
N ASP A 552 16.91 2.45 44.52
CA ASP A 552 16.15 1.30 44.05
C ASP A 552 16.81 0.75 42.78
N SER A 553 17.44 -0.42 42.91
CA SER A 553 18.16 -1.05 41.80
C SER A 553 17.25 -1.38 40.61
N THR A 554 15.94 -1.55 40.82
CA THR A 554 15.02 -1.97 39.75
C THR A 554 14.76 -0.86 38.74
N ARG A 555 14.55 0.37 39.23
CA ARG A 555 14.37 1.58 38.42
C ARG A 555 15.58 1.90 37.54
N GLY A 556 16.77 1.80 38.10
CA GLY A 556 18.03 2.04 37.40
C GLY A 556 18.31 1.03 36.28
N ILE A 557 17.92 -0.24 36.46
CA ILE A 557 18.16 -1.30 35.46
C ILE A 557 17.38 -1.03 34.18
N TRP A 558 16.06 -0.81 34.26
CA TRP A 558 15.22 -0.64 33.07
C TRP A 558 15.57 0.63 32.29
N ILE A 559 15.81 1.74 32.99
CA ILE A 559 16.13 3.00 32.32
C ILE A 559 17.54 3.00 31.73
N GLY A 560 18.50 2.34 32.40
CA GLY A 560 19.84 2.13 31.85
C GLY A 560 19.79 1.25 30.60
N ALA A 561 18.99 0.18 30.62
CA ALA A 561 18.77 -0.68 29.46
C ALA A 561 18.17 0.07 28.26
N ALA A 562 17.12 0.86 28.50
CA ALA A 562 16.47 1.66 27.47
C ALA A 562 17.43 2.65 26.81
N VAL A 563 18.19 3.39 27.63
CA VAL A 563 19.18 4.38 27.18
C VAL A 563 20.36 3.74 26.46
N THR A 564 20.78 2.53 26.86
CA THR A 564 21.85 1.79 26.19
C THR A 564 21.49 1.50 24.74
N TYR A 565 20.32 0.89 24.49
CA TYR A 565 19.91 0.53 23.13
C TYR A 565 19.70 1.74 22.22
N ILE A 566 18.97 2.76 22.68
CA ILE A 566 18.74 3.95 21.84
C ILE A 566 20.03 4.76 21.62
N GLY A 567 20.88 4.88 22.64
CA GLY A 567 22.13 5.62 22.54
C GLY A 567 23.11 4.96 21.59
N ILE A 568 23.26 3.62 21.69
CA ILE A 568 24.13 2.87 20.79
C ILE A 568 23.56 2.87 19.36
N PHE A 569 22.25 2.69 19.18
CA PHE A 569 21.63 2.79 17.86
C PHE A 569 21.90 4.14 17.19
N PHE A 570 21.72 5.24 17.92
CA PHE A 570 21.80 6.57 17.32
C PHE A 570 23.26 7.03 17.08
N PHE A 571 24.18 6.69 17.98
CA PHE A 571 25.56 7.18 17.94
C PHE A 571 26.61 6.13 17.55
N GLY A 572 26.25 4.85 17.45
CA GLY A 572 27.16 3.76 17.11
C GLY A 572 27.31 3.54 15.61
N HIS A 573 28.39 2.88 15.21
CA HIS A 573 28.63 2.40 13.84
C HIS A 573 28.08 0.98 13.64
N GLY A 574 27.88 0.53 12.40
CA GLY A 574 27.42 -0.83 12.09
C GLY A 574 25.98 -1.12 12.54
N MET A 575 25.12 -0.09 12.52
CA MET A 575 23.74 -0.17 12.99
C MET A 575 22.78 -0.48 11.84
N HIS A 576 21.75 -1.28 12.12
CA HIS A 576 20.58 -1.44 11.25
C HIS A 576 19.34 -0.74 11.83
N GLU A 577 18.40 -0.40 10.95
CA GLU A 577 17.16 0.35 11.21
C GLU A 577 16.31 -0.17 12.38
N ARG A 578 16.38 -1.48 12.63
CA ARG A 578 15.59 -2.22 13.63
C ARG A 578 16.28 -2.43 14.98
N TYR A 579 17.58 -2.14 15.11
CA TYR A 579 18.35 -2.40 16.35
C TYR A 579 17.85 -1.63 17.58
N VAL A 580 17.06 -0.58 17.34
CA VAL A 580 16.44 0.24 18.38
C VAL A 580 15.23 -0.40 19.05
N PHE A 581 14.64 -1.43 18.43
CA PHE A 581 13.37 -2.06 18.83
C PHE A 581 13.27 -2.42 20.33
N PRO A 582 14.29 -3.04 20.98
CA PRO A 582 14.19 -3.40 22.41
C PRO A 582 13.98 -2.21 23.35
N SER A 583 14.50 -1.04 22.98
CA SER A 583 14.39 0.19 23.78
C SER A 583 12.94 0.61 24.02
N ILE A 584 12.04 0.32 23.07
CA ILE A 584 10.61 0.64 23.16
C ILE A 584 10.00 -0.04 24.38
N VAL A 585 10.25 -1.34 24.55
CA VAL A 585 9.75 -2.13 25.69
C VAL A 585 10.42 -1.69 26.99
N PHE A 586 11.74 -1.42 26.96
CA PHE A 586 12.46 -1.01 28.17
C PHE A 586 12.02 0.36 28.69
N PHE A 587 11.65 1.30 27.81
CA PHE A 587 11.03 2.56 28.22
C PHE A 587 9.64 2.36 28.84
N ILE A 588 8.83 1.40 28.35
CA ILE A 588 7.54 1.05 28.99
C ILE A 588 7.78 0.49 30.39
N MET A 589 8.75 -0.42 30.52
CA MET A 589 9.11 -0.99 31.82
C MET A 589 9.62 0.08 32.79
N ALA A 590 10.51 0.97 32.34
CA ALA A 590 10.94 2.12 33.12
C ALA A 590 9.75 3.03 33.50
N ALA A 591 8.81 3.26 32.59
CA ALA A 591 7.61 4.04 32.86
C ALA A 591 6.75 3.42 33.98
N ILE A 592 6.63 2.09 34.03
CA ILE A 592 5.95 1.36 35.11
C ILE A 592 6.68 1.55 36.44
N GLU A 593 8.00 1.44 36.47
CA GLU A 593 8.79 1.53 37.71
C GLU A 593 8.83 2.94 38.31
N TYR A 594 8.83 3.96 37.45
CA TYR A 594 8.82 5.37 37.84
C TYR A 594 7.41 5.96 37.92
N ASP A 595 6.38 5.24 37.46
CA ASP A 595 5.00 5.75 37.26
C ASP A 595 4.99 7.08 36.47
N SER A 596 5.79 7.15 35.39
CA SER A 596 6.04 8.39 34.62
C SER A 596 5.44 8.37 33.22
N LYS A 597 4.46 9.25 33.00
CA LYS A 597 3.89 9.49 31.66
C LYS A 597 4.92 10.02 30.65
N ARG A 598 6.00 10.66 31.11
CA ARG A 598 7.06 11.16 30.23
C ARG A 598 7.82 10.01 29.57
N LEU A 599 8.19 8.98 30.35
CA LEU A 599 8.85 7.78 29.84
C LEU A 599 7.94 6.96 28.92
N LEU A 600 6.64 6.88 29.23
CA LEU A 600 5.67 6.26 28.33
C LEU A 600 5.53 7.04 27.00
N GLY A 601 5.55 8.38 27.08
CA GLY A 601 5.61 9.23 25.88
C GLY A 601 6.89 9.05 25.07
N ALA A 602 8.02 8.76 25.72
CA ALA A 602 9.27 8.41 25.03
C ALA A 602 9.16 7.09 24.28
N SER A 603 8.54 6.06 24.88
CA SER A 603 8.28 4.81 24.16
C SER A 603 7.38 5.02 22.92
N ALA A 604 6.33 5.85 23.04
CA ALA A 604 5.41 6.15 21.93
C ALA A 604 6.04 6.92 20.79
N PHE A 605 6.87 7.92 21.10
CA PHE A 605 7.57 8.65 20.05
C PHE A 605 8.57 7.74 19.35
N LEU A 606 9.34 6.93 20.10
CA LEU A 606 10.28 5.98 19.52
C LEU A 606 9.61 4.98 18.59
N GLN A 607 8.51 4.37 19.03
CA GLN A 607 7.74 3.44 18.20
C GLN A 607 7.31 4.05 16.87
N SER A 608 7.01 5.36 16.84
CA SER A 608 6.60 6.05 15.61
C SER A 608 7.77 6.29 14.65
N VAL A 609 8.93 6.71 15.19
CA VAL A 609 10.12 7.00 14.37
C VAL A 609 10.78 5.70 13.90
N SER A 610 10.83 4.67 14.73
CA SER A 610 11.34 3.34 14.35
C SER A 610 10.48 2.65 13.34
N PHE A 611 9.16 2.79 13.46
CA PHE A 611 8.26 2.36 12.41
C PHE A 611 8.61 3.04 11.07
N ALA A 612 8.76 4.38 11.04
CA ALA A 612 9.07 5.09 9.80
C ALA A 612 10.39 4.61 9.18
N ASN A 613 11.43 4.44 10.00
CA ASN A 613 12.72 3.94 9.54
C ASN A 613 12.61 2.58 8.84
N ILE A 614 12.10 1.56 9.54
CA ILE A 614 11.88 0.19 9.00
C ILE A 614 11.01 0.22 7.74
N PHE A 615 9.99 1.07 7.76
CA PHE A 615 9.04 1.20 6.67
C PHE A 615 9.68 1.70 5.37
N TYR A 616 10.53 2.72 5.42
CA TYR A 616 11.22 3.23 4.23
C TYR A 616 12.19 2.21 3.63
N VAL A 617 12.81 1.37 4.47
CA VAL A 617 13.69 0.29 3.98
C VAL A 617 12.89 -0.78 3.22
N LEU A 618 11.70 -1.15 3.71
CA LEU A 618 10.83 -2.10 3.02
C LEU A 618 10.30 -1.57 1.68
N ILE A 619 9.97 -0.27 1.62
CA ILE A 619 9.59 0.42 0.38
C ILE A 619 10.68 0.26 -0.68
N TYR A 620 11.91 0.63 -0.33
CA TYR A 620 13.00 0.76 -1.31
C TYR A 620 13.85 -0.51 -1.43
N ARG A 621 13.37 -1.64 -0.88
CA ARG A 621 14.04 -2.95 -0.87
C ARG A 621 15.52 -2.92 -0.45
N GLY A 622 15.92 -1.90 0.32
CA GLY A 622 17.25 -1.75 0.89
C GLY A 622 18.39 -1.31 -0.05
N THR A 623 18.15 -1.06 -1.34
CA THR A 623 19.23 -0.80 -2.33
C THR A 623 19.46 0.69 -2.62
N TRP A 624 18.42 1.52 -2.65
CA TRP A 624 18.57 2.99 -2.81
C TRP A 624 17.44 3.77 -2.11
N ILE A 625 17.75 4.38 -0.96
CA ILE A 625 16.80 5.22 -0.20
C ILE A 625 17.15 6.69 -0.44
N PRO A 626 16.24 7.51 -0.99
CA PRO A 626 16.52 8.92 -1.24
C PRO A 626 16.88 9.70 0.03
N GLU A 627 17.88 10.57 -0.04
CA GLU A 627 18.39 11.33 1.12
C GLU A 627 17.30 12.17 1.81
N TYR A 628 16.35 12.73 1.03
CA TYR A 628 15.22 13.50 1.55
C TYR A 628 14.26 12.66 2.42
N CYS A 629 14.31 11.33 2.36
CA CYS A 629 13.60 10.43 3.27
C CYS A 629 14.37 10.21 4.59
N ILE A 630 15.71 10.13 4.50
CA ILE A 630 16.62 9.86 5.63
C ILE A 630 16.66 11.07 6.58
N GLU A 631 16.87 12.27 6.04
CA GLU A 631 17.03 13.51 6.81
C GLU A 631 15.91 13.77 7.84
N PRO A 632 14.62 13.83 7.46
CA PRO A 632 13.55 14.17 8.41
C PRO A 632 13.40 13.12 9.52
N ILE A 633 13.65 11.83 9.23
CA ILE A 633 13.53 10.75 10.21
C ILE A 633 14.73 10.75 11.16
N ALA A 634 15.95 10.95 10.64
CA ALA A 634 17.13 11.05 11.48
C ALA A 634 17.08 12.30 12.38
N ILE A 635 16.55 13.43 11.89
CA ILE A 635 16.25 14.60 12.72
C ILE A 635 15.21 14.25 13.80
N ALA A 636 14.16 13.51 13.45
CA ALA A 636 13.17 13.05 14.44
C ALA A 636 13.80 12.17 15.52
N TYR A 637 14.73 11.26 15.17
CA TYR A 637 15.52 10.50 16.12
C TYR A 637 16.42 11.39 16.99
N MET A 638 17.02 12.44 16.43
CA MET A 638 17.84 13.39 17.19
C MET A 638 17.02 14.19 18.23
N LEU A 639 15.83 14.64 17.83
CA LEU A 639 14.89 15.29 18.75
C LEU A 639 14.40 14.30 19.82
N TYR A 640 14.13 13.06 19.41
CA TYR A 640 13.73 12.00 20.31
C TYR A 640 14.80 11.68 21.34
N ILE A 641 16.05 11.43 20.93
CA ILE A 641 17.12 11.03 21.83
C ILE A 641 17.38 12.12 22.86
N THR A 642 17.35 13.40 22.44
CA THR A 642 17.41 14.55 23.35
C THR A 642 16.29 14.48 24.39
N TYR A 643 15.04 14.26 23.95
CA TYR A 643 13.90 14.08 24.84
C TYR A 643 14.04 12.86 25.76
N ALA A 644 14.54 11.72 25.26
CA ALA A 644 14.68 10.47 25.99
C ALA A 644 15.73 10.60 27.10
N PHE A 645 16.87 11.24 26.83
CA PHE A 645 17.90 11.52 27.84
C PHE A 645 17.39 12.50 28.91
N ILE A 646 16.69 13.56 28.50
CA ILE A 646 16.03 14.49 29.45
C ILE A 646 15.00 13.72 30.29
N ALA A 647 14.15 12.90 29.66
CA ALA A 647 13.15 12.11 30.36
C ALA A 647 13.80 11.14 31.36
N ALA A 648 14.92 10.51 31.00
CA ALA A 648 15.67 9.64 31.87
C ALA A 648 16.32 10.37 33.06
N LEU A 649 16.85 11.57 32.84
CA LEU A 649 17.41 12.40 33.92
C LEU A 649 16.35 12.84 34.93
N PHE A 650 15.15 13.20 34.45
CA PHE A 650 14.08 13.76 35.28
C PHE A 650 13.00 12.75 35.73
N ALA A 651 13.16 11.45 35.43
CA ALA A 651 12.19 10.40 35.72
C ALA A 651 11.75 10.32 37.21
N GLY A 652 12.57 10.79 38.15
CA GLY A 652 12.28 10.78 39.59
C GLY A 652 11.60 12.05 40.15
N THR A 653 11.27 13.04 39.31
CA THR A 653 10.65 14.31 39.76
C THR A 653 9.12 14.23 39.83
N ARG A 654 8.47 15.11 40.62
CA ARG A 654 7.00 15.11 40.85
C ARG A 654 6.24 15.24 39.51
N GLU A 655 5.73 14.12 39.01
CA GLU A 655 4.94 14.04 37.78
C GLU A 655 3.56 13.41 38.01
N ARG A 656 2.72 13.46 36.97
CA ARG A 656 1.40 12.82 36.96
C ARG A 656 1.56 11.31 36.75
N THR A 657 0.88 10.53 37.58
CA THR A 657 0.85 9.06 37.54
C THR A 657 0.25 8.54 36.23
N ILE A 658 0.82 7.46 35.69
CA ILE A 658 0.23 6.61 34.63
C ILE A 658 -0.97 5.85 35.21
N ARG A 659 -0.93 5.52 36.50
CA ARG A 659 -1.95 4.73 37.19
C ARG A 659 -3.36 5.33 37.03
N ILE A 660 -4.28 4.54 36.48
CA ILE A 660 -5.72 4.88 36.36
C ILE A 660 -6.42 4.46 37.64
N GLU A 661 -6.93 5.39 38.46
CA GLU A 661 -7.57 5.03 39.75
C GLU A 661 -8.96 4.39 39.58
N ASP A 662 -9.31 3.42 40.43
CA ASP A 662 -10.65 2.81 40.45
C ASP A 662 -11.75 3.84 40.78
N VAL A 663 -11.42 4.87 41.55
CA VAL A 663 -12.31 6.02 41.83
C VAL A 663 -12.57 6.84 40.56
N GLU A 664 -11.61 6.96 39.64
CA GLU A 664 -11.84 7.61 38.35
C GLU A 664 -12.75 6.78 37.43
N LEU A 665 -12.65 5.44 37.50
CA LEU A 665 -13.55 4.51 36.82
C LEU A 665 -14.97 4.56 37.38
N GLN A 666 -15.11 4.63 38.71
CA GLN A 666 -16.41 4.77 39.37
C GLN A 666 -17.04 6.13 39.05
N ARG A 667 -16.28 7.23 39.15
CA ARG A 667 -16.71 8.56 38.68
C ARG A 667 -17.08 8.57 37.21
N PHE A 668 -16.46 7.73 36.39
CA PHE A 668 -16.83 7.56 35.00
C PHE A 668 -18.14 6.76 34.84
N ALA A 669 -18.31 5.63 35.53
CA ALA A 669 -19.56 4.88 35.52
C ALA A 669 -20.72 5.76 36.02
N GLU A 670 -20.49 6.55 37.06
CA GLU A 670 -21.39 7.58 37.57
C GLU A 670 -21.63 8.68 36.53
N ARG A 671 -20.58 9.22 35.88
CA ARG A 671 -20.74 10.22 34.81
C ARG A 671 -21.46 9.66 33.59
N ALA A 672 -21.24 8.40 33.22
CA ALA A 672 -21.90 7.74 32.10
C ALA A 672 -23.35 7.41 32.41
N ALA A 673 -23.63 6.99 33.64
CA ALA A 673 -24.98 6.83 34.16
C ALA A 673 -25.69 8.18 34.23
N LEU A 674 -24.99 9.24 34.67
CA LEU A 674 -25.49 10.61 34.70
C LEU A 674 -25.71 11.17 33.29
N GLU A 675 -24.79 10.97 32.35
CA GLU A 675 -24.95 11.34 30.94
C GLU A 675 -26.10 10.56 30.29
N ALA A 676 -26.26 9.27 30.61
CA ALA A 676 -27.39 8.47 30.16
C ALA A 676 -28.70 8.94 30.78
N LYS A 677 -28.68 9.33 32.06
CA LYS A 677 -29.80 9.95 32.77
C LYS A 677 -30.19 11.25 32.09
N TYR A 678 -29.25 12.19 31.89
CA TYR A 678 -29.47 13.42 31.14
C TYR A 678 -30.00 13.16 29.73
N ARG A 679 -29.40 12.24 28.96
CA ARG A 679 -29.90 11.89 27.61
C ARG A 679 -31.33 11.36 27.62
N PHE A 680 -31.73 10.66 28.67
CA PHE A 680 -33.07 10.10 28.80
C PHE A 680 -34.08 11.12 29.35
N GLU A 681 -33.70 11.92 30.34
CA GLU A 681 -34.54 12.94 30.98
C GLU A 681 -34.73 14.17 30.09
N GLU A 682 -33.66 14.68 29.50
CA GLU A 682 -33.66 15.81 28.55
C GLU A 682 -33.92 15.36 27.10
N PHE A 683 -34.55 14.19 26.90
CA PHE A 683 -34.93 13.73 25.56
C PHE A 683 -36.07 14.59 25.00
N GLU A 684 -35.72 15.80 24.52
CA GLU A 684 -36.56 16.65 23.70
C GLU A 684 -35.80 17.03 22.42
N PRO A 685 -36.41 16.90 21.23
CA PRO A 685 -35.78 17.33 20.00
C PRO A 685 -35.54 18.85 20.06
N HIS A 686 -34.28 19.30 20.16
CA HIS A 686 -33.96 20.72 20.12
C HIS A 686 -34.63 21.41 18.94
N ASP A 687 -35.54 22.36 19.18
CA ASP A 687 -36.29 23.05 18.13
C ASP A 687 -35.41 23.67 17.04
N ASP A 688 -34.20 24.12 17.43
CA ASP A 688 -33.20 24.70 16.53
C ASP A 688 -32.67 23.73 15.45
N ARG A 689 -32.88 22.41 15.60
CA ARG A 689 -32.54 21.40 14.58
C ARG A 689 -33.48 21.43 13.38
N ARG A 690 -34.68 22.00 13.51
CA ARG A 690 -35.69 22.03 12.44
C ARG A 690 -35.34 23.09 11.40
N MET A 691 -35.74 22.84 10.15
CA MET A 691 -35.62 23.81 9.07
C MET A 691 -36.58 24.97 9.33
N LYS A 692 -36.05 26.19 9.40
CA LYS A 692 -36.83 27.43 9.49
C LYS A 692 -37.16 27.92 8.07
N LYS A 693 -38.13 28.81 7.89
CA LYS A 693 -38.47 29.38 6.55
C LYS A 693 -37.24 29.95 5.82
N LYS A 694 -36.35 30.64 6.55
CA LYS A 694 -35.08 31.14 6.01
C LYS A 694 -34.09 30.05 5.60
N ASP A 695 -34.12 28.88 6.25
CA ASP A 695 -33.25 27.76 5.89
C ASP A 695 -33.64 27.22 4.50
N TYR A 696 -34.95 27.09 4.23
CA TYR A 696 -35.42 26.73 2.89
C TYR A 696 -35.04 27.76 1.84
N LEU A 697 -35.16 29.05 2.14
CA LEU A 697 -34.77 30.13 1.22
C LEU A 697 -33.27 30.08 0.88
N PHE A 698 -32.39 30.00 1.88
CA PHE A 698 -30.94 29.97 1.64
C PHE A 698 -30.50 28.68 0.94
N MET A 699 -31.05 27.53 1.35
CA MET A 699 -30.78 26.26 0.67
C MET A 699 -31.20 26.33 -0.79
N LEU A 700 -32.41 26.82 -1.09
CA LEU A 700 -32.89 26.99 -2.47
C LEU A 700 -32.01 27.97 -3.25
N LEU A 701 -31.63 29.11 -2.66
CA LEU A 701 -30.80 30.10 -3.32
C LEU A 701 -29.42 29.54 -3.68
N ILE A 702 -28.73 28.90 -2.73
CA ILE A 702 -27.41 28.29 -2.97
C ILE A 702 -27.52 27.21 -4.04
N THR A 703 -28.54 26.35 -3.93
CA THR A 703 -28.76 25.24 -4.89
C THR A 703 -29.09 25.78 -6.28
N ALA A 704 -29.93 26.81 -6.40
CA ALA A 704 -30.31 27.39 -7.69
C ALA A 704 -29.15 28.13 -8.36
N VAL A 705 -28.35 28.87 -7.59
CA VAL A 705 -27.13 29.52 -8.12
C VAL A 705 -26.13 28.47 -8.60
N TYR A 706 -25.88 27.43 -7.81
CA TYR A 706 -24.99 26.34 -8.22
C TYR A 706 -25.54 25.59 -9.44
N ALA A 707 -26.84 25.27 -9.48
CA ALA A 707 -27.48 24.61 -10.61
C ALA A 707 -27.34 25.41 -11.91
N LEU A 708 -27.50 26.74 -11.84
CA LEU A 708 -27.28 27.62 -12.99
C LEU A 708 -25.84 27.48 -13.50
N VAL A 709 -24.85 27.54 -12.61
CA VAL A 709 -23.42 27.44 -12.98
C VAL A 709 -23.04 26.03 -13.46
N ALA A 710 -23.61 24.98 -12.87
CA ALA A 710 -23.31 23.59 -13.21
C ALA A 710 -23.92 23.17 -14.55
N LEU A 711 -25.13 23.64 -14.87
CA LEU A 711 -25.83 23.35 -16.12
C LEU A 711 -25.42 24.26 -17.29
N THR A 712 -24.68 25.34 -17.02
CA THR A 712 -24.12 26.18 -18.10
C THR A 712 -23.01 25.41 -18.80
N ASN A 713 -23.02 25.40 -20.13
CA ASN A 713 -22.04 24.72 -21.00
C ASN A 713 -21.75 23.28 -20.59
N LEU A 714 -22.78 22.53 -20.18
CA LEU A 714 -22.61 21.15 -19.71
C LEU A 714 -22.17 20.20 -20.83
N GLY A 715 -22.64 20.47 -22.03
CA GLY A 715 -22.40 19.73 -23.26
C GLY A 715 -23.32 20.29 -24.34
N GLY A 716 -22.96 20.06 -25.59
CA GLY A 716 -23.74 20.34 -26.77
C GLY A 716 -24.95 19.43 -26.84
N THR A 717 -26.03 19.95 -27.43
CA THR A 717 -27.20 19.17 -27.83
C THR A 717 -27.18 18.77 -29.29
N ASN A 718 -26.25 19.35 -30.05
CA ASN A 718 -26.03 19.12 -31.45
C ASN A 718 -24.69 18.40 -31.55
N ILE A 719 -24.74 17.20 -32.11
CA ILE A 719 -23.59 16.42 -32.58
C ILE A 719 -24.03 15.82 -33.92
N PRO A 720 -23.11 15.37 -34.78
CA PRO A 720 -23.49 14.64 -35.98
C PRO A 720 -24.47 13.49 -35.68
N GLU A 721 -25.64 13.52 -36.33
CA GLU A 721 -26.76 12.59 -36.06
C GLU A 721 -26.95 11.57 -37.18
N ARG A 722 -26.72 11.96 -38.45
CA ARG A 722 -26.86 11.05 -39.59
C ARG A 722 -25.65 10.14 -39.67
N THR A 723 -25.87 8.90 -40.12
CA THR A 723 -24.84 7.87 -40.04
C THR A 723 -24.80 7.09 -41.34
N GLU A 724 -23.58 6.80 -41.79
CA GLU A 724 -23.31 5.84 -42.83
C GLU A 724 -22.45 4.74 -42.26
N VAL A 725 -22.79 3.50 -42.61
CA VAL A 725 -22.14 2.31 -42.07
C VAL A 725 -21.47 1.54 -43.20
N LEU A 726 -20.20 1.19 -43.02
CA LEU A 726 -19.47 0.27 -43.87
C LEU A 726 -19.22 -1.05 -43.18
N THR A 727 -19.29 -2.10 -43.98
CA THR A 727 -18.88 -3.45 -43.58
C THR A 727 -17.55 -3.84 -44.23
N GLU A 728 -16.92 -4.88 -43.69
CA GLU A 728 -15.67 -5.44 -44.20
C GLU A 728 -15.69 -5.63 -45.73
N GLY A 729 -14.70 -5.05 -46.41
CA GLY A 729 -14.55 -5.12 -47.86
C GLY A 729 -15.25 -4.01 -48.65
N GLU A 730 -15.94 -3.07 -48.00
CA GLU A 730 -16.51 -1.88 -48.64
C GLU A 730 -15.57 -0.67 -48.55
N SER A 731 -15.82 0.36 -49.36
CA SER A 731 -15.04 1.61 -49.28
C SER A 731 -15.89 2.87 -49.47
N TYR A 732 -15.57 3.93 -48.75
CA TYR A 732 -15.96 5.28 -49.15
C TYR A 732 -14.99 5.80 -50.20
N ILE A 733 -15.50 6.34 -51.30
CA ILE A 733 -14.72 7.11 -52.27
C ILE A 733 -15.20 8.55 -52.20
N ILE A 734 -14.27 9.46 -51.90
CA ILE A 734 -14.50 10.87 -51.69
C ILE A 734 -13.71 11.62 -52.76
N GLU A 735 -14.37 12.51 -53.49
CA GLU A 735 -13.79 13.32 -54.56
C GLU A 735 -13.77 14.79 -54.15
N LEU A 736 -12.60 15.41 -54.17
CA LEU A 736 -12.39 16.85 -54.03
C LEU A 736 -12.63 17.57 -55.36
N ASP A 737 -12.85 18.89 -55.31
CA ASP A 737 -13.06 19.73 -56.50
C ASP A 737 -11.86 19.74 -57.47
N GLU A 738 -10.65 19.72 -56.92
CA GLU A 738 -9.38 19.58 -57.64
C GLU A 738 -8.35 18.84 -56.78
N SER A 739 -7.15 18.58 -57.32
CA SER A 739 -6.06 18.04 -56.49
C SER A 739 -5.64 19.09 -55.47
N ARG A 740 -5.84 18.80 -54.18
CA ARG A 740 -5.57 19.70 -53.04
C ARG A 740 -4.52 19.05 -52.13
N TYR A 741 -3.76 19.87 -51.41
CA TYR A 741 -2.90 19.39 -50.33
C TYR A 741 -3.75 19.13 -49.08
N ILE A 742 -3.66 17.93 -48.53
CA ILE A 742 -4.41 17.48 -47.35
C ILE A 742 -3.42 17.32 -46.20
N GLU A 743 -3.57 18.14 -45.16
CA GLU A 743 -2.80 18.05 -43.93
C GLU A 743 -3.43 17.00 -43.00
N LYS A 744 -4.74 17.11 -42.74
CA LYS A 744 -5.46 16.22 -41.81
C LYS A 744 -6.79 15.71 -42.38
N LEU A 745 -7.12 14.49 -41.97
CA LEU A 745 -8.45 13.90 -41.99
C LEU A 745 -9.04 13.99 -40.58
N GLU A 746 -10.26 14.47 -40.50
CA GLU A 746 -11.07 14.48 -39.27
C GLU A 746 -12.36 13.68 -39.51
N TYR A 747 -12.79 12.88 -38.54
CA TYR A 747 -14.10 12.24 -38.62
C TYR A 747 -14.76 12.04 -37.26
N TYR A 748 -16.09 12.08 -37.22
CA TYR A 748 -16.86 11.78 -36.02
C TYR A 748 -17.29 10.31 -36.03
N ALA A 749 -16.84 9.58 -35.01
CA ALA A 749 -17.11 8.16 -34.88
C ALA A 749 -18.45 7.86 -34.20
N GLY A 750 -19.19 6.90 -34.78
CA GLY A 750 -20.39 6.31 -34.16
C GLY A 750 -20.07 5.13 -33.23
N TYR A 751 -21.00 4.18 -33.13
CA TYR A 751 -20.78 2.93 -32.40
C TYR A 751 -20.16 1.88 -33.33
N ALA A 752 -18.83 1.82 -33.39
CA ALA A 752 -18.06 0.99 -34.32
C ALA A 752 -16.81 0.33 -33.72
N GLU A 753 -16.38 -0.79 -34.31
CA GLU A 753 -15.05 -1.39 -34.10
C GLU A 753 -14.55 -1.87 -35.47
N ALA A 754 -13.52 -1.20 -36.00
CA ALA A 754 -13.09 -1.41 -37.38
C ALA A 754 -11.64 -1.00 -37.64
N ASP A 755 -11.03 -1.68 -38.60
CA ASP A 755 -9.77 -1.28 -39.20
C ASP A 755 -10.04 -0.59 -40.54
N LEU A 756 -9.63 0.67 -40.64
CA LEU A 756 -9.81 1.52 -41.81
C LEU A 756 -8.46 1.73 -42.50
N VAL A 757 -8.40 1.57 -43.82
CA VAL A 757 -7.19 1.83 -44.60
C VAL A 757 -7.41 3.03 -45.50
N VAL A 758 -6.54 4.03 -45.39
CA VAL A 758 -6.63 5.28 -46.18
C VAL A 758 -5.77 5.16 -47.44
N TYR A 759 -6.40 5.40 -48.58
CA TYR A 759 -5.72 5.45 -49.87
C TYR A 759 -5.98 6.77 -50.57
N LEU A 760 -4.98 7.26 -51.29
CA LEU A 760 -5.00 8.54 -52.00
C LEU A 760 -4.78 8.32 -53.50
N SER A 761 -5.33 9.20 -54.33
CA SER A 761 -5.15 9.19 -55.78
C SER A 761 -5.37 10.57 -56.39
N GLU A 762 -4.61 10.92 -57.43
CA GLU A 762 -4.85 12.13 -58.23
C GLU A 762 -5.80 11.90 -59.41
N ASP A 763 -5.88 10.66 -59.92
CA ASP A 763 -6.60 10.32 -61.15
C ASP A 763 -7.84 9.43 -60.93
N GLY A 764 -8.03 8.92 -59.71
CA GLY A 764 -9.15 8.07 -59.31
C GLY A 764 -9.05 6.63 -59.83
N VAL A 765 -7.92 6.25 -60.43
CA VAL A 765 -7.64 4.93 -61.00
C VAL A 765 -6.48 4.25 -60.26
N GLU A 766 -5.35 4.93 -60.12
CA GLU A 766 -4.19 4.44 -59.37
C GLU A 766 -4.25 5.00 -57.95
N TYR A 767 -4.52 4.11 -56.99
CA TYR A 767 -4.53 4.44 -55.56
C TYR A 767 -3.23 3.94 -54.93
N HIS A 768 -2.57 4.82 -54.18
CA HIS A 768 -1.47 4.45 -53.29
C HIS A 768 -1.86 4.64 -51.83
N SER A 769 -1.16 3.93 -50.96
CA SER A 769 -1.30 4.03 -49.53
C SER A 769 -0.56 5.29 -49.05
N GLY A 770 -1.13 6.07 -48.13
CA GLY A 770 -0.49 7.27 -47.56
C GLY A 770 0.88 7.01 -46.92
N THR A 771 1.67 8.06 -46.75
CA THR A 771 3.11 7.96 -46.43
C THR A 771 3.46 7.78 -44.95
N GLN A 772 2.55 8.02 -44.00
CA GLN A 772 2.85 7.87 -42.56
C GLN A 772 2.05 6.79 -41.83
N THR A 773 0.73 6.68 -42.05
CA THR A 773 -0.10 5.69 -41.35
C THR A 773 -1.19 5.19 -42.29
N ASN A 774 -1.07 3.95 -42.76
CA ASN A 774 -2.01 3.39 -43.73
C ASN A 774 -3.27 2.81 -43.08
N MET A 775 -3.21 2.49 -41.80
CA MET A 775 -4.26 1.78 -41.08
C MET A 775 -4.67 2.59 -39.85
N ILE A 776 -5.94 2.94 -39.81
CA ILE A 776 -6.65 3.60 -38.73
C ILE A 776 -7.34 2.49 -37.94
N ASP A 777 -6.81 2.19 -36.76
CA ASP A 777 -7.45 1.28 -35.81
C ASP A 777 -8.51 2.05 -35.02
N HIS A 778 -9.78 1.68 -35.22
CA HIS A 778 -10.92 2.26 -34.53
C HIS A 778 -11.40 1.33 -33.42
N GLU A 779 -10.86 1.57 -32.23
CA GLU A 779 -11.19 0.85 -31.01
C GLU A 779 -12.38 1.44 -30.25
N TYR A 780 -12.87 0.64 -29.30
CA TYR A 780 -13.94 0.96 -28.36
C TYR A 780 -13.80 2.26 -27.56
N ASN A 781 -12.59 2.78 -27.37
CA ASN A 781 -12.33 4.01 -26.60
C ASN A 781 -12.46 5.30 -27.44
N LYS A 782 -12.76 5.20 -28.75
CA LYS A 782 -12.85 6.33 -29.70
C LYS A 782 -14.28 6.67 -30.14
N MET A 783 -15.28 6.00 -29.59
CA MET A 783 -16.70 6.15 -29.97
C MET A 783 -17.28 7.49 -29.52
N PHE A 784 -18.14 8.09 -30.35
CA PHE A 784 -18.81 9.37 -30.10
C PHE A 784 -17.84 10.50 -29.75
N ALA A 785 -16.72 10.55 -30.48
CA ALA A 785 -15.69 11.58 -30.36
C ALA A 785 -15.07 11.88 -31.73
N TRP A 786 -14.54 13.10 -31.88
CA TRP A 786 -13.81 13.49 -33.09
C TRP A 786 -12.43 12.81 -33.12
N GLN A 787 -12.07 12.27 -34.28
CA GLN A 787 -10.81 11.59 -34.50
C GLN A 787 -10.00 12.31 -35.57
N PHE A 788 -8.69 12.46 -35.33
CA PHE A 788 -7.78 13.19 -36.22
C PHE A 788 -6.67 12.28 -36.71
N TYR A 789 -6.38 12.38 -38.01
CA TYR A 789 -5.32 11.63 -38.67
C TYR A 789 -4.55 12.53 -39.62
N ASP A 790 -3.24 12.55 -39.47
CA ASP A 790 -2.35 13.35 -40.32
C ASP A 790 -2.06 12.63 -41.65
N ILE A 791 -2.07 13.36 -42.77
CA ILE A 791 -1.92 12.84 -44.14
C ILE A 791 -0.72 13.46 -44.87
N TYR A 792 -0.60 14.79 -44.86
CA TYR A 792 0.48 15.57 -45.49
C TYR A 792 0.75 15.31 -47.00
N GLU A 793 -0.29 15.06 -47.81
CA GLU A 793 -0.15 14.70 -49.23
C GLU A 793 -1.15 15.40 -50.18
N HIS A 794 -0.81 15.46 -51.47
CA HIS A 794 -1.75 15.90 -52.51
C HIS A 794 -2.64 14.76 -52.99
N ALA A 795 -3.95 14.99 -53.04
CA ALA A 795 -4.90 14.05 -53.64
C ALA A 795 -6.11 14.78 -54.23
N LYS A 796 -6.76 14.15 -55.21
CA LYS A 796 -8.14 14.52 -55.64
C LYS A 796 -9.16 13.51 -55.09
N TYR A 797 -8.78 12.23 -55.03
CA TYR A 797 -9.63 11.14 -54.58
C TYR A 797 -9.07 10.52 -53.30
N ILE A 798 -9.91 10.43 -52.27
CA ILE A 798 -9.62 9.70 -51.03
C ILE A 798 -10.50 8.46 -50.98
N LYS A 799 -9.89 7.32 -50.66
CA LYS A 799 -10.59 6.05 -50.44
C LYS A 799 -10.36 5.57 -49.01
N LEU A 800 -11.44 5.42 -48.26
CA LEU A 800 -11.45 4.80 -46.92
C LEU A 800 -11.96 3.36 -47.06
N TYR A 801 -11.10 2.37 -46.86
CA TYR A 801 -11.41 0.95 -47.03
C TYR A 801 -11.52 0.26 -45.67
N VAL A 802 -12.64 -0.41 -45.38
CA VAL A 802 -12.76 -1.20 -44.14
C VAL A 802 -12.13 -2.57 -44.37
N SER A 803 -10.97 -2.80 -43.77
CA SER A 803 -10.26 -4.09 -43.85
C SER A 803 -10.77 -5.11 -42.84
N HIS A 804 -11.33 -4.66 -41.72
CA HIS A 804 -11.90 -5.52 -40.69
C HIS A 804 -13.03 -4.79 -39.94
N GLY A 805 -14.05 -5.52 -39.49
CA GLY A 805 -15.10 -4.97 -38.63
C GLY A 805 -16.18 -4.17 -39.36
N GLU A 806 -16.83 -3.28 -38.61
CA GLU A 806 -17.94 -2.43 -39.07
C GLU A 806 -17.71 -0.99 -38.62
N MET A 807 -17.70 -0.06 -39.57
CA MET A 807 -17.44 1.36 -39.31
C MET A 807 -18.71 2.19 -39.46
N GLU A 808 -19.20 2.76 -38.36
CA GLU A 808 -20.22 3.81 -38.32
C GLU A 808 -19.52 5.18 -38.32
N LEU A 809 -19.61 5.89 -39.46
CA LEU A 809 -19.18 7.28 -39.57
C LEU A 809 -20.39 8.20 -39.56
N ARG A 810 -20.26 9.33 -38.87
CA ARG A 810 -21.32 10.33 -38.82
C ARG A 810 -21.03 11.57 -39.66
N GLU A 811 -19.80 12.04 -39.62
CA GLU A 811 -19.36 13.22 -40.39
C GLU A 811 -17.84 13.13 -40.61
N ILE A 812 -17.34 13.76 -41.67
CA ILE A 812 -15.92 13.71 -42.05
C ILE A 812 -15.44 15.02 -42.69
N GLY A 813 -14.28 15.51 -42.28
CA GLY A 813 -13.63 16.72 -42.81
C GLY A 813 -12.20 16.47 -43.29
N PHE A 814 -11.74 17.32 -44.21
CA PHE A 814 -10.35 17.34 -44.67
C PHE A 814 -9.80 18.75 -44.58
N TRP A 815 -8.62 18.90 -43.99
CA TRP A 815 -8.01 20.20 -43.70
C TRP A 815 -6.71 20.40 -44.48
N ASN A 816 -6.43 21.64 -44.87
CA ASN A 816 -5.15 22.04 -45.44
C ASN A 816 -4.20 22.66 -44.38
N GLU A 817 -2.97 22.98 -44.78
CA GLU A 817 -1.93 23.61 -43.93
C GLU A 817 -2.31 24.97 -43.32
N ALA A 818 -3.39 25.59 -43.82
CA ALA A 818 -3.91 26.86 -43.32
C ALA A 818 -5.11 26.68 -42.36
N ALA A 819 -5.41 25.43 -41.97
CA ALA A 819 -6.60 25.06 -41.19
C ALA A 819 -7.92 25.46 -41.87
N GLU A 820 -7.98 25.38 -43.21
CA GLU A 820 -9.20 25.58 -43.99
C GLU A 820 -9.80 24.22 -44.42
N LEU A 821 -11.11 24.08 -44.23
CA LEU A 821 -11.88 22.89 -44.61
C LEU A 821 -11.99 22.80 -46.15
N LEU A 822 -11.63 21.64 -46.71
CA LEU A 822 -11.58 21.40 -48.14
C LEU A 822 -12.99 21.07 -48.71
N PRO A 823 -13.37 21.63 -49.87
CA PRO A 823 -14.67 21.37 -50.47
C PRO A 823 -14.75 19.98 -51.11
N ILE A 824 -15.86 19.28 -50.86
CA ILE A 824 -16.15 17.94 -51.36
C ILE A 824 -17.05 18.05 -52.60
N GLU A 825 -16.63 17.47 -53.73
CA GLU A 825 -17.41 17.44 -54.97
C GLU A 825 -18.43 16.30 -54.97
N ASN A 826 -18.01 15.08 -54.60
CA ASN A 826 -18.87 13.90 -54.53
C ASN A 826 -18.39 12.89 -53.48
N ALA A 827 -19.32 12.08 -52.95
CA ALA A 827 -19.00 10.93 -52.10
C ALA A 827 -19.91 9.73 -52.40
N TYR A 828 -19.33 8.53 -52.48
CA TYR A 828 -20.09 7.30 -52.69
C TYR A 828 -19.45 6.08 -52.01
N VAL A 829 -20.29 5.15 -51.56
CA VAL A 829 -19.88 3.81 -51.15
C VAL A 829 -19.65 2.94 -52.38
N LEU A 830 -18.49 2.30 -52.43
CA LEU A 830 -18.17 1.20 -53.33
C LEU A 830 -18.30 -0.11 -52.57
N GLY A 831 -19.40 -0.83 -52.82
CA GLY A 831 -19.61 -2.14 -52.21
C GLY A 831 -18.67 -3.19 -52.78
N SER A 832 -18.47 -4.29 -52.06
CA SER A 832 -17.57 -5.40 -52.46
C SER A 832 -17.97 -6.12 -53.76
N SER A 833 -19.18 -5.88 -54.27
CA SER A 833 -19.65 -6.31 -55.60
C SER A 833 -19.35 -5.31 -56.74
N GLY A 834 -18.75 -4.15 -56.44
CA GLY A 834 -18.51 -3.04 -57.37
C GLY A 834 -19.72 -2.11 -57.57
N ALA A 835 -20.82 -2.30 -56.83
CA ALA A 835 -21.97 -1.41 -56.86
C ALA A 835 -21.66 -0.07 -56.20
N LYS A 836 -22.08 1.04 -56.83
CA LYS A 836 -21.95 2.40 -56.28
C LYS A 836 -23.26 2.85 -55.64
N ARG A 837 -23.19 3.38 -54.42
CA ARG A 837 -24.30 4.03 -53.69
C ARG A 837 -23.81 5.41 -53.25
N GLU A 838 -24.56 6.47 -53.54
CA GLU A 838 -24.24 7.81 -53.03
C GLU A 838 -24.23 7.79 -51.48
N ALA A 839 -23.30 8.52 -50.88
CA ALA A 839 -23.14 8.65 -49.43
C ALA A 839 -23.30 10.12 -49.02
N PRO A 840 -24.50 10.72 -49.21
CA PRO A 840 -24.71 12.14 -48.93
C PRO A 840 -24.63 12.48 -47.44
N ASP A 841 -24.95 11.50 -46.58
CA ASP A 841 -25.05 11.63 -45.13
C ASP A 841 -23.68 11.70 -44.40
N LEU A 842 -22.57 11.83 -45.14
CA LEU A 842 -21.20 11.95 -44.59
C LEU A 842 -20.69 13.39 -44.55
N PHE A 843 -21.33 14.27 -45.30
CA PHE A 843 -20.86 15.62 -45.63
C PHE A 843 -21.97 16.66 -45.53
N ASP A 844 -23.06 16.32 -44.85
CA ASP A 844 -24.27 17.13 -44.82
C ASP A 844 -24.46 17.88 -43.49
N GLU A 845 -23.57 17.67 -42.52
CA GLU A 845 -23.45 18.42 -41.27
C GLU A 845 -22.05 19.07 -41.13
N GLN A 846 -21.40 19.43 -42.26
CA GLN A 846 -20.08 20.10 -42.32
C GLN A 846 -19.97 21.41 -41.52
N ASP A 847 -21.09 22.05 -41.18
CA ASP A 847 -21.12 23.22 -40.30
C ASP A 847 -20.75 22.87 -38.84
N GLU A 848 -20.76 21.58 -38.47
CA GLU A 848 -20.37 21.06 -37.14
C GLU A 848 -18.92 20.52 -37.12
N VAL A 849 -18.19 20.59 -38.24
CA VAL A 849 -16.79 20.13 -38.36
C VAL A 849 -15.84 21.29 -38.03
N ASP A 850 -15.25 21.26 -36.84
CA ASP A 850 -14.39 22.33 -36.32
C ASP A 850 -12.94 21.87 -36.15
N TYR A 851 -11.97 22.68 -36.61
CA TYR A 851 -10.55 22.31 -36.58
C TYR A 851 -10.01 22.07 -35.15
N VAL A 852 -10.58 22.74 -34.15
CA VAL A 852 -10.19 22.65 -32.73
C VAL A 852 -11.26 21.88 -31.97
N THR A 853 -10.89 20.82 -31.27
CA THR A 853 -11.87 20.04 -30.50
C THR A 853 -12.39 20.79 -29.27
N ASP A 854 -13.66 20.56 -28.93
CA ASP A 854 -14.29 21.08 -27.73
C ASP A 854 -14.85 19.91 -26.89
N TYR A 855 -14.84 20.03 -25.56
CA TYR A 855 -15.50 19.04 -24.70
C TYR A 855 -17.02 19.01 -24.89
N MET A 856 -17.56 19.98 -25.63
CA MET A 856 -18.98 20.19 -25.85
C MET A 856 -19.60 19.18 -26.82
N ASP A 857 -18.87 18.56 -27.72
CA ASP A 857 -19.41 17.68 -28.76
C ASP A 857 -18.95 16.22 -28.66
N GLU A 858 -17.99 15.89 -27.80
CA GLU A 858 -17.44 14.53 -27.69
C GLU A 858 -17.53 13.89 -26.28
N MET A 859 -17.36 12.56 -26.25
CA MET A 859 -17.10 11.81 -25.02
C MET A 859 -15.69 12.08 -24.51
N ILE A 860 -15.59 12.33 -23.20
CA ILE A 860 -14.30 12.59 -22.54
C ILE A 860 -14.09 11.62 -21.37
N PHE A 861 -12.84 11.24 -21.10
CA PHE A 861 -12.48 10.41 -19.94
C PHE A 861 -13.38 9.13 -19.85
N ASP A 862 -13.84 8.78 -18.64
CA ASP A 862 -14.68 7.61 -18.36
C ASP A 862 -16.10 7.67 -18.96
N GLU A 863 -16.47 8.72 -19.72
CA GLU A 863 -17.75 8.77 -20.44
C GLU A 863 -17.86 7.64 -21.46
N VAL A 864 -16.74 7.27 -22.09
CA VAL A 864 -16.67 6.16 -23.05
C VAL A 864 -17.05 4.81 -22.44
N TYR A 865 -16.92 4.66 -21.13
CA TYR A 865 -17.35 3.45 -20.42
C TYR A 865 -18.81 3.57 -19.94
N HIS A 866 -19.16 4.68 -19.29
CA HIS A 866 -20.45 4.78 -18.60
C HIS A 866 -21.60 5.28 -19.47
N ALA A 867 -21.36 6.32 -20.28
CA ALA A 867 -22.37 6.88 -21.19
C ALA A 867 -22.66 5.90 -22.33
N ARG A 868 -21.60 5.28 -22.87
CA ARG A 868 -21.72 4.19 -23.82
C ARG A 868 -22.54 3.03 -23.26
N THR A 869 -22.26 2.52 -22.06
CA THR A 869 -23.07 1.43 -21.51
C THR A 869 -24.51 1.84 -21.20
N ALA A 870 -24.77 3.11 -20.91
CA ALA A 870 -26.13 3.61 -20.86
C ALA A 870 -26.83 3.58 -22.24
N TYR A 871 -26.11 3.88 -23.33
CA TYR A 871 -26.59 3.69 -24.70
C TYR A 871 -26.84 2.21 -25.02
N GLU A 872 -25.92 1.32 -24.66
CA GLU A 872 -26.08 -0.15 -24.86
C GLU A 872 -27.34 -0.69 -24.16
N TYR A 873 -27.64 -0.19 -22.95
CA TYR A 873 -28.89 -0.54 -22.26
C TYR A 873 -30.16 -0.08 -22.99
N LEU A 874 -30.09 1.02 -23.74
CA LEU A 874 -31.21 1.56 -24.50
C LEU A 874 -31.45 0.77 -25.79
N GLU A 875 -30.37 0.41 -26.48
CA GLU A 875 -30.40 -0.31 -27.74
C GLU A 875 -30.55 -1.84 -27.57
N GLY A 876 -30.48 -2.34 -26.33
CA GLY A 876 -30.57 -3.78 -26.06
C GLY A 876 -29.29 -4.52 -26.47
N ILE A 877 -28.14 -3.85 -26.38
CA ILE A 877 -26.81 -4.39 -26.67
C ILE A 877 -26.19 -4.88 -25.37
N TYR A 878 -25.50 -6.02 -25.40
CA TYR A 878 -24.79 -6.53 -24.23
C TYR A 878 -23.72 -5.51 -23.78
N PRO A 879 -23.70 -5.13 -22.49
CA PRO A 879 -22.87 -4.01 -22.06
C PRO A 879 -21.37 -4.33 -22.07
N TYR A 880 -20.57 -3.38 -22.55
CA TYR A 880 -19.12 -3.45 -22.54
C TYR A 880 -18.55 -3.29 -21.13
N GLU A 881 -18.92 -2.19 -20.45
CA GLU A 881 -18.48 -1.94 -19.08
C GLU A 881 -19.31 -2.80 -18.11
N ILE A 882 -18.69 -3.86 -17.58
CA ILE A 882 -19.32 -4.77 -16.61
C ILE A 882 -18.58 -4.82 -15.26
N THR A 883 -17.59 -3.96 -15.03
CA THR A 883 -16.79 -3.92 -13.79
C THR A 883 -17.51 -3.23 -12.63
N HIS A 884 -18.63 -2.55 -12.91
CA HIS A 884 -19.45 -1.89 -11.88
C HIS A 884 -20.92 -2.32 -11.85
N PRO A 885 -21.57 -2.24 -10.67
CA PRO A 885 -22.99 -2.49 -10.54
C PRO A 885 -23.86 -1.63 -11.49
N PRO A 886 -24.97 -2.16 -12.03
CA PRO A 886 -25.66 -1.53 -13.17
C PRO A 886 -26.40 -0.23 -12.88
N PHE A 887 -26.83 0.02 -11.63
CA PHE A 887 -27.86 1.02 -11.35
C PHE A 887 -27.46 2.45 -11.71
N GLY A 888 -26.17 2.80 -11.58
CA GLY A 888 -25.67 4.12 -11.97
C GLY A 888 -25.84 4.40 -13.46
N LYS A 889 -25.50 3.41 -14.29
CA LYS A 889 -25.64 3.46 -15.75
C LYS A 889 -27.13 3.47 -16.16
N SER A 890 -27.97 2.74 -15.43
CA SER A 890 -29.44 2.79 -15.60
C SER A 890 -30.04 4.17 -15.32
N ILE A 891 -29.53 4.94 -14.34
CA ILE A 891 -29.98 6.32 -14.11
C ILE A 891 -29.61 7.22 -15.30
N MET A 892 -28.43 7.01 -15.87
CA MET A 892 -27.93 7.80 -17.00
C MET A 892 -28.78 7.63 -18.27
N THR A 893 -29.33 6.44 -18.49
CA THR A 893 -30.29 6.19 -19.59
C THR A 893 -31.49 7.14 -19.58
N LEU A 894 -31.91 7.62 -18.41
CA LEU A 894 -33.01 8.58 -18.29
C LEU A 894 -32.61 9.96 -18.85
N GLY A 895 -31.35 10.37 -18.67
CA GLY A 895 -30.84 11.61 -19.24
C GLY A 895 -30.82 11.55 -20.77
N ILE A 896 -30.25 10.46 -21.30
CA ILE A 896 -30.19 10.20 -22.74
C ILE A 896 -31.61 10.16 -23.34
N ARG A 897 -32.57 9.47 -22.70
CA ARG A 897 -33.97 9.44 -23.18
C ARG A 897 -34.68 10.80 -23.18
N LEU A 898 -34.29 11.71 -22.29
CA LEU A 898 -34.94 13.02 -22.16
C LEU A 898 -34.36 14.06 -23.10
N PHE A 899 -33.05 13.97 -23.42
CA PHE A 899 -32.32 15.04 -24.11
C PHE A 899 -31.55 14.57 -25.36
N GLY A 900 -31.55 13.28 -25.67
CA GLY A 900 -30.83 12.68 -26.80
C GLY A 900 -29.50 12.04 -26.39
N MET A 901 -28.94 11.23 -27.30
CA MET A 901 -27.59 10.66 -27.17
C MET A 901 -26.57 11.72 -27.60
N ASN A 902 -26.37 12.74 -26.75
CA ASN A 902 -25.42 13.83 -26.93
C ASN A 902 -24.78 14.20 -25.56
N PRO A 903 -23.67 14.98 -25.56
CA PRO A 903 -22.97 15.39 -24.34
C PRO A 903 -23.87 15.97 -23.26
N PHE A 904 -24.83 16.82 -23.61
CA PHE A 904 -25.79 17.34 -22.64
C PHE A 904 -26.63 16.22 -21.99
N GLY A 905 -27.16 15.30 -22.80
CA GLY A 905 -28.07 14.25 -22.35
C GLY A 905 -27.43 13.22 -21.43
N TRP A 906 -26.23 12.73 -21.74
CA TRP A 906 -25.57 11.76 -20.86
C TRP A 906 -24.98 12.40 -19.59
N ARG A 907 -24.57 13.68 -19.63
CA ARG A 907 -24.04 14.41 -18.45
C ARG A 907 -25.13 14.93 -17.50
N PHE A 908 -26.36 15.13 -17.99
CA PHE A 908 -27.44 15.78 -17.24
C PHE A 908 -27.73 15.13 -15.89
N MET A 909 -27.88 13.80 -15.86
CA MET A 909 -28.29 13.09 -14.64
C MET A 909 -27.20 13.12 -13.57
N GLY A 910 -25.92 13.00 -13.96
CA GLY A 910 -24.78 13.16 -13.06
C GLY A 910 -24.78 14.55 -12.41
N THR A 911 -24.97 15.59 -13.23
CA THR A 911 -25.01 16.99 -12.78
C THR A 911 -26.19 17.26 -11.86
N LEU A 912 -27.37 16.73 -12.19
CA LEU A 912 -28.56 16.86 -11.34
C LEU A 912 -28.33 16.27 -9.95
N PHE A 913 -27.72 15.09 -9.86
CA PHE A 913 -27.34 14.50 -8.57
C PHE A 913 -26.28 15.33 -7.86
N GLY A 914 -25.29 15.86 -8.59
CA GLY A 914 -24.34 16.86 -8.09
C GLY A 914 -25.01 18.05 -7.41
N VAL A 915 -26.05 18.62 -8.04
CA VAL A 915 -26.89 19.70 -7.48
C VAL A 915 -27.67 19.23 -6.26
N MET A 916 -28.25 18.03 -6.29
CA MET A 916 -29.06 17.47 -5.18
C MET A 916 -28.24 17.15 -3.93
N ILE A 917 -26.92 16.96 -4.03
CA ILE A 917 -26.04 16.83 -2.86
C ILE A 917 -26.10 18.09 -1.98
N LEU A 918 -26.25 19.29 -2.56
CA LEU A 918 -26.23 20.54 -1.81
C LEU A 918 -27.38 20.68 -0.80
N PRO A 919 -28.66 20.42 -1.16
CA PRO A 919 -29.74 20.33 -0.18
C PRO A 919 -29.50 19.29 0.93
N VAL A 920 -28.97 18.11 0.58
CA VAL A 920 -28.67 17.06 1.58
C VAL A 920 -27.60 17.54 2.54
N MET A 921 -26.51 18.12 2.02
CA MET A 921 -25.44 18.73 2.81
C MET A 921 -25.97 19.83 3.72
N TYR A 922 -26.85 20.71 3.22
CA TYR A 922 -27.46 21.77 4.03
C TYR A 922 -28.28 21.19 5.19
N VAL A 923 -29.16 20.23 4.91
CA VAL A 923 -30.03 19.63 5.93
C VAL A 923 -29.19 18.86 6.96
N PHE A 924 -28.15 18.15 6.51
CA PHE A 924 -27.27 17.41 7.39
C PHE A 924 -26.45 18.34 8.30
N ALA A 925 -25.82 19.37 7.73
CA ALA A 925 -25.12 20.41 8.48
C ALA A 925 -26.06 21.14 9.45
N LYS A 926 -27.30 21.43 9.04
CA LYS A 926 -28.33 22.00 9.92
C LYS A 926 -28.64 21.08 11.10
N ARG A 927 -28.67 19.76 10.87
CA ARG A 927 -28.94 18.78 11.91
C ARG A 927 -27.80 18.67 12.92
N ILE A 928 -26.55 18.77 12.46
CA ILE A 928 -25.35 18.75 13.30
C ILE A 928 -25.19 20.08 14.07
N PHE A 929 -25.14 21.21 13.36
CA PHE A 929 -24.79 22.51 13.93
C PHE A 929 -25.97 23.26 14.55
N LYS A 930 -27.21 22.89 14.22
CA LYS A 930 -28.46 23.51 14.71
C LYS A 930 -28.55 25.02 14.43
N LYS A 931 -27.72 25.56 13.55
CA LYS A 931 -27.68 26.99 13.19
C LYS A 931 -27.62 27.17 11.68
N THR A 932 -28.47 28.07 11.17
CA THR A 932 -28.58 28.41 9.74
C THR A 932 -27.25 28.83 9.13
N LYS A 933 -26.48 29.68 9.82
CA LYS A 933 -25.20 30.19 9.31
C LYS A 933 -24.18 29.09 8.98
N TRP A 934 -24.11 28.04 9.82
CA TRP A 934 -23.17 26.94 9.63
C TRP A 934 -23.66 25.96 8.57
N ALA A 935 -24.97 25.77 8.44
CA ALA A 935 -25.53 25.05 7.30
C ALA A 935 -25.22 25.76 5.97
N CYS A 936 -25.41 27.08 5.91
CA CYS A 936 -25.04 27.87 4.74
C CYS A 936 -23.54 27.77 4.44
N ALA A 937 -22.67 27.94 5.44
CA ALA A 937 -21.22 27.86 5.25
C ALA A 937 -20.79 26.47 4.76
N SER A 938 -21.31 25.38 5.33
CA SER A 938 -21.02 24.01 4.88
C SER A 938 -21.43 23.79 3.42
N THR A 939 -22.63 24.23 3.02
CA THR A 939 -23.10 24.05 1.64
C THR A 939 -22.36 24.93 0.65
N ILE A 940 -22.03 26.18 0.99
CA ILE A 940 -21.26 27.08 0.11
C ILE A 940 -19.84 26.57 -0.10
N LEU A 941 -19.18 26.12 0.98
CA LEU A 941 -17.82 25.57 0.88
C LEU A 941 -17.80 24.31 0.01
N PHE A 942 -18.76 23.40 0.19
CA PHE A 942 -18.84 22.20 -0.64
C PHE A 942 -19.20 22.52 -2.10
N ALA A 943 -20.09 23.49 -2.34
CA ALA A 943 -20.42 23.95 -3.71
C ALA A 943 -19.27 24.67 -4.43
N ALA A 944 -18.24 25.12 -3.69
CA ALA A 944 -17.04 25.76 -4.24
C ALA A 944 -15.84 24.80 -4.29
N ASP A 945 -16.07 23.50 -4.09
CA ASP A 945 -15.06 22.46 -4.27
C ASP A 945 -14.91 22.11 -5.77
N PHE A 946 -13.67 22.04 -6.22
CA PHE A 946 -13.35 21.87 -7.65
C PHE A 946 -13.73 20.47 -8.13
N MET A 947 -13.42 19.45 -7.33
CA MET A 947 -13.74 18.05 -7.62
C MET A 947 -15.25 17.80 -7.62
N HIS A 948 -15.99 18.36 -6.66
CA HIS A 948 -17.47 18.33 -6.70
C HIS A 948 -18.00 18.88 -8.02
N TYR A 949 -17.47 20.00 -8.49
CA TYR A 949 -17.92 20.63 -9.72
C TYR A 949 -17.53 19.82 -10.97
N ALA A 950 -16.24 19.55 -11.19
CA ALA A 950 -15.74 18.88 -12.39
C ALA A 950 -16.31 17.46 -12.53
N LEU A 951 -16.22 16.65 -11.48
CA LEU A 951 -16.63 15.24 -11.54
C LEU A 951 -18.14 15.07 -11.71
N THR A 952 -18.96 16.03 -11.23
CA THR A 952 -20.42 15.95 -11.40
C THR A 952 -20.90 16.39 -12.77
N ARG A 953 -20.05 17.06 -13.56
CA ARG A 953 -20.39 17.53 -14.91
C ARG A 953 -20.00 16.56 -16.02
N ILE A 954 -19.23 15.52 -15.72
CA ILE A 954 -18.98 14.42 -16.65
C ILE A 954 -19.89 13.23 -16.35
N ALA A 955 -20.17 12.40 -17.36
CA ALA A 955 -21.05 11.25 -17.24
C ALA A 955 -20.34 10.04 -16.58
N THR A 956 -20.11 10.17 -15.27
CA THR A 956 -19.60 9.09 -14.40
C THR A 956 -20.61 8.72 -13.31
N ILE A 957 -20.42 7.55 -12.70
CA ILE A 957 -21.32 7.03 -11.65
C ILE A 957 -21.00 7.53 -10.22
N ASP A 958 -19.94 8.34 -10.06
CA ASP A 958 -19.45 8.82 -8.76
C ASP A 958 -20.42 9.81 -8.11
N SER A 959 -21.03 10.70 -8.90
CA SER A 959 -22.03 11.67 -8.46
C SER A 959 -23.20 11.03 -7.71
N TYR A 960 -23.69 9.91 -8.25
CA TYR A 960 -24.77 9.13 -7.64
C TYR A 960 -24.31 8.51 -6.32
N SER A 961 -23.10 7.94 -6.31
CA SER A 961 -22.50 7.30 -5.13
C SER A 961 -22.37 8.29 -3.97
N ILE A 962 -21.85 9.50 -4.21
CA ILE A 962 -21.68 10.52 -3.16
C ILE A 962 -23.02 10.99 -2.62
N PHE A 963 -24.01 11.20 -3.50
CA PHE A 963 -25.36 11.52 -3.07
C PHE A 963 -25.93 10.45 -2.13
N PHE A 964 -25.79 9.17 -2.47
CA PHE A 964 -26.26 8.06 -1.64
C PHE A 964 -25.51 7.96 -0.31
N ILE A 965 -24.18 8.09 -0.32
CA ILE A 965 -23.32 8.09 0.89
C ILE A 965 -23.70 9.21 1.84
N LEU A 966 -23.87 10.44 1.35
CA LEU A 966 -24.23 11.56 2.21
C LEU A 966 -25.65 11.42 2.75
N THR A 967 -26.58 10.93 1.93
CA THR A 967 -27.98 10.76 2.30
C THR A 967 -28.17 9.64 3.33
N MET A 968 -27.52 8.48 3.14
CA MET A 968 -27.55 7.39 4.11
C MET A 968 -26.89 7.82 5.44
N ALA A 969 -25.79 8.58 5.38
CA ALA A 969 -25.13 9.11 6.57
C ALA A 969 -26.04 10.10 7.33
N TYR A 970 -26.71 11.00 6.61
CA TYR A 970 -27.69 11.89 7.20
C TYR A 970 -28.83 11.14 7.92
N PHE A 971 -29.42 10.12 7.29
CA PHE A 971 -30.51 9.36 7.89
C PHE A 971 -30.08 8.50 9.08
N MET A 972 -28.87 7.94 9.05
CA MET A 972 -28.31 7.27 10.22
C MET A 972 -28.07 8.26 11.35
N TYR A 973 -27.51 9.43 11.08
CA TYR A 973 -27.38 10.47 12.09
C TYR A 973 -28.74 10.88 12.66
N GLU A 974 -29.77 11.02 11.82
CA GLU A 974 -31.14 11.29 12.26
C GLU A 974 -31.67 10.18 13.18
N TYR A 975 -31.45 8.90 12.82
CA TYR A 975 -31.79 7.75 13.66
C TYR A 975 -31.12 7.80 15.04
N MET A 976 -29.84 8.18 15.11
CA MET A 976 -29.10 8.30 16.37
C MET A 976 -29.74 9.34 17.32
N GLN A 977 -30.47 10.33 16.78
CA GLN A 977 -31.16 11.36 17.55
C GLN A 977 -32.54 10.92 18.06
N HIS A 978 -33.01 9.73 17.69
CA HIS A 978 -34.30 9.18 18.13
C HIS A 978 -34.13 8.16 19.26
N ASN A 979 -35.13 8.06 20.14
CA ASN A 979 -35.08 7.14 21.27
C ASN A 979 -36.36 6.30 21.36
N PHE A 980 -36.26 5.02 20.99
CA PHE A 980 -37.41 4.10 21.02
C PHE A 980 -37.90 3.75 22.44
N LEU A 981 -37.19 4.15 23.50
CA LEU A 981 -37.69 4.09 24.88
C LEU A 981 -38.73 5.18 25.17
N LYS A 982 -38.67 6.33 24.48
CA LYS A 982 -39.56 7.49 24.67
C LYS A 982 -40.55 7.67 23.51
N GLU A 983 -40.15 7.28 22.31
CA GLU A 983 -40.94 7.43 21.09
C GLU A 983 -41.56 6.12 20.62
N LYS A 984 -42.58 6.24 19.76
CA LYS A 984 -43.11 5.10 19.03
C LYS A 984 -42.03 4.52 18.12
N LEU A 985 -41.92 3.19 18.08
CA LEU A 985 -40.94 2.48 17.26
C LEU A 985 -40.99 2.90 15.78
N SER A 986 -42.18 3.16 15.23
CA SER A 986 -42.32 3.63 13.83
C SER A 986 -41.56 4.93 13.53
N ARG A 987 -41.45 5.87 14.48
CA ARG A 987 -40.69 7.11 14.30
C ARG A 987 -39.19 6.87 14.24
N THR A 988 -38.71 5.85 14.95
CA THR A 988 -37.29 5.48 14.93
C THR A 988 -36.95 4.61 13.72
N LEU A 989 -37.88 3.76 13.27
CA LEU A 989 -37.67 2.90 12.10
C LEU A 989 -37.71 3.67 10.77
N LEU A 990 -38.43 4.79 10.67
CA LEU A 990 -38.48 5.57 9.43
C LEU A 990 -37.10 6.07 8.96
N PRO A 991 -36.32 6.83 9.74
CA PRO A 991 -34.98 7.25 9.31
C PRO A 991 -34.05 6.05 9.10
N LEU A 992 -34.17 5.00 9.92
CA LEU A 992 -33.37 3.78 9.73
C LEU A 992 -33.69 3.06 8.42
N GLY A 993 -34.96 3.06 8.01
CA GLY A 993 -35.41 2.45 6.76
C GLY A 993 -34.98 3.27 5.55
N LEU A 994 -35.10 4.59 5.61
CA LEU A 994 -34.58 5.48 4.57
C LEU A 994 -33.06 5.31 4.44
N CYS A 995 -32.33 5.21 5.56
CA CYS A 995 -30.90 4.89 5.54
C CYS A 995 -30.61 3.58 4.79
N GLY A 996 -31.31 2.48 5.12
CA GLY A 996 -31.11 1.19 4.44
C GLY A 996 -31.50 1.22 2.96
N MET A 997 -32.55 1.97 2.59
CA MET A 997 -32.97 2.14 1.21
C MET A 997 -31.93 2.91 0.37
N PHE A 998 -31.37 4.01 0.89
CA PHE A 998 -30.31 4.74 0.18
C PHE A 998 -29.00 3.96 0.15
N TRP A 999 -28.72 3.15 1.17
CA TRP A 999 -27.60 2.21 1.13
C TRP A 999 -27.81 1.12 0.05
N ALA A 1000 -29.02 0.56 -0.07
CA ALA A 1000 -29.37 -0.39 -1.13
C ALA A 1000 -29.14 0.16 -2.54
N LEU A 1001 -29.63 1.38 -2.81
CA LEU A 1001 -29.44 2.08 -4.09
C LEU A 1001 -27.95 2.38 -4.35
N GLY A 1002 -27.22 2.79 -3.31
CA GLY A 1002 -25.77 3.01 -3.39
C GLY A 1002 -24.99 1.74 -3.73
N CYS A 1003 -25.26 0.63 -3.03
CA CYS A 1003 -24.60 -0.66 -3.31
C CYS A 1003 -24.83 -1.10 -4.75
N ALA A 1004 -26.03 -0.89 -5.30
CA ALA A 1004 -26.36 -1.22 -6.69
C ALA A 1004 -25.74 -0.25 -7.72
N THR A 1005 -25.09 0.84 -7.28
CA THR A 1005 -24.41 1.82 -8.13
C THR A 1005 -22.91 1.57 -8.19
N LYS A 1006 -22.23 1.52 -7.04
CA LYS A 1006 -20.77 1.34 -6.94
C LYS A 1006 -20.42 0.74 -5.58
N TRP A 1007 -19.48 -0.20 -5.52
CA TRP A 1007 -19.07 -0.87 -4.27
C TRP A 1007 -18.47 0.08 -3.22
N LEU A 1008 -18.01 1.27 -3.63
CA LEU A 1008 -17.66 2.37 -2.71
C LEU A 1008 -18.76 2.65 -1.66
N CYS A 1009 -20.04 2.51 -2.02
CA CYS A 1009 -21.16 2.68 -1.09
C CYS A 1009 -21.22 1.59 0.01
N ILE A 1010 -20.63 0.42 -0.23
CA ILE A 1010 -20.56 -0.67 0.76
C ILE A 1010 -19.64 -0.27 1.92
N TYR A 1011 -18.57 0.50 1.65
CA TYR A 1011 -17.63 0.97 2.68
C TYR A 1011 -18.32 1.81 3.76
N ALA A 1012 -19.31 2.63 3.37
CA ALA A 1012 -20.13 3.37 4.32
C ALA A 1012 -20.88 2.44 5.29
N GLY A 1013 -21.25 1.22 4.86
CA GLY A 1013 -21.96 0.22 5.64
C GLY A 1013 -21.28 -0.13 6.98
N VAL A 1014 -19.95 -0.15 7.02
CA VAL A 1014 -19.17 -0.37 8.26
C VAL A 1014 -19.42 0.77 9.25
N GLY A 1015 -19.34 2.02 8.80
CA GLY A 1015 -19.63 3.20 9.61
C GLY A 1015 -21.07 3.25 10.09
N LEU A 1016 -22.02 2.88 9.22
CA LEU A 1016 -23.43 2.75 9.56
C LEU A 1016 -23.67 1.69 10.64
N ALA A 1017 -23.05 0.51 10.52
CA ALA A 1017 -23.15 -0.56 11.51
C ALA A 1017 -22.59 -0.13 12.87
N ILE A 1018 -21.41 0.50 12.89
CA ILE A 1018 -20.80 1.03 14.13
C ILE A 1018 -21.74 2.05 14.78
N ALA A 1019 -22.29 3.00 14.02
CA ALA A 1019 -23.22 4.01 14.51
C ALA A 1019 -24.52 3.41 15.05
N PHE A 1020 -25.06 2.39 14.36
CA PHE A 1020 -26.23 1.64 14.79
C PHE A 1020 -25.99 0.92 16.12
N PHE A 1021 -24.95 0.09 16.21
CA PHE A 1021 -24.65 -0.66 17.43
C PHE A 1021 -24.26 0.26 18.58
N TYR A 1022 -23.58 1.37 18.31
CA TYR A 1022 -23.33 2.41 19.30
C TYR A 1022 -24.64 3.01 19.85
N THR A 1023 -25.62 3.25 18.99
CA THR A 1023 -26.94 3.75 19.41
C THR A 1023 -27.68 2.71 20.24
N VAL A 1024 -27.71 1.44 19.82
CA VAL A 1024 -28.29 0.34 20.60
C VAL A 1024 -27.61 0.20 21.97
N TYR A 1025 -26.30 0.35 22.02
CA TYR A 1025 -25.53 0.37 23.26
C TYR A 1025 -25.94 1.53 24.17
N GLN A 1026 -26.08 2.75 23.62
CA GLN A 1026 -26.58 3.90 24.39
C GLN A 1026 -27.97 3.64 24.99
N ARG A 1027 -28.91 3.11 24.19
CA ARG A 1027 -30.27 2.73 24.64
C ARG A 1027 -30.23 1.66 25.73
N SER A 1028 -29.28 0.73 25.65
CA SER A 1028 -29.07 -0.32 26.66
C SER A 1028 -28.55 0.23 27.99
N ILE A 1029 -27.69 1.26 27.96
CA ILE A 1029 -27.25 1.96 29.18
C ILE A 1029 -28.39 2.76 29.79
N GLU A 1030 -29.15 3.50 28.97
CA GLU A 1030 -30.31 4.27 29.43
C GLU A 1030 -31.34 3.37 30.11
N LEU A 1031 -31.62 2.18 29.55
CA LEU A 1031 -32.44 1.17 30.21
C LEU A 1031 -31.90 0.79 31.61
N LYS A 1032 -30.59 0.58 31.76
CA LYS A 1032 -30.00 0.23 33.07
C LYS A 1032 -30.20 1.34 34.09
N VAL A 1033 -30.05 2.59 33.68
CA VAL A 1033 -30.27 3.76 34.54
C VAL A 1033 -31.73 3.84 34.99
N ILE A 1034 -32.68 3.71 34.06
CA ILE A 1034 -34.12 3.69 34.37
C ILE A 1034 -34.46 2.59 35.37
N LEU A 1035 -33.88 1.39 35.19
CA LEU A 1035 -34.11 0.25 36.07
C LEU A 1035 -33.43 0.39 37.44
N SER A 1036 -32.45 1.29 37.59
CA SER A 1036 -31.74 1.55 38.85
C SER A 1036 -32.43 2.58 39.74
N GLU A 1037 -33.38 3.36 39.22
CA GLU A 1037 -34.15 4.31 40.03
C GLU A 1037 -35.28 3.61 40.81
N ASP A 1038 -35.51 4.06 42.05
CA ASP A 1038 -36.55 3.54 42.96
C ASP A 1038 -37.98 3.84 42.46
N TYR A 1039 -38.13 4.74 41.49
CA TYR A 1039 -39.41 5.24 40.98
C TYR A 1039 -40.23 4.18 40.19
N VAL A 1040 -39.63 3.04 39.80
CA VAL A 1040 -40.23 2.08 38.85
C VAL A 1040 -40.18 0.62 39.33
N LEU A 1041 -40.23 0.37 40.64
CA LEU A 1041 -40.16 -0.99 41.21
C LEU A 1041 -41.28 -1.93 40.73
N GLU A 1042 -42.49 -1.43 40.48
CA GLU A 1042 -43.63 -2.28 40.08
C GLU A 1042 -43.66 -2.65 38.58
N ASN A 1043 -42.85 -2.00 37.73
CA ASN A 1043 -42.92 -2.16 36.26
C ASN A 1043 -41.60 -2.54 35.56
N LYS A 1044 -40.55 -2.91 36.31
CA LYS A 1044 -39.21 -3.24 35.74
C LYS A 1044 -39.26 -4.34 34.67
N GLU A 1045 -40.00 -5.42 34.93
CA GLU A 1045 -40.09 -6.54 33.98
C GLU A 1045 -40.90 -6.18 32.72
N ALA A 1046 -41.94 -5.36 32.85
CA ALA A 1046 -42.72 -4.86 31.70
C ALA A 1046 -41.85 -3.98 30.78
N ILE A 1047 -41.04 -3.08 31.35
CA ILE A 1047 -40.13 -2.20 30.59
C ILE A 1047 -39.01 -3.01 29.91
N LYS A 1048 -38.41 -3.99 30.60
CA LYS A 1048 -37.43 -4.90 29.99
C LYS A 1048 -38.04 -5.68 28.82
N LYS A 1049 -39.27 -6.17 28.98
CA LYS A 1049 -39.99 -6.90 27.93
C LYS A 1049 -40.31 -6.01 26.73
N ASP A 1050 -40.78 -4.78 26.95
CA ASP A 1050 -41.02 -3.80 25.89
C ASP A 1050 -39.73 -3.40 25.16
N PHE A 1051 -38.65 -3.13 25.90
CA PHE A 1051 -37.33 -2.86 25.32
C PHE A 1051 -36.84 -4.03 24.45
N ARG A 1052 -36.89 -5.26 24.97
CA ARG A 1052 -36.50 -6.47 24.22
C ARG A 1052 -37.35 -6.61 22.97
N LYS A 1053 -38.66 -6.41 23.06
CA LYS A 1053 -39.57 -6.44 21.91
C LYS A 1053 -39.18 -5.41 20.86
N LYS A 1054 -39.00 -4.13 21.26
CA LYS A 1054 -38.60 -3.05 20.35
C LYS A 1054 -37.22 -3.27 19.74
N LEU A 1055 -36.27 -3.79 20.50
CA LEU A 1055 -34.94 -4.15 20.01
C LEU A 1055 -35.01 -5.27 18.98
N ILE A 1056 -35.76 -6.36 19.25
CA ILE A 1056 -35.97 -7.45 18.29
C ILE A 1056 -36.58 -6.92 16.99
N TRP A 1057 -37.64 -6.11 17.07
CA TRP A 1057 -38.25 -5.52 15.88
C TRP A 1057 -37.30 -4.58 15.13
N THR A 1058 -36.46 -3.83 15.85
CA THR A 1058 -35.43 -2.99 15.22
C THR A 1058 -34.41 -3.85 14.48
N LEU A 1059 -33.93 -4.95 15.08
CA LEU A 1059 -32.98 -5.86 14.46
C LEU A 1059 -33.59 -6.58 13.24
N LEU A 1060 -34.83 -7.07 13.35
CA LEU A 1060 -35.55 -7.66 12.20
C LEU A 1060 -35.74 -6.65 11.08
N PHE A 1061 -36.05 -5.40 11.42
CA PHE A 1061 -36.14 -4.32 10.44
C PHE A 1061 -34.78 -3.99 9.81
N CYS A 1062 -33.67 -4.11 10.56
CA CYS A 1062 -32.33 -4.00 9.99
C CYS A 1062 -32.03 -5.14 9.00
N VAL A 1063 -32.39 -6.39 9.34
CA VAL A 1063 -32.26 -7.52 8.41
C VAL A 1063 -33.07 -7.25 7.12
N LEU A 1064 -34.28 -6.72 7.24
CA LEU A 1064 -35.07 -6.33 6.08
C LEU A 1064 -34.36 -5.24 5.25
N MET A 1065 -33.99 -4.13 5.87
CA MET A 1065 -33.55 -2.91 5.16
C MET A 1065 -32.06 -2.88 4.79
N PHE A 1066 -31.22 -3.68 5.43
CA PHE A 1066 -29.77 -3.73 5.21
C PHE A 1066 -29.28 -5.14 4.77
N ILE A 1067 -30.19 -6.07 4.46
CA ILE A 1067 -29.81 -7.35 3.83
C ILE A 1067 -30.80 -7.66 2.70
N ILE A 1068 -32.08 -7.84 3.03
CA ILE A 1068 -33.08 -8.30 2.05
C ILE A 1068 -33.33 -7.26 0.95
N VAL A 1069 -33.61 -6.01 1.33
CA VAL A 1069 -33.88 -4.92 0.37
C VAL A 1069 -32.65 -4.61 -0.50
N PRO A 1070 -31.43 -4.46 0.05
CA PRO A 1070 -30.22 -4.31 -0.76
C PRO A 1070 -30.03 -5.44 -1.77
N LEU A 1071 -30.16 -6.71 -1.37
CA LEU A 1071 -30.06 -7.84 -2.30
C LEU A 1071 -31.12 -7.77 -3.40
N ALA A 1072 -32.37 -7.45 -3.06
CA ALA A 1072 -33.44 -7.34 -4.03
C ALA A 1072 -33.19 -6.19 -5.02
N VAL A 1073 -32.80 -5.00 -4.54
CA VAL A 1073 -32.49 -3.83 -5.38
C VAL A 1073 -31.28 -4.11 -6.27
N TYR A 1074 -30.24 -4.75 -5.73
CA TYR A 1074 -29.06 -5.14 -6.48
C TYR A 1074 -29.42 -6.10 -7.61
N CYS A 1075 -30.19 -7.16 -7.34
CA CYS A 1075 -30.65 -8.08 -8.40
C CYS A 1075 -31.54 -7.38 -9.43
N VAL A 1076 -32.47 -6.50 -9.01
CA VAL A 1076 -33.32 -5.74 -9.93
C VAL A 1076 -32.52 -4.78 -10.81
N SER A 1077 -31.37 -4.29 -10.34
CA SER A 1077 -30.53 -3.42 -11.17
C SER A 1077 -29.98 -4.12 -12.41
N TYR A 1078 -29.87 -5.46 -12.41
CA TYR A 1078 -29.41 -6.27 -13.55
C TYR A 1078 -30.48 -6.50 -14.64
N LEU A 1079 -31.68 -5.92 -14.54
CA LEU A 1079 -32.70 -6.03 -15.59
C LEU A 1079 -32.20 -5.68 -17.02
N PRO A 1080 -31.31 -4.69 -17.23
CA PRO A 1080 -30.75 -4.46 -18.56
C PRO A 1080 -29.96 -5.65 -19.12
N TYR A 1081 -29.24 -6.42 -18.29
CA TYR A 1081 -28.47 -7.59 -18.73
C TYR A 1081 -29.39 -8.76 -19.13
N GLU A 1082 -30.51 -8.93 -18.44
CA GLU A 1082 -31.53 -9.95 -18.77
C GLU A 1082 -32.19 -9.69 -20.14
N ASN A 1083 -32.21 -8.43 -20.59
CA ASN A 1083 -32.79 -8.07 -21.88
C ASN A 1083 -31.85 -8.36 -23.05
N THR A 1084 -30.55 -8.56 -22.80
CA THR A 1084 -29.50 -8.67 -23.84
C THR A 1084 -28.87 -10.06 -23.92
N ALA A 1085 -28.86 -10.82 -22.82
CA ALA A 1085 -28.31 -12.17 -22.78
C ALA A 1085 -29.38 -13.22 -22.48
N GLU A 1086 -29.46 -14.27 -23.30
CA GLU A 1086 -30.34 -15.41 -23.04
C GLU A 1086 -29.94 -16.13 -21.74
N ASN A 1087 -30.91 -16.34 -20.85
CA ASN A 1087 -30.74 -17.06 -19.58
C ASN A 1087 -29.70 -16.45 -18.62
N PHE A 1088 -29.53 -15.11 -18.60
CA PHE A 1088 -28.62 -14.45 -17.66
C PHE A 1088 -28.93 -14.85 -16.21
N GLY A 1089 -30.14 -14.55 -15.71
CA GLY A 1089 -30.63 -15.00 -14.42
C GLY A 1089 -29.73 -14.66 -13.21
N LEU A 1090 -30.01 -15.31 -12.07
CA LEU A 1090 -29.16 -15.21 -10.88
C LEU A 1090 -27.74 -15.76 -11.10
N HIS A 1091 -27.57 -16.69 -12.05
CA HIS A 1091 -26.27 -17.27 -12.35
C HIS A 1091 -25.34 -16.27 -13.04
N GLY A 1092 -25.86 -15.51 -14.02
CA GLY A 1092 -25.15 -14.43 -14.69
C GLY A 1092 -24.78 -13.30 -13.73
N ILE A 1093 -25.71 -12.92 -12.83
CA ILE A 1093 -25.42 -11.95 -11.76
C ILE A 1093 -24.24 -12.43 -10.91
N TRP A 1094 -24.24 -13.70 -10.49
CA TRP A 1094 -23.16 -14.29 -9.69
C TRP A 1094 -21.83 -14.29 -10.44
N LYS A 1095 -21.81 -14.76 -11.69
CA LYS A 1095 -20.62 -14.73 -12.55
C LYS A 1095 -20.06 -13.32 -12.73
N ASN A 1096 -20.94 -12.32 -12.89
CA ASN A 1096 -20.50 -10.94 -12.96
C ASN A 1096 -19.88 -10.48 -11.62
N GLN A 1097 -20.36 -10.95 -10.46
CA GLN A 1097 -19.68 -10.63 -9.18
C GLN A 1097 -18.27 -11.25 -9.10
N GLU A 1098 -18.11 -12.48 -9.58
CA GLU A 1098 -16.78 -13.13 -9.67
C GLU A 1098 -15.87 -12.35 -10.61
N TYR A 1099 -16.35 -11.96 -11.78
CA TYR A 1099 -15.62 -11.13 -12.73
C TYR A 1099 -15.23 -9.77 -12.11
N MET A 1100 -16.17 -9.02 -11.53
CA MET A 1100 -15.89 -7.72 -10.89
C MET A 1100 -14.86 -7.85 -9.76
N LEU A 1101 -14.96 -8.91 -8.95
CA LEU A 1101 -14.03 -9.14 -7.86
C LEU A 1101 -12.63 -9.46 -8.36
N ASN A 1102 -12.52 -10.33 -9.37
CA ASN A 1102 -11.24 -10.69 -9.98
C ASN A 1102 -10.64 -9.49 -10.72
N TYR A 1103 -11.41 -8.80 -11.56
CA TYR A 1103 -10.96 -7.59 -12.24
C TYR A 1103 -10.45 -6.53 -11.24
N HIS A 1104 -11.18 -6.25 -10.16
CA HIS A 1104 -10.70 -5.31 -9.14
C HIS A 1104 -9.57 -5.85 -8.24
N GLY A 1105 -9.34 -7.16 -8.22
CA GLY A 1105 -8.25 -7.82 -7.47
C GLY A 1105 -6.95 -7.98 -8.28
N ASP A 1106 -7.08 -8.12 -9.61
CA ASP A 1106 -6.00 -8.52 -10.53
C ASP A 1106 -5.52 -7.39 -11.44
N VAL A 1107 -6.22 -6.24 -11.50
CA VAL A 1107 -5.69 -5.01 -12.14
C VAL A 1107 -4.50 -4.51 -11.31
N ARG A 1108 -3.33 -5.06 -11.61
CA ARG A 1108 -2.01 -4.65 -11.13
C ARG A 1108 -1.43 -3.60 -12.08
N GLU A 1109 -0.47 -2.84 -11.57
CA GLU A 1109 0.08 -1.59 -12.12
C GLU A 1109 0.48 -1.64 -13.61
N GLU A 1110 -0.48 -1.44 -14.52
CA GLU A 1110 -0.21 -1.17 -15.94
C GLU A 1110 0.35 0.24 -16.18
N GLY A 1111 0.53 1.04 -15.12
CA GLY A 1111 1.31 2.28 -15.18
C GLY A 1111 0.52 3.47 -15.72
N HIS A 1112 -0.80 3.52 -15.47
CA HIS A 1112 -1.61 4.63 -15.97
C HIS A 1112 -1.04 5.98 -15.48
N PRO A 1113 -0.74 6.95 -16.38
CA PRO A 1113 0.06 8.14 -16.06
C PRO A 1113 -0.61 9.06 -15.02
N PHE A 1114 -1.91 8.95 -14.83
CA PHE A 1114 -2.66 9.73 -13.82
C PHE A 1114 -3.02 8.96 -12.55
N ASN A 1115 -2.47 7.77 -12.33
CA ASN A 1115 -2.64 7.07 -11.06
C ASN A 1115 -2.06 7.92 -9.89
N SER A 1116 -2.59 7.75 -8.67
CA SER A 1116 -2.19 8.58 -7.53
C SER A 1116 -2.32 7.83 -6.21
N LYS A 1117 -1.41 8.11 -5.27
CA LYS A 1117 -1.37 7.40 -3.98
C LYS A 1117 -2.32 8.04 -2.96
N VAL A 1118 -2.96 7.22 -2.11
CA VAL A 1118 -3.98 7.70 -1.14
C VAL A 1118 -3.52 8.84 -0.23
N TRP A 1119 -2.25 8.82 0.20
CA TRP A 1119 -1.69 9.84 1.08
C TRP A 1119 -1.48 11.19 0.37
N THR A 1120 -1.42 11.20 -0.96
CA THR A 1120 -1.26 12.41 -1.77
C THR A 1120 -2.58 13.18 -1.90
N TRP A 1121 -3.71 12.50 -1.77
CA TRP A 1121 -5.02 13.08 -2.06
C TRP A 1121 -5.35 14.29 -1.20
N PRO A 1122 -5.18 14.29 0.14
CA PRO A 1122 -5.51 15.48 0.96
C PRO A 1122 -4.71 16.74 0.61
N PHE A 1123 -3.65 16.61 -0.20
CA PHE A 1123 -2.75 17.67 -0.60
C PHE A 1123 -2.84 18.00 -2.10
N ASP A 1124 -3.69 17.32 -2.87
CA ASP A 1124 -3.83 17.50 -4.32
C ASP A 1124 -2.51 17.35 -5.08
N ILE A 1125 -1.60 16.45 -4.68
CA ILE A 1125 -0.26 16.37 -5.32
C ILE A 1125 -0.38 15.88 -6.77
N ARG A 1126 -1.17 14.84 -7.05
CA ARG A 1126 -1.32 14.29 -8.40
C ARG A 1126 -2.81 14.24 -8.81
N PRO A 1127 -3.31 15.31 -9.45
CA PRO A 1127 -4.63 15.34 -10.06
C PRO A 1127 -4.82 14.34 -11.20
N VAL A 1128 -6.07 14.16 -11.61
CA VAL A 1128 -6.41 13.42 -12.84
C VAL A 1128 -6.85 14.41 -13.91
N PHE A 1129 -6.48 14.13 -15.14
CA PHE A 1129 -6.83 14.92 -16.31
C PHE A 1129 -8.00 14.28 -17.07
N PHE A 1130 -9.01 15.07 -17.47
CA PHE A 1130 -10.23 14.57 -18.12
C PHE A 1130 -10.32 14.92 -19.61
N PHE A 1131 -9.83 16.09 -20.03
CA PHE A 1131 -9.97 16.56 -21.41
C PHE A 1131 -8.92 17.63 -21.73
N MET A 1132 -8.38 17.61 -22.95
CA MET A 1132 -7.61 18.69 -23.59
C MET A 1132 -8.18 18.96 -24.97
N ALA A 1133 -8.28 20.23 -25.36
CA ALA A 1133 -8.56 20.58 -26.75
C ALA A 1133 -7.36 20.24 -27.66
N ASN A 1134 -7.64 19.60 -28.79
CA ASN A 1134 -6.68 19.32 -29.85
C ASN A 1134 -6.59 20.50 -30.82
N ASN A 1135 -5.46 20.62 -31.54
CA ASN A 1135 -5.20 21.64 -32.56
C ASN A 1135 -5.37 23.11 -32.09
N MET A 1136 -5.32 23.35 -30.78
CA MET A 1136 -5.32 24.71 -30.20
C MET A 1136 -4.06 25.48 -30.61
N ASP A 1137 -4.15 26.81 -30.73
CA ASP A 1137 -2.96 27.63 -30.93
C ASP A 1137 -1.99 27.53 -29.72
N GLY A 1138 -0.70 27.79 -29.94
CA GLY A 1138 0.31 27.70 -28.88
C GLY A 1138 0.23 28.79 -27.79
N GLU A 1139 -0.66 29.77 -27.95
CA GLU A 1139 -0.86 30.89 -27.01
C GLU A 1139 -2.01 30.65 -26.03
N HIS A 1140 -2.93 29.72 -26.35
CA HIS A 1140 -4.11 29.38 -25.59
C HIS A 1140 -4.10 27.92 -25.12
N THR A 1141 -4.94 27.63 -24.14
CA THR A 1141 -5.16 26.26 -23.67
C THR A 1141 -6.60 26.11 -23.20
N ALA A 1142 -7.13 24.91 -23.37
CA ALA A 1142 -8.42 24.49 -22.84
C ALA A 1142 -8.29 23.06 -22.33
N GLY A 1143 -8.61 22.86 -21.05
CA GLY A 1143 -8.55 21.55 -20.43
C GLY A 1143 -9.44 21.44 -19.19
N ILE A 1144 -9.79 20.21 -18.86
CA ILE A 1144 -10.59 19.87 -17.67
C ILE A 1144 -9.74 18.97 -16.78
N SER A 1145 -9.38 19.47 -15.60
CA SER A 1145 -8.63 18.72 -14.59
C SER A 1145 -9.49 18.47 -13.35
N CYS A 1146 -9.35 17.29 -12.76
CA CYS A 1146 -10.06 16.86 -11.56
C CYS A 1146 -9.14 16.84 -10.34
N PHE A 1147 -9.34 17.82 -9.46
CA PHE A 1147 -8.62 17.97 -8.20
C PHE A 1147 -9.46 18.75 -7.19
N GLY A 1148 -9.03 18.79 -5.94
CA GLY A 1148 -9.64 19.54 -4.86
C GLY A 1148 -9.44 21.05 -4.96
N ASN A 1149 -10.29 21.81 -4.25
CA ASN A 1149 -9.96 23.20 -4.00
C ASN A 1149 -8.81 23.26 -2.96
N PRO A 1150 -7.58 23.65 -3.32
CA PRO A 1150 -6.40 23.51 -2.45
C PRO A 1150 -6.55 24.33 -1.16
N ILE A 1151 -7.22 25.50 -1.23
CA ILE A 1151 -7.52 26.30 -0.05
C ILE A 1151 -8.46 25.54 0.89
N LEU A 1152 -9.45 24.83 0.35
CA LEU A 1152 -10.38 24.02 1.14
C LEU A 1152 -9.72 22.75 1.68
N TRP A 1153 -8.98 22.01 0.86
CA TRP A 1153 -8.42 20.71 1.20
C TRP A 1153 -7.28 20.83 2.21
N TRP A 1154 -6.29 21.70 1.95
CA TRP A 1154 -5.17 21.90 2.86
C TRP A 1154 -5.62 22.48 4.21
N SER A 1155 -6.56 23.42 4.19
CA SER A 1155 -7.16 23.93 5.43
C SER A 1155 -8.04 22.89 6.15
N GLY A 1156 -8.58 21.92 5.42
CA GLY A 1156 -9.24 20.74 5.96
C GLY A 1156 -8.30 19.88 6.81
N VAL A 1157 -7.10 19.59 6.31
CA VAL A 1157 -6.05 18.87 7.06
C VAL A 1157 -5.69 19.63 8.33
N ILE A 1158 -5.46 20.96 8.21
CA ILE A 1158 -5.17 21.84 9.35
C ILE A 1158 -6.33 21.84 10.36
N ALA A 1159 -7.58 21.90 9.88
CA ALA A 1159 -8.77 21.91 10.73
C ALA A 1159 -8.91 20.61 11.53
N VAL A 1160 -8.63 19.46 10.92
CA VAL A 1160 -8.63 18.16 11.61
C VAL A 1160 -7.59 18.15 12.73
N LEU A 1161 -6.33 18.52 12.45
CA LEU A 1161 -5.25 18.59 13.45
C LEU A 1161 -5.60 19.56 14.59
N PHE A 1162 -6.14 20.72 14.23
CA PHE A 1162 -6.59 21.75 15.18
C PHE A 1162 -7.70 21.23 16.10
N LEU A 1163 -8.73 20.58 15.55
CA LEU A 1163 -9.85 20.04 16.32
C LEU A 1163 -9.40 18.91 17.27
N ILE A 1164 -8.44 18.08 16.86
CA ILE A 1164 -7.80 17.10 17.75
C ILE A 1164 -7.12 17.81 18.94
N GLY A 1165 -6.39 18.89 18.68
CA GLY A 1165 -5.73 19.70 19.72
C GLY A 1165 -6.71 20.37 20.68
N VAL A 1166 -7.79 20.95 20.16
CA VAL A 1166 -8.85 21.61 20.94
C VAL A 1166 -9.66 20.61 21.75
N GLY A 1167 -9.92 19.42 21.20
CA GLY A 1167 -10.61 18.30 21.86
C GLY A 1167 -10.05 17.97 23.25
N LYS A 1168 -8.73 18.02 23.39
CA LYS A 1168 -8.02 17.78 24.65
C LYS A 1168 -8.37 18.78 25.75
N LYS A 1169 -8.75 20.01 25.40
CA LYS A 1169 -9.05 21.10 26.35
C LYS A 1169 -10.51 21.07 26.85
N GLY A 1170 -11.38 20.25 26.25
CA GLY A 1170 -12.75 20.03 26.71
C GLY A 1170 -13.69 21.25 26.63
N LYS A 1171 -13.38 22.24 25.79
CA LYS A 1171 -14.11 23.52 25.69
C LYS A 1171 -15.18 23.58 24.59
N LEU A 1172 -15.22 22.63 23.64
CA LEU A 1172 -16.17 22.62 22.53
C LEU A 1172 -17.26 21.56 22.73
N ASP A 1173 -18.50 21.87 22.32
CA ASP A 1173 -19.56 20.86 22.15
C ASP A 1173 -19.32 20.05 20.87
N PHE A 1174 -18.53 18.97 20.96
CA PHE A 1174 -18.18 18.07 19.86
C PHE A 1174 -19.32 17.12 19.43
N LYS A 1175 -20.58 17.36 19.85
CA LYS A 1175 -21.72 16.53 19.44
C LYS A 1175 -21.83 16.50 17.91
N GLY A 1176 -21.60 15.32 17.32
CA GLY A 1176 -21.62 15.08 15.87
C GLY A 1176 -20.25 14.88 15.22
N MET A 1177 -19.18 15.47 15.76
CA MET A 1177 -17.83 15.33 15.20
C MET A 1177 -17.33 13.87 15.16
N PRO A 1178 -17.54 13.03 16.19
CA PRO A 1178 -17.16 11.61 16.11
C PRO A 1178 -17.88 10.85 15.00
N TYR A 1179 -19.13 11.23 14.69
CA TYR A 1179 -19.89 10.61 13.61
C TYR A 1179 -19.34 11.02 12.24
N ILE A 1180 -19.04 12.31 12.05
CA ILE A 1180 -18.40 12.82 10.83
C ILE A 1180 -17.05 12.13 10.60
N ALA A 1181 -16.21 12.06 11.64
CA ALA A 1181 -14.92 11.40 11.57
C ALA A 1181 -15.05 9.91 11.25
N LEU A 1182 -16.01 9.21 11.86
CA LEU A 1182 -16.30 7.81 11.57
C LEU A 1182 -16.65 7.62 10.08
N MET A 1183 -17.57 8.42 9.55
CA MET A 1183 -17.98 8.30 8.15
C MET A 1183 -16.84 8.65 7.19
N ALA A 1184 -16.06 9.70 7.48
CA ALA A 1184 -14.87 10.06 6.70
C ALA A 1184 -13.84 8.92 6.66
N LEU A 1185 -13.52 8.33 7.82
CA LEU A 1185 -12.58 7.23 7.91
C LEU A 1185 -13.07 5.98 7.17
N CYS A 1186 -14.37 5.67 7.23
CA CYS A 1186 -14.90 4.55 6.46
C CYS A 1186 -14.83 4.77 4.95
N GLN A 1187 -14.76 6.00 4.46
CA GLN A 1187 -14.55 6.28 3.04
C GLN A 1187 -13.08 6.31 2.64
N LEU A 1188 -12.17 6.63 3.58
CA LEU A 1188 -10.74 6.76 3.29
C LEU A 1188 -9.93 5.48 3.55
N VAL A 1189 -10.19 4.79 4.67
CA VAL A 1189 -9.40 3.64 5.15
C VAL A 1189 -9.38 2.47 4.16
N PRO A 1190 -10.50 2.07 3.50
CA PRO A 1190 -10.46 0.96 2.55
C PRO A 1190 -9.45 1.20 1.41
N TRP A 1191 -9.36 2.42 0.89
CA TRP A 1191 -8.40 2.77 -0.15
C TRP A 1191 -6.94 2.66 0.29
N MET A 1192 -6.67 2.75 1.59
CA MET A 1192 -5.31 2.51 2.11
C MET A 1192 -4.92 1.03 2.10
N ILE A 1193 -5.89 0.11 1.94
CA ILE A 1193 -5.68 -1.35 1.98
C ILE A 1193 -5.77 -1.96 0.57
N ILE A 1194 -6.50 -1.30 -0.33
CA ILE A 1194 -6.70 -1.74 -1.72
C ILE A 1194 -5.42 -1.51 -2.51
N ARG A 1195 -5.00 -2.55 -3.28
CA ARG A 1195 -3.67 -2.63 -3.91
C ARG A 1195 -3.65 -2.36 -5.42
N ARG A 1196 -4.82 -2.22 -6.03
CA ARG A 1196 -4.96 -1.88 -7.46
C ARG A 1196 -4.63 -0.42 -7.71
N GLU A 1197 -4.53 -0.06 -8.99
CA GLU A 1197 -4.46 1.35 -9.39
C GLU A 1197 -5.67 2.14 -8.89
N VAL A 1198 -5.37 3.31 -8.31
CA VAL A 1198 -6.35 4.23 -7.74
C VAL A 1198 -6.03 5.67 -8.10
N TYR A 1199 -7.09 6.47 -8.15
CA TYR A 1199 -7.10 7.85 -8.63
C TYR A 1199 -7.62 8.82 -7.56
N ILE A 1200 -7.27 10.11 -7.69
CA ILE A 1200 -7.61 11.13 -6.69
C ILE A 1200 -9.12 11.29 -6.48
N TYR A 1201 -9.94 11.05 -7.51
CA TYR A 1201 -11.40 11.17 -7.42
C TYR A 1201 -12.02 10.19 -6.41
N HIS A 1202 -11.33 9.10 -6.02
CA HIS A 1202 -11.79 8.22 -4.94
C HIS A 1202 -11.85 8.92 -3.57
N TYR A 1203 -11.08 10.01 -3.38
CA TYR A 1203 -11.13 10.82 -2.18
C TYR A 1203 -12.43 11.63 -2.07
N PHE A 1204 -13.17 11.82 -3.17
CA PHE A 1204 -14.39 12.64 -3.21
C PHE A 1204 -15.42 12.23 -2.15
N ALA A 1205 -15.55 10.93 -1.85
CA ALA A 1205 -16.46 10.43 -0.81
C ALA A 1205 -16.12 10.93 0.61
N THR A 1206 -14.87 11.36 0.84
CA THR A 1206 -14.39 11.91 2.11
C THR A 1206 -14.65 13.41 2.22
N VAL A 1207 -14.69 14.14 1.10
CA VAL A 1207 -14.76 15.61 1.03
C VAL A 1207 -15.97 16.22 1.76
N PRO A 1208 -17.22 15.71 1.64
CA PRO A 1208 -18.34 16.27 2.40
C PRO A 1208 -18.10 16.31 3.90
N PHE A 1209 -17.43 15.28 4.44
CA PHE A 1209 -17.12 15.18 5.86
C PHE A 1209 -15.94 16.08 6.26
N LEU A 1210 -14.97 16.29 5.36
CA LEU A 1210 -13.90 17.27 5.53
C LEU A 1210 -14.45 18.69 5.66
N VAL A 1211 -15.42 19.07 4.80
CA VAL A 1211 -16.10 20.37 4.87
C VAL A 1211 -16.82 20.57 6.21
N LEU A 1212 -17.49 19.53 6.74
CA LEU A 1212 -18.11 19.62 8.05
C LEU A 1212 -17.07 19.81 9.18
N ALA A 1213 -15.90 19.18 9.07
CA ALA A 1213 -14.79 19.39 10.01
C ALA A 1213 -14.26 20.83 9.96
N ILE A 1214 -14.07 21.41 8.79
CA ILE A 1214 -13.69 22.82 8.62
C ILE A 1214 -14.69 23.73 9.32
N VAL A 1215 -15.98 23.53 9.10
CA VAL A 1215 -17.03 24.36 9.73
C VAL A 1215 -17.04 24.20 11.26
N PHE A 1216 -16.70 23.03 11.80
CA PHE A 1216 -16.46 22.88 13.24
C PHE A 1216 -15.30 23.75 13.75
N ALA A 1217 -14.20 23.82 13.01
CA ALA A 1217 -13.06 24.67 13.36
C ALA A 1217 -13.42 26.16 13.28
N LEU A 1218 -14.10 26.59 12.22
CA LEU A 1218 -14.57 27.99 12.07
C LEU A 1218 -15.53 28.37 13.20
N ARG A 1219 -16.43 27.46 13.58
CA ARG A 1219 -17.33 27.65 14.72
C ARG A 1219 -16.58 27.84 16.03
N TYR A 1220 -15.56 27.03 16.29
CA TYR A 1220 -14.73 27.19 17.48
C TYR A 1220 -14.05 28.56 17.50
N LEU A 1221 -13.51 29.00 16.36
CA LEU A 1221 -12.84 30.30 16.25
C LEU A 1221 -13.81 31.43 16.57
N GLU A 1222 -15.03 31.41 16.02
CA GLU A 1222 -16.06 32.41 16.34
C GLU A 1222 -16.47 32.41 17.82
N GLU A 1223 -16.61 31.22 18.43
CA GLU A 1223 -17.04 31.11 19.83
C GLU A 1223 -15.96 31.53 20.84
N ASN A 1224 -14.67 31.50 20.46
CA ASN A 1224 -13.55 31.69 21.38
C ASN A 1224 -12.70 32.94 21.10
N PHE A 1225 -12.80 33.54 19.91
CA PHE A 1225 -12.00 34.70 19.52
C PHE A 1225 -12.88 35.80 18.92
N SER A 1226 -12.64 37.06 19.32
CA SER A 1226 -13.40 38.24 18.85
C SER A 1226 -13.29 38.47 17.35
N TRP A 1227 -12.16 38.10 16.74
CA TRP A 1227 -11.93 38.16 15.30
C TRP A 1227 -12.48 36.94 14.54
N GLY A 1228 -12.85 35.86 15.24
CA GLY A 1228 -13.19 34.57 14.64
C GLY A 1228 -14.38 34.63 13.69
N LYS A 1229 -15.40 35.44 14.00
CA LYS A 1229 -16.55 35.66 13.09
C LYS A 1229 -16.11 36.23 11.74
N LYS A 1230 -15.23 37.25 11.76
CA LYS A 1230 -14.74 37.88 10.54
C LYS A 1230 -13.89 36.91 9.74
N ALA A 1231 -12.95 36.23 10.40
CA ALA A 1231 -12.10 35.23 9.76
C ALA A 1231 -12.91 34.09 9.11
N ALA A 1232 -13.96 33.59 9.76
CA ALA A 1232 -14.79 32.52 9.20
C ALA A 1232 -15.45 32.91 7.86
N TRP A 1233 -16.01 34.11 7.76
CA TRP A 1233 -16.66 34.56 6.51
C TRP A 1233 -15.68 35.06 5.46
N ILE A 1234 -14.53 35.62 5.87
CA ILE A 1234 -13.43 35.91 4.95
C ILE A 1234 -12.95 34.60 4.32
N TYR A 1235 -12.73 33.55 5.12
CA TYR A 1235 -12.33 32.24 4.63
C TYR A 1235 -13.34 31.67 3.62
N VAL A 1236 -14.65 31.70 3.92
CA VAL A 1236 -15.68 31.27 2.96
C VAL A 1236 -15.59 32.08 1.65
N GLY A 1237 -15.38 33.40 1.75
CA GLY A 1237 -15.19 34.24 0.57
C GLY A 1237 -13.93 33.91 -0.24
N VAL A 1238 -12.81 33.58 0.42
CA VAL A 1238 -11.57 33.18 -0.24
C VAL A 1238 -11.72 31.86 -0.98
N VAL A 1239 -12.42 30.88 -0.39
CA VAL A 1239 -12.68 29.59 -1.06
C VAL A 1239 -13.53 29.78 -2.31
N VAL A 1240 -14.57 30.62 -2.24
CA VAL A 1240 -15.41 30.96 -3.41
C VAL A 1240 -14.63 31.74 -4.46
N LEU A 1241 -13.76 32.67 -4.04
CA LEU A 1241 -12.89 33.39 -4.97
C LEU A 1241 -11.92 32.44 -5.67
N ALA A 1242 -11.34 31.48 -4.95
CA ALA A 1242 -10.49 30.44 -5.54
C ALA A 1242 -11.27 29.63 -6.60
N PHE A 1243 -12.52 29.25 -6.33
CA PHE A 1243 -13.39 28.60 -7.32
C PHE A 1243 -13.56 29.44 -8.59
N ILE A 1244 -13.80 30.74 -8.46
CA ILE A 1244 -13.94 31.64 -9.62
C ILE A 1244 -12.63 31.73 -10.40
N CYS A 1245 -11.49 31.82 -9.72
CA CYS A 1245 -10.18 31.92 -10.36
C CYS A 1245 -9.77 30.62 -11.08
N PHE A 1246 -10.00 29.46 -10.47
CA PHE A 1246 -9.67 28.15 -11.05
C PHE A 1246 -10.74 27.63 -12.01
N TYR A 1247 -11.87 28.34 -12.16
CA TYR A 1247 -13.00 27.93 -13.00
C TYR A 1247 -12.59 27.46 -14.40
N PRO A 1248 -11.68 28.13 -15.15
CA PRO A 1248 -11.31 27.65 -16.47
C PRO A 1248 -10.62 26.27 -16.48
N MET A 1249 -9.78 25.95 -15.49
CA MET A 1249 -9.05 24.66 -15.44
C MET A 1249 -9.94 23.45 -15.11
N ILE A 1250 -11.16 23.71 -14.65
CA ILE A 1250 -12.13 22.67 -14.24
C ILE A 1250 -13.36 22.65 -15.15
N THR A 1251 -13.38 23.47 -16.21
CA THR A 1251 -14.52 23.63 -17.13
C THR A 1251 -14.16 23.46 -18.60
N GLY A 1252 -12.89 23.56 -18.99
CA GLY A 1252 -12.49 23.50 -20.39
C GLY A 1252 -12.62 24.83 -21.13
N ILE A 1253 -12.85 25.95 -20.44
CA ILE A 1253 -12.91 27.27 -21.08
C ILE A 1253 -11.52 27.69 -21.57
N VAL A 1254 -11.46 28.11 -22.83
CA VAL A 1254 -10.24 28.62 -23.47
C VAL A 1254 -9.69 29.84 -22.71
N VAL A 1255 -8.42 29.76 -22.33
CA VAL A 1255 -7.68 30.85 -21.69
C VAL A 1255 -6.29 31.00 -22.30
N PRO A 1256 -5.67 32.20 -22.19
CA PRO A 1256 -4.26 32.35 -22.52
C PRO A 1256 -3.37 31.46 -21.63
N ARG A 1257 -2.30 30.90 -22.19
CA ARG A 1257 -1.38 29.97 -21.51
C ARG A 1257 -0.81 30.52 -20.20
N TRP A 1258 -0.47 31.82 -20.15
CA TRP A 1258 0.05 32.48 -18.94
C TRP A 1258 -0.91 32.37 -17.74
N TYR A 1259 -2.22 32.32 -17.99
CA TYR A 1259 -3.22 32.20 -16.94
C TYR A 1259 -3.16 30.81 -16.31
N SER A 1260 -3.03 29.77 -17.16
CA SER A 1260 -2.85 28.39 -16.72
C SER A 1260 -1.55 28.22 -15.93
N ASP A 1261 -0.44 28.79 -16.42
CA ASP A 1261 0.86 28.79 -15.74
C ASP A 1261 0.80 29.40 -14.34
N PHE A 1262 0.10 30.53 -14.19
CA PHE A 1262 -0.03 31.22 -12.91
C PHE A 1262 -0.75 30.37 -11.86
N PHE A 1263 -1.73 29.56 -12.28
CA PHE A 1263 -2.50 28.71 -11.39
C PHE A 1263 -1.91 27.32 -11.20
N ARG A 1264 -0.89 26.93 -11.96
CA ARG A 1264 -0.16 25.67 -11.83
C ARG A 1264 0.76 25.70 -10.60
N TRP A 1265 0.17 25.65 -9.41
CA TRP A 1265 0.89 25.80 -8.13
C TRP A 1265 1.83 24.64 -7.81
N LEU A 1266 1.56 23.45 -8.37
CA LEU A 1266 2.44 22.28 -8.32
C LEU A 1266 2.77 21.87 -9.75
N GLU A 1267 4.01 21.47 -10.01
CA GLU A 1267 4.46 21.05 -11.35
C GLU A 1267 3.69 19.83 -11.87
N THR A 1268 3.23 18.98 -10.96
CA THR A 1268 2.44 17.78 -11.21
C THR A 1268 0.98 18.05 -11.60
N TRP A 1269 0.53 19.32 -11.67
CA TRP A 1269 -0.85 19.65 -12.05
C TRP A 1269 -1.03 19.68 -13.57
N PRO A 1270 -1.83 18.76 -14.14
CA PRO A 1270 -1.97 18.63 -15.59
C PRO A 1270 -3.00 19.64 -16.09
N PHE A 1271 -2.56 20.84 -16.47
CA PHE A 1271 -3.45 21.85 -17.07
C PHE A 1271 -3.29 21.98 -18.59
N TYR A 1272 -2.16 21.53 -19.13
CA TYR A 1272 -1.82 21.47 -20.55
C TYR A 1272 -0.57 20.59 -20.74
N ASN A 1273 -0.30 20.09 -21.95
CA ASN A 1273 0.90 19.31 -22.26
C ASN A 1273 2.14 20.22 -22.25
N VAL A 1274 3.15 19.88 -21.44
CA VAL A 1274 4.43 20.61 -21.35
C VAL A 1274 5.38 20.12 -22.42
#